data_AF-A0A812V6E9-F1
#
_entry.id   AF-A0A812V6E9-F1
#
_cell.length_a   1.000
_cell.length_b   1.000
_cell.length_c   1.000
_cell.angle_alpha   90.00
_cell.angle_beta   90.00
_cell.angle_gamma   90.00
#
_symmetry.space_group_name_H-M   'P 1'
#
loop_
_entity.id
_entity.type
_entity.pdbx_description
1 polymer ?
#
loop_
_entity_poly.entity_id
_entity_poly.type
_entity_poly.pdbx_seq_one_letter_code
_entity_poly.pdbx_strand_id
1 'polypeptide(L)'
;MPALLAVLAMLMPLATAIKFSPDANTSLLEVAPTSNKTDVELALLARSSRASVEEQEKELDAVVSAKALGFIGDAVGGIVDAVGDAAGAVGNHIVTAAEVTANTLKQAGLTIGSAAANAAVIIGKHVIKPAVGKITSLPGDIKNVADTIGNGVIQVGQAMSYAGQLVADSTVQLGGIMADGLKEAGEFVGGVALDMINCIKDSLTPCKLLIGDQCDCDAGSHVTASATSLSIRCVFTKDDDFKGGAGLTAKAGQSFGGGKEGGTAVLPGKEYAQAYKTANQVMKSREALKPKKVKAPEGSCETNLWVAVEGAAQFTPDVTVTVESNGDTSMSISGLVRASIDALVEGEGSCSFHAEKGLPEKPKTKVVCAGKFCIVFMLQFIAELDIKGVLTGTVEASTDIDFEIKGTVKVNPSGKATAHFESPSIKRTNGFAIGASATTSIRFGMGPVFTIYPVPGIPINLNAKINAEAKAHGTLSYRSGMFLIQEDEESHKHLDDVNDFMNATSNELSMCGAAALTTYADIDITGLALPDIFKDVLNREFLVKQIKDGLTKSMTKQATGPASCMPGGDALQNAANSAGNFLASLIPEFDLNFFESIQLLKPQKLFCEEVYKIPNPGFDQAPCAANLGCKFAGRPPRPGVKAPLPSQVTNQVSMTATAPACSLVEGSVKMGDHFIEVGTFRMGVVDHGNGYEYFSIQHKDGVTTQIYGAEGNTHVRRRRPRRDIGTWHRPVGTAKGISFGFQYIQIGNFRLGAIDDNHLSLSHKNGNTMIIYRNDRKVFYGPLTDWGAFDRGEGAPTGVSFGDRFLQIGKFRIGCNDPGHFVVTHTSNTLVHLYRYDGTEHRPGNEWSHAINSRPPAPWTCKDIAEIAYGKCDPDWGAYGDRFIQLGQWRLGAWDANHFSVSHKNGNTAMIYRGDGTRHPGPRRDFGTWNRPTGFPHGISFGPGFIQIGNFRLGAIDDGHLSLAHSNGNVIAIFRHDKTIHSNRDVLRSAWTAWRLTAGAASSITFGKDFLQLGNFRLGDVDGGGHFAVGHNTGGTIQLFSHGGHSHPGIGNEWSAPVFSRFPQWHCGGIQEIMGVCPGLAAGDNFLQIGDWRLGADYHHFTVSHRDGTTAMIYRSDNLHFGGPRSDWGWWGHETKQSAHSLRFGDRFIEFAGAWRLGEWHSGHLSLSHTNGNAPILFRSDGHHFKNFVGHSHGSWHRPRGAAQGVTFGDRFVQIGGFRVGDVDSRHFSITHTNGQTIKIYREDGRHYWGPRTDFTTFGRPLWDCAVV
;
A
#
# COMPACT_ATOMS: atom_id res chain seq x y z
N MET A 1 -66.83 -0.94 49.60
CA MET A 1 -68.29 -0.80 49.35
C MET A 1 -68.83 0.22 50.33
N PRO A 2 -69.88 1.02 50.01
CA PRO A 2 -70.70 1.08 48.79
C PRO A 2 -70.26 2.28 47.88
N ALA A 3 -71.09 2.88 47.00
CA ALA A 3 -71.73 2.37 45.77
C ALA A 3 -72.40 3.52 44.96
N LEU A 4 -72.87 3.25 43.73
CA LEU A 4 -73.68 4.11 42.81
C LEU A 4 -72.99 5.39 42.26
N LEU A 5 -73.30 5.94 41.07
CA LEU A 5 -74.57 6.01 40.29
C LEU A 5 -74.30 6.05 38.75
N ALA A 6 -75.31 5.98 37.87
CA ALA A 6 -75.14 5.96 36.39
C ALA A 6 -76.31 6.54 35.56
N VAL A 7 -76.06 6.97 34.29
CA VAL A 7 -77.06 7.54 33.34
C VAL A 7 -76.73 7.22 31.84
N LEU A 8 -77.59 6.40 31.19
CA LEU A 8 -78.29 6.48 29.86
C LEU A 8 -77.63 7.08 28.56
N ALA A 9 -77.99 6.72 27.30
CA ALA A 9 -78.87 5.68 26.68
C ALA A 9 -78.76 5.59 25.10
N MET A 10 -79.54 4.69 24.45
CA MET A 10 -79.84 4.49 22.98
C MET A 10 -78.82 3.68 22.11
N LEU A 11 -79.15 3.10 20.92
CA LEU A 11 -80.21 2.15 20.46
C LEU A 11 -79.97 1.62 18.99
N MET A 12 -80.44 0.39 18.65
CA MET A 12 -80.70 -0.21 17.29
C MET A 12 -79.54 -0.76 16.35
N PRO A 13 -79.83 -1.62 15.31
CA PRO A 13 -78.88 -2.58 14.67
C PRO A 13 -78.89 -2.73 13.08
N LEU A 14 -78.40 -3.88 12.52
CA LEU A 14 -78.39 -4.42 11.09
C LEU A 14 -77.19 -4.03 10.14
N ALA A 15 -76.77 -4.78 9.08
CA ALA A 15 -77.00 -6.18 8.59
C ALA A 15 -76.05 -6.71 7.44
N THR A 16 -75.85 -8.04 7.34
CA THR A 16 -75.60 -8.93 6.12
C THR A 16 -74.38 -8.72 5.18
N ALA A 17 -73.90 -9.67 4.34
CA ALA A 17 -74.43 -10.96 3.79
C ALA A 17 -73.28 -12.03 3.56
N ILE A 18 -73.40 -13.37 3.76
CA ILE A 18 -74.08 -14.49 3.00
C ILE A 18 -73.29 -15.02 1.75
N LYS A 19 -73.12 -16.34 1.42
CA LYS A 19 -72.97 -17.66 2.13
C LYS A 19 -72.75 -18.84 1.11
N PHE A 20 -71.64 -19.61 1.15
CA PHE A 20 -71.40 -20.94 0.50
C PHE A 20 -70.17 -21.64 1.16
N SER A 21 -69.95 -22.97 1.35
CA SER A 21 -70.65 -24.26 1.09
C SER A 21 -70.53 -24.87 -0.35
N PRO A 22 -70.42 -26.22 -0.58
CA PRO A 22 -70.48 -27.37 0.34
C PRO A 22 -69.31 -28.43 0.22
N ASP A 23 -69.51 -29.61 0.84
CA ASP A 23 -68.52 -30.61 1.29
C ASP A 23 -68.34 -31.92 0.45
N ALA A 24 -67.33 -32.71 0.86
CA ALA A 24 -67.28 -34.19 1.02
C ALA A 24 -67.34 -35.20 -0.17
N ASN A 25 -66.32 -36.08 -0.25
CA ASN A 25 -66.38 -37.57 -0.09
C ASN A 25 -65.03 -38.24 -0.50
N THR A 26 -64.37 -39.10 0.31
CA THR A 26 -64.53 -40.58 0.51
C THR A 26 -64.36 -41.45 -0.76
N SER A 27 -63.67 -42.61 -0.78
CA SER A 27 -62.79 -43.32 0.20
C SER A 27 -62.19 -44.62 -0.42
N LEU A 28 -61.22 -45.29 0.26
CA LEU A 28 -60.84 -46.74 0.12
C LEU A 28 -60.10 -47.13 -1.20
N LEU A 29 -59.23 -48.15 -1.37
CA LEU A 29 -58.60 -49.30 -0.64
C LEU A 29 -57.26 -49.63 -1.42
N GLU A 30 -56.20 -50.34 -0.98
CA GLU A 30 -55.65 -50.86 0.30
C GLU A 30 -54.20 -51.41 0.07
N VAL A 31 -53.78 -52.49 0.79
CA VAL A 31 -52.57 -53.33 0.67
C VAL A 31 -51.24 -52.77 1.26
N ALA A 32 -50.57 -53.62 2.05
CA ALA A 32 -49.39 -53.34 2.90
C ALA A 32 -48.19 -54.29 2.50
N PRO A 33 -47.19 -54.73 3.32
CA PRO A 33 -47.03 -54.68 4.80
C PRO A 33 -45.60 -54.43 5.40
N THR A 34 -45.55 -54.29 6.75
CA THR A 34 -44.42 -54.59 7.70
C THR A 34 -43.11 -53.78 7.65
N SER A 35 -42.37 -53.53 8.76
CA SER A 35 -42.56 -53.82 10.22
C SER A 35 -41.69 -52.91 11.13
N ASN A 36 -42.07 -52.74 12.40
CA ASN A 36 -41.37 -51.93 13.43
C ASN A 36 -40.45 -52.75 14.38
N LYS A 37 -39.50 -52.07 15.07
CA LYS A 37 -39.29 -52.12 16.55
C LYS A 37 -38.19 -51.17 17.10
N THR A 38 -38.60 -50.14 17.83
CA THR A 38 -38.33 -49.83 19.28
C THR A 38 -37.16 -50.55 20.02
N ASP A 39 -36.49 -49.99 21.06
CA ASP A 39 -36.60 -48.72 21.83
C ASP A 39 -35.37 -48.46 22.76
N VAL A 40 -35.42 -47.38 23.58
CA VAL A 40 -34.80 -47.14 24.92
C VAL A 40 -33.55 -46.22 25.06
N GLU A 41 -33.81 -45.01 25.58
CA GLU A 41 -33.19 -44.19 26.67
C GLU A 41 -31.92 -44.65 27.44
N LEU A 42 -31.22 -43.85 28.29
CA LEU A 42 -30.94 -42.39 28.39
C LEU A 42 -29.88 -42.16 29.53
N ALA A 43 -28.85 -41.35 29.26
CA ALA A 43 -27.78 -40.74 30.08
C ALA A 43 -27.71 -40.81 31.65
N LEU A 44 -26.47 -40.85 32.20
CA LEU A 44 -25.96 -39.88 33.21
C LEU A 44 -24.40 -39.80 33.27
N LEU A 45 -23.81 -39.11 34.27
CA LEU A 45 -22.43 -38.53 34.26
C LEU A 45 -21.39 -39.07 35.28
N ALA A 46 -20.11 -38.76 34.98
CA ALA A 46 -18.98 -38.41 35.89
C ALA A 46 -17.89 -39.43 36.33
N ARG A 47 -16.74 -39.37 35.63
CA ARG A 47 -15.30 -39.54 36.00
C ARG A 47 -14.81 -40.38 37.23
N SER A 48 -13.83 -41.25 36.92
CA SER A 48 -12.66 -41.71 37.73
C SER A 48 -12.91 -42.85 38.76
N SER A 49 -11.96 -43.74 39.12
CA SER A 49 -10.51 -43.85 38.79
C SER A 49 -9.89 -45.28 38.89
N ARG A 50 -8.89 -45.59 38.04
CA ARG A 50 -7.72 -46.51 38.20
C ARG A 50 -7.87 -48.03 38.56
N ALA A 51 -7.02 -48.83 37.90
CA ALA A 51 -6.43 -50.14 38.31
C ALA A 51 -7.35 -51.40 38.33
N SER A 52 -6.89 -52.65 38.10
CA SER A 52 -5.65 -53.24 37.51
C SER A 52 -5.75 -54.79 37.40
N VAL A 53 -4.78 -55.46 36.72
CA VAL A 53 -4.31 -56.88 36.85
C VAL A 53 -4.65 -57.92 35.74
N GLU A 54 -3.58 -58.44 35.09
CA GLU A 54 -3.24 -59.79 34.52
C GLU A 54 -4.21 -60.56 33.55
N GLU A 55 -3.84 -61.62 32.79
CA GLU A 55 -2.70 -62.58 32.85
C GLU A 55 -2.32 -63.26 31.49
N GLN A 56 -1.09 -63.83 31.37
CA GLN A 56 -0.61 -64.95 30.49
C GLN A 56 -0.63 -64.85 28.92
N GLU A 57 0.28 -65.44 28.12
CA GLU A 57 1.57 -66.18 28.32
C GLU A 57 2.46 -66.24 27.02
N LYS A 58 3.77 -66.55 27.18
CA LYS A 58 4.76 -67.22 26.26
C LYS A 58 5.87 -66.44 25.50
N GLU A 59 7.12 -66.79 25.90
CA GLU A 59 8.32 -67.24 25.12
C GLU A 59 8.76 -66.47 23.83
N LEU A 60 10.06 -66.26 23.51
CA LEU A 60 11.32 -66.87 23.98
C LEU A 60 12.56 -65.93 23.83
N ASP A 61 13.47 -66.01 24.82
CA ASP A 61 14.92 -65.66 24.85
C ASP A 61 15.51 -64.24 24.55
N ALA A 62 16.72 -64.00 25.10
CA ALA A 62 17.46 -62.73 25.09
C ALA A 62 18.89 -62.86 24.44
N VAL A 63 19.91 -62.00 24.60
CA VAL A 63 20.57 -61.43 25.80
C VAL A 63 21.35 -60.13 25.45
N VAL A 64 21.62 -59.28 26.45
CA VAL A 64 22.39 -58.03 26.36
C VAL A 64 23.50 -58.00 27.43
N SER A 65 24.73 -57.50 27.15
CA SER A 65 25.50 -56.53 28.01
C SER A 65 27.04 -56.49 27.86
N ALA A 66 27.55 -55.26 27.66
CA ALA A 66 28.64 -54.57 28.41
C ALA A 66 30.07 -55.15 28.66
N LYS A 67 31.06 -54.48 28.03
CA LYS A 67 32.29 -53.85 28.61
C LYS A 67 33.42 -54.67 29.32
N ALA A 68 34.63 -54.62 28.71
CA ALA A 68 35.86 -53.93 29.20
C ALA A 68 37.19 -54.74 29.32
N LEU A 69 38.32 -54.02 29.07
CA LEU A 69 39.75 -54.30 29.37
C LEU A 69 40.51 -55.41 28.58
N GLY A 70 41.84 -55.21 28.39
CA GLY A 70 42.82 -56.23 27.97
C GLY A 70 43.85 -55.77 26.92
N PHE A 71 45.16 -55.84 27.21
CA PHE A 71 46.30 -55.32 26.42
C PHE A 71 47.33 -56.44 26.09
N ILE A 72 48.18 -56.27 25.06
CA ILE A 72 49.35 -57.13 24.67
C ILE A 72 48.93 -58.49 24.03
N GLY A 73 49.59 -59.09 23.02
CA GLY A 73 50.77 -58.80 22.18
C GLY A 73 50.99 -59.99 21.19
N ASP A 74 51.95 -60.04 20.28
CA ASP A 74 53.06 -59.13 19.93
C ASP A 74 53.70 -59.47 18.56
N ALA A 75 54.75 -58.73 18.15
CA ALA A 75 55.65 -58.94 16.98
C ALA A 75 55.11 -58.56 15.57
N VAL A 76 55.79 -57.80 14.69
CA VAL A 76 57.17 -57.22 14.60
C VAL A 76 57.09 -55.83 13.91
N GLY A 77 57.96 -54.82 14.11
CA GLY A 77 59.07 -54.70 15.07
C GLY A 77 60.28 -53.80 14.70
N GLY A 78 60.27 -52.97 13.65
CA GLY A 78 61.38 -52.04 13.29
C GLY A 78 60.91 -50.86 12.42
N ILE A 79 61.26 -49.59 12.68
CA ILE A 79 62.60 -48.92 12.63
C ILE A 79 63.03 -48.79 11.15
N VAL A 80 62.99 -47.60 10.52
CA VAL A 80 63.78 -46.36 10.76
C VAL A 80 65.28 -46.59 10.54
N ASP A 81 65.66 -46.91 9.29
CA ASP A 81 67.02 -46.79 8.75
C ASP A 81 66.97 -46.80 7.21
N ALA A 82 66.70 -45.64 6.58
CA ALA A 82 66.76 -45.42 5.12
C ALA A 82 66.70 -43.92 4.71
N VAL A 83 67.41 -43.04 5.42
CA VAL A 83 67.79 -41.71 4.88
C VAL A 83 69.28 -41.80 4.55
N GLY A 84 69.60 -41.85 3.26
CA GLY A 84 70.83 -42.44 2.73
C GLY A 84 70.55 -43.88 2.27
N ASP A 85 70.65 -44.25 0.99
CA ASP A 85 71.35 -43.60 -0.13
C ASP A 85 70.56 -43.61 -1.47
N ALA A 86 71.08 -42.86 -2.44
CA ALA A 86 70.75 -42.88 -3.88
C ALA A 86 69.24 -42.77 -4.21
N ALA A 87 68.65 -41.57 -4.31
CA ALA A 87 68.91 -40.61 -5.40
C ALA A 87 69.05 -41.29 -6.78
N GLY A 88 67.92 -41.65 -7.42
CA GLY A 88 67.94 -42.30 -8.75
C GLY A 88 66.68 -42.25 -9.63
N ALA A 89 65.49 -41.88 -9.12
CA ALA A 89 64.23 -42.07 -9.88
C ALA A 89 63.19 -40.92 -9.84
N VAL A 90 63.43 -39.81 -9.14
CA VAL A 90 62.40 -38.77 -8.93
C VAL A 90 62.19 -37.85 -10.15
N GLY A 91 63.19 -37.75 -11.05
CA GLY A 91 63.12 -36.87 -12.23
C GLY A 91 61.93 -37.13 -13.18
N ASN A 92 61.50 -38.38 -13.30
CA ASN A 92 60.41 -38.74 -14.22
C ASN A 92 59.01 -38.52 -13.62
N HIS A 93 58.83 -38.66 -12.31
CA HIS A 93 57.48 -38.66 -11.73
C HIS A 93 56.81 -37.28 -11.65
N ILE A 94 57.58 -36.19 -11.60
CA ILE A 94 57.01 -34.83 -11.65
C ILE A 94 56.57 -34.48 -13.08
N VAL A 95 57.37 -34.87 -14.10
CA VAL A 95 56.96 -34.75 -15.51
C VAL A 95 55.73 -35.61 -15.77
N THR A 96 55.70 -36.87 -15.33
CA THR A 96 54.50 -37.72 -15.46
C THR A 96 53.31 -37.19 -14.68
N ALA A 97 53.48 -36.58 -13.51
CA ALA A 97 52.36 -35.96 -12.77
C ALA A 97 51.83 -34.70 -13.48
N ALA A 98 52.70 -33.87 -14.04
CA ALA A 98 52.33 -32.71 -14.85
C ALA A 98 51.67 -33.14 -16.17
N GLU A 99 52.21 -34.14 -16.87
CA GLU A 99 51.61 -34.71 -18.07
C GLU A 99 50.29 -35.43 -17.78
N VAL A 100 50.14 -36.16 -16.68
CA VAL A 100 48.86 -36.78 -16.30
C VAL A 100 47.85 -35.72 -15.90
N THR A 101 48.24 -34.66 -15.20
CA THR A 101 47.33 -33.55 -14.87
C THR A 101 46.94 -32.75 -16.11
N ALA A 102 47.89 -32.44 -16.99
CA ALA A 102 47.65 -31.74 -18.26
C ALA A 102 46.87 -32.60 -19.25
N ASN A 103 47.14 -33.91 -19.36
CA ASN A 103 46.36 -34.82 -20.20
C ASN A 103 44.99 -35.15 -19.58
N THR A 104 44.83 -35.12 -18.26
CA THR A 104 43.51 -35.19 -17.59
C THR A 104 42.73 -33.90 -17.81
N LEU A 105 43.34 -32.71 -17.73
CA LEU A 105 42.69 -31.43 -18.08
C LEU A 105 42.38 -31.34 -19.59
N LYS A 106 43.25 -31.86 -20.45
CA LYS A 106 43.04 -31.96 -21.90
C LYS A 106 41.97 -32.99 -22.24
N GLN A 107 41.90 -34.13 -21.55
CA GLN A 107 40.80 -35.08 -21.69
C GLN A 107 39.50 -34.55 -21.08
N ALA A 108 39.53 -33.81 -19.97
CA ALA A 108 38.35 -33.14 -19.43
C ALA A 108 37.85 -32.06 -20.40
N GLY A 109 38.75 -31.23 -20.95
CA GLY A 109 38.45 -30.25 -22.00
C GLY A 109 37.95 -30.90 -23.30
N LEU A 110 38.49 -32.05 -23.70
CA LEU A 110 38.00 -32.83 -24.84
C LEU A 110 36.71 -33.60 -24.52
N THR A 111 36.42 -33.94 -23.26
CA THR A 111 35.19 -34.62 -22.84
C THR A 111 34.05 -33.62 -22.68
N ILE A 112 34.32 -32.45 -22.10
CA ILE A 112 33.39 -31.31 -22.06
C ILE A 112 33.19 -30.76 -23.48
N GLY A 113 34.27 -30.62 -24.25
CA GLY A 113 34.24 -30.19 -25.65
C GLY A 113 33.52 -31.18 -26.56
N SER A 114 33.70 -32.49 -26.38
CA SER A 114 32.95 -33.50 -27.13
C SER A 114 31.53 -33.72 -26.58
N ALA A 115 31.25 -33.48 -25.30
CA ALA A 115 29.89 -33.45 -24.77
C ALA A 115 29.12 -32.23 -25.33
N ALA A 116 29.74 -31.06 -25.39
CA ALA A 116 29.18 -29.86 -26.01
C ALA A 116 29.03 -30.03 -27.54
N ALA A 117 30.02 -30.59 -28.22
CA ALA A 117 29.94 -30.87 -29.66
C ALA A 117 28.92 -31.98 -29.98
N ASN A 118 28.82 -33.05 -29.18
CA ASN A 118 27.79 -34.07 -29.35
C ASN A 118 26.41 -33.54 -29.00
N ALA A 119 26.26 -32.69 -27.98
CA ALA A 119 25.01 -31.98 -27.72
C ALA A 119 24.61 -31.09 -28.91
N ALA A 120 25.54 -30.29 -29.45
CA ALA A 120 25.30 -29.48 -30.64
C ALA A 120 24.97 -30.32 -31.89
N VAL A 121 25.62 -31.47 -32.08
CA VAL A 121 25.37 -32.39 -33.21
C VAL A 121 24.07 -33.19 -33.04
N ILE A 122 23.67 -33.54 -31.82
CA ILE A 122 22.39 -34.20 -31.52
C ILE A 122 21.24 -33.20 -31.69
N ILE A 123 21.37 -31.98 -31.15
CA ILE A 123 20.41 -30.89 -31.36
C ILE A 123 20.30 -30.58 -32.87
N GLY A 124 21.43 -30.48 -33.59
CA GLY A 124 21.45 -30.29 -35.04
C GLY A 124 20.76 -31.42 -35.82
N LYS A 125 21.03 -32.70 -35.49
CA LYS A 125 20.48 -33.87 -36.19
C LYS A 125 19.04 -34.24 -35.82
N HIS A 126 18.50 -33.75 -34.70
CA HIS A 126 17.09 -33.96 -34.34
C HIS A 126 16.18 -32.77 -34.64
N VAL A 127 16.71 -31.56 -34.81
CA VAL A 127 15.91 -30.40 -35.28
C VAL A 127 15.78 -30.37 -36.81
N ILE A 128 16.79 -30.79 -37.57
CA ILE A 128 16.83 -30.64 -39.05
C ILE A 128 16.62 -31.98 -39.79
N LYS A 129 15.40 -32.55 -39.73
CA LYS A 129 14.96 -33.50 -40.78
C LYS A 129 13.45 -33.62 -41.13
N PRO A 130 12.47 -33.13 -40.34
CA PRO A 130 11.06 -33.12 -40.78
C PRO A 130 10.62 -31.80 -41.45
N ALA A 131 11.48 -30.80 -41.57
CA ALA A 131 11.10 -29.42 -41.94
C ALA A 131 11.62 -28.87 -43.28
N VAL A 132 12.38 -29.67 -44.06
CA VAL A 132 12.96 -29.22 -45.35
C VAL A 132 11.90 -29.04 -46.46
N GLY A 133 10.68 -29.57 -46.27
CA GLY A 133 9.70 -29.75 -47.35
C GLY A 133 8.95 -28.52 -47.88
N LYS A 134 8.95 -27.35 -47.22
CA LYS A 134 8.10 -26.18 -47.61
C LYS A 134 8.68 -24.78 -47.33
N ILE A 135 10.00 -24.58 -47.40
CA ILE A 135 10.60 -23.24 -47.24
C ILE A 135 10.56 -22.40 -48.55
N THR A 136 10.38 -23.03 -49.71
CA THR A 136 10.44 -22.40 -51.04
C THR A 136 9.17 -21.66 -51.50
N SER A 137 8.27 -21.26 -50.58
CA SER A 137 6.94 -20.73 -50.96
C SER A 137 6.36 -19.62 -50.05
N LEU A 138 7.19 -18.69 -49.56
CA LEU A 138 6.71 -17.54 -48.78
C LEU A 138 7.26 -16.18 -49.29
N PRO A 139 6.53 -15.06 -49.12
CA PRO A 139 6.87 -13.76 -49.70
C PRO A 139 7.97 -12.99 -48.94
N GLY A 140 8.46 -11.90 -49.55
CA GLY A 140 9.65 -11.15 -49.11
C GLY A 140 9.62 -10.61 -47.68
N ASP A 141 8.46 -10.19 -47.17
CA ASP A 141 8.36 -9.55 -45.85
C ASP A 141 8.76 -10.50 -44.70
N ILE A 142 8.44 -11.79 -44.85
CA ILE A 142 8.81 -12.84 -43.87
C ILE A 142 10.32 -13.10 -43.93
N LYS A 143 10.95 -12.95 -45.10
CA LYS A 143 12.41 -13.08 -45.26
C LYS A 143 13.13 -11.94 -44.52
N ASN A 144 12.70 -10.69 -44.73
CA ASN A 144 13.28 -9.52 -44.09
C ASN A 144 13.15 -9.57 -42.56
N VAL A 145 12.04 -10.10 -42.01
CA VAL A 145 11.87 -10.29 -40.56
C VAL A 145 12.77 -11.41 -40.02
N ALA A 146 12.94 -12.52 -40.76
CA ALA A 146 13.88 -13.58 -40.39
C ALA A 146 15.33 -13.08 -40.37
N ASP A 147 15.73 -12.31 -41.38
CA ASP A 147 17.06 -11.69 -41.45
C ASP A 147 17.26 -10.66 -40.31
N THR A 148 16.23 -9.87 -39.96
CA THR A 148 16.28 -8.90 -38.85
C THR A 148 16.40 -9.56 -37.47
N ILE A 149 15.59 -10.60 -37.20
CA ILE A 149 15.67 -11.35 -35.93
C ILE A 149 16.98 -12.14 -35.85
N GLY A 150 17.44 -12.70 -36.98
CA GLY A 150 18.76 -13.31 -37.11
C GLY A 150 19.86 -12.33 -36.71
N ASN A 151 19.88 -11.13 -37.31
CA ASN A 151 20.87 -10.09 -37.01
C ASN A 151 20.82 -9.60 -35.55
N GLY A 152 19.63 -9.46 -34.94
CA GLY A 152 19.52 -9.07 -33.53
C GLY A 152 20.05 -10.14 -32.56
N VAL A 153 19.74 -11.42 -32.81
CA VAL A 153 20.29 -12.55 -32.03
C VAL A 153 21.80 -12.73 -32.29
N ILE A 154 22.25 -12.48 -33.53
CA ILE A 154 23.67 -12.45 -33.88
C ILE A 154 24.38 -11.29 -33.19
N GLN A 155 23.80 -10.09 -33.03
CA GLN A 155 24.44 -8.97 -32.33
C GLN A 155 24.57 -9.22 -30.83
N VAL A 156 23.52 -9.69 -30.14
CA VAL A 156 23.63 -10.05 -28.71
C VAL A 156 24.54 -11.27 -28.52
N GLY A 157 24.45 -12.24 -29.42
CA GLY A 157 25.36 -13.39 -29.49
C GLY A 157 26.80 -12.99 -29.75
N GLN A 158 27.05 -11.96 -30.57
CA GLN A 158 28.38 -11.41 -30.84
C GLN A 158 28.91 -10.59 -29.67
N ALA A 159 28.08 -9.82 -28.96
CA ALA A 159 28.51 -9.15 -27.73
C ALA A 159 28.92 -10.16 -26.64
N MET A 160 28.12 -11.22 -26.46
CA MET A 160 28.39 -12.31 -25.51
C MET A 160 29.56 -13.20 -25.97
N SER A 161 29.70 -13.48 -27.27
CA SER A 161 30.84 -14.20 -27.84
C SER A 161 32.10 -13.35 -27.83
N TYR A 162 32.02 -12.03 -27.99
CA TYR A 162 33.16 -11.12 -27.88
C TYR A 162 33.64 -11.02 -26.44
N ALA A 163 32.74 -10.94 -25.45
CA ALA A 163 33.11 -11.06 -24.04
C ALA A 163 33.70 -12.45 -23.73
N GLY A 164 33.09 -13.53 -24.25
CA GLY A 164 33.56 -14.91 -24.08
C GLY A 164 34.92 -15.18 -24.73
N GLN A 165 35.16 -14.64 -25.92
CA GLN A 165 36.44 -14.71 -26.64
C GLN A 165 37.47 -13.79 -26.00
N LEU A 166 37.12 -12.58 -25.56
CA LEU A 166 38.04 -11.73 -24.79
C LEU A 166 38.53 -12.44 -23.53
N VAL A 167 37.66 -13.20 -22.83
CA VAL A 167 38.03 -14.06 -21.70
C VAL A 167 38.84 -15.29 -22.15
N ALA A 168 38.43 -16.00 -23.20
CA ALA A 168 39.11 -17.20 -23.70
C ALA A 168 40.50 -16.89 -24.28
N ASP A 169 40.62 -15.89 -25.14
CA ASP A 169 41.87 -15.41 -25.73
C ASP A 169 42.79 -14.81 -24.63
N SER A 170 42.25 -14.08 -23.65
CA SER A 170 43.01 -13.66 -22.45
C SER A 170 43.44 -14.84 -21.56
N THR A 171 42.84 -16.02 -21.71
CA THR A 171 43.20 -17.25 -21.00
C THR A 171 44.21 -18.08 -21.79
N VAL A 172 44.09 -18.10 -23.13
CA VAL A 172 45.07 -18.72 -24.04
C VAL A 172 46.37 -17.92 -24.06
N GLN A 173 46.33 -16.59 -24.08
CA GLN A 173 47.51 -15.74 -23.89
C GLN A 173 48.11 -15.89 -22.49
N LEU A 174 47.31 -16.08 -21.43
CA LEU A 174 47.84 -16.44 -20.12
C LEU A 174 48.50 -17.82 -20.13
N GLY A 175 47.91 -18.79 -20.83
CA GLY A 175 48.50 -20.12 -21.02
C GLY A 175 49.86 -20.05 -21.71
N GLY A 176 49.99 -19.23 -22.75
CA GLY A 176 51.27 -18.95 -23.41
C GLY A 176 52.28 -18.26 -22.47
N ILE A 177 51.92 -17.11 -21.91
CA ILE A 177 52.81 -16.31 -21.06
C ILE A 177 53.22 -17.05 -19.76
N MET A 178 52.33 -17.85 -19.17
CA MET A 178 52.67 -18.73 -18.04
C MET A 178 53.52 -19.92 -18.48
N ALA A 179 53.28 -20.52 -19.66
CA ALA A 179 54.14 -21.60 -20.16
C ALA A 179 55.55 -21.10 -20.45
N ASP A 180 55.69 -19.96 -21.13
CA ASP A 180 57.00 -19.37 -21.46
C ASP A 180 57.71 -18.83 -20.20
N GLY A 181 56.99 -18.18 -19.29
CA GLY A 181 57.53 -17.75 -18.00
C GLY A 181 57.95 -18.90 -17.08
N LEU A 182 57.22 -20.03 -17.07
CA LEU A 182 57.64 -21.24 -16.36
C LEU A 182 58.81 -21.95 -17.06
N LYS A 183 59.00 -21.73 -18.36
CA LYS A 183 60.10 -22.29 -19.15
C LYS A 183 61.40 -21.54 -18.94
N GLU A 184 61.36 -20.22 -18.74
CA GLU A 184 62.53 -19.44 -18.28
C GLU A 184 62.81 -19.62 -16.78
N ALA A 185 61.77 -19.70 -15.93
CA ALA A 185 61.96 -19.94 -14.49
C ALA A 185 62.42 -21.37 -14.14
N GLY A 186 62.16 -22.34 -15.03
CA GLY A 186 62.39 -23.76 -14.80
C GLY A 186 63.86 -24.17 -14.60
N GLU A 187 64.82 -23.36 -15.04
CA GLU A 187 66.25 -23.68 -14.93
C GLU A 187 66.91 -23.13 -13.64
N PHE A 188 66.19 -22.36 -12.80
CA PHE A 188 66.78 -21.70 -11.62
C PHE A 188 66.21 -22.16 -10.26
N VAL A 189 64.96 -22.63 -10.18
CA VAL A 189 64.23 -22.74 -8.90
C VAL A 189 63.86 -24.19 -8.55
N GLY A 190 64.87 -25.00 -8.20
CA GLY A 190 64.67 -26.32 -7.61
C GLY A 190 64.52 -26.31 -6.08
N GLY A 191 65.39 -25.57 -5.37
CA GLY A 191 65.37 -25.48 -3.90
C GLY A 191 64.52 -24.33 -3.35
N VAL A 192 64.70 -23.12 -3.89
CA VAL A 192 64.13 -21.87 -3.35
C VAL A 192 62.59 -21.89 -3.26
N ALA A 193 61.90 -22.70 -4.07
CA ALA A 193 60.44 -22.81 -4.03
C ALA A 193 59.91 -23.32 -2.67
N LEU A 194 60.53 -24.32 -2.06
CA LEU A 194 60.05 -24.88 -0.79
C LEU A 194 60.28 -23.92 0.38
N ASP A 195 61.48 -23.34 0.45
CA ASP A 195 61.82 -22.36 1.49
C ASP A 195 60.99 -21.08 1.36
N MET A 196 60.72 -20.62 0.13
CA MET A 196 59.81 -19.49 -0.11
C MET A 196 58.37 -19.82 0.28
N ILE A 197 57.86 -21.03 0.01
CA ILE A 197 56.50 -21.46 0.40
C ILE A 197 56.36 -21.55 1.94
N ASN A 198 57.38 -22.07 2.63
CA ASN A 198 57.36 -22.14 4.10
C ASN A 198 57.53 -20.75 4.74
N CYS A 199 58.44 -19.91 4.21
CA CYS A 199 58.59 -18.53 4.65
C CYS A 199 57.30 -17.70 4.46
N ILE A 200 56.60 -17.86 3.33
CA ILE A 200 55.31 -17.17 3.09
C ILE A 200 54.23 -17.65 4.05
N LYS A 201 54.16 -18.96 4.36
CA LYS A 201 53.22 -19.52 5.34
C LYS A 201 53.37 -18.92 6.73
N ASP A 202 54.62 -18.81 7.20
CA ASP A 202 54.89 -18.47 8.60
C ASP A 202 54.98 -16.96 8.86
N SER A 203 55.19 -16.14 7.82
CA SER A 203 55.37 -14.68 7.94
C SER A 203 54.13 -13.83 7.61
N LEU A 204 53.24 -14.28 6.72
CA LEU A 204 52.13 -13.45 6.22
C LEU A 204 50.82 -14.23 6.10
N THR A 205 49.82 -13.87 6.90
CA THR A 205 48.46 -14.41 6.72
C THR A 205 47.87 -13.97 5.37
N PRO A 206 47.09 -14.82 4.68
CA PRO A 206 46.49 -14.47 3.38
C PRO A 206 45.67 -13.18 3.39
N CYS A 207 45.11 -12.79 4.55
CA CYS A 207 44.45 -11.51 4.74
C CYS A 207 45.42 -10.32 4.58
N LYS A 208 46.53 -10.28 5.33
CA LYS A 208 47.50 -9.16 5.31
C LYS A 208 48.23 -9.04 3.97
N LEU A 209 48.31 -10.15 3.21
CA LEU A 209 48.87 -10.21 1.85
C LEU A 209 47.88 -9.76 0.75
N LEU A 210 46.64 -10.26 0.76
CA LEU A 210 45.68 -10.07 -0.36
C LEU A 210 44.71 -8.90 -0.17
N ILE A 211 44.34 -8.58 1.07
CA ILE A 211 43.44 -7.46 1.40
C ILE A 211 44.25 -6.21 1.78
N GLY A 212 45.47 -6.41 2.29
CA GLY A 212 46.32 -5.34 2.80
C GLY A 212 45.77 -4.71 4.07
N ASP A 213 46.35 -3.57 4.44
CA ASP A 213 46.18 -2.96 5.77
C ASP A 213 44.87 -2.15 5.91
N GLN A 214 43.94 -2.32 4.97
CA GLN A 214 42.62 -1.66 4.95
C GLN A 214 41.57 -2.46 5.75
N CYS A 215 41.76 -3.76 5.88
CA CYS A 215 40.86 -4.64 6.62
C CYS A 215 41.61 -5.31 7.77
N ASP A 216 40.96 -5.30 8.93
CA ASP A 216 41.43 -5.78 10.20
C ASP A 216 41.39 -7.31 10.24
N CYS A 217 42.52 -7.91 9.85
CA CYS A 217 42.71 -9.37 9.87
C CYS A 217 42.63 -9.93 11.29
N ASP A 218 43.02 -9.13 12.29
CA ASP A 218 43.08 -9.55 13.68
C ASP A 218 41.66 -9.47 14.32
N ALA A 219 40.77 -8.64 13.77
CA ALA A 219 39.31 -8.68 13.98
C ALA A 219 38.54 -9.68 13.08
N GLY A 220 39.23 -10.58 12.37
CA GLY A 220 38.60 -11.70 11.64
C GLY A 220 38.27 -11.45 10.17
N SER A 221 38.86 -10.42 9.55
CA SER A 221 38.92 -10.32 8.08
C SER A 221 39.72 -11.48 7.48
N HIS A 222 39.29 -11.99 6.33
CA HIS A 222 39.95 -13.13 5.69
C HIS A 222 39.66 -13.21 4.18
N VAL A 223 40.59 -13.83 3.45
CA VAL A 223 40.33 -14.38 2.11
C VAL A 223 40.32 -15.90 2.22
N THR A 224 39.24 -16.52 1.79
CA THR A 224 39.10 -17.97 1.63
C THR A 224 38.85 -18.27 0.16
N ALA A 225 39.91 -18.69 -0.53
CA ALA A 225 39.82 -19.25 -1.88
C ALA A 225 39.65 -20.77 -1.81
N SER A 226 38.72 -21.30 -2.59
CA SER A 226 38.50 -22.72 -2.80
C SER A 226 38.50 -23.04 -4.30
N ALA A 227 38.43 -24.31 -4.68
CA ALA A 227 38.32 -24.71 -6.09
C ALA A 227 37.03 -24.22 -6.78
N THR A 228 36.01 -23.78 -6.02
CA THR A 228 34.69 -23.37 -6.53
C THR A 228 34.20 -22.02 -6.00
N SER A 229 35.00 -21.30 -5.22
CA SER A 229 34.60 -19.98 -4.67
C SER A 229 35.78 -19.11 -4.22
N LEU A 230 35.62 -17.80 -4.32
CA LEU A 230 36.45 -16.79 -3.67
C LEU A 230 35.57 -16.01 -2.69
N SER A 231 35.81 -16.19 -1.39
CA SER A 231 35.16 -15.45 -0.30
C SER A 231 36.14 -14.45 0.30
N ILE A 232 35.74 -13.19 0.38
CA ILE A 232 36.51 -12.09 0.99
C ILE A 232 35.63 -11.45 2.07
N ARG A 233 36.03 -11.60 3.34
CA ARG A 233 35.47 -10.82 4.45
C ARG A 233 36.40 -9.67 4.81
N CYS A 234 35.87 -8.45 4.78
CA CYS A 234 36.52 -7.25 5.29
C CYS A 234 35.73 -6.68 6.47
N VAL A 235 36.32 -6.76 7.65
CA VAL A 235 36.05 -5.88 8.79
C VAL A 235 37.08 -4.75 8.67
N PHE A 236 36.69 -3.49 8.45
CA PHE A 236 37.67 -2.40 8.27
C PHE A 236 38.49 -2.16 9.56
N THR A 237 39.68 -1.58 9.50
CA THR A 237 40.47 -1.20 10.71
C THR A 237 39.84 -0.02 11.46
N LYS A 238 40.27 0.27 12.70
CA LYS A 238 39.74 1.43 13.47
C LYS A 238 40.07 2.77 12.84
N ASP A 239 41.24 2.85 12.20
CA ASP A 239 41.82 4.06 11.63
C ASP A 239 41.50 4.23 10.13
N ASP A 240 40.72 3.31 9.53
CA ASP A 240 40.31 3.43 8.14
C ASP A 240 39.27 4.54 7.93
N ASP A 241 39.43 5.29 6.84
CA ASP A 241 38.54 6.35 6.40
C ASP A 241 37.06 5.95 6.41
N PHE A 242 36.73 4.68 6.15
CA PHE A 242 35.35 4.19 6.08
C PHE A 242 34.66 4.12 7.44
N LYS A 243 35.41 3.95 8.53
CA LYS A 243 34.87 4.07 9.91
C LYS A 243 34.77 5.51 10.37
N GLY A 244 35.56 6.41 9.79
CA GLY A 244 35.33 7.85 9.91
C GLY A 244 33.97 8.20 9.29
N GLY A 245 33.10 8.85 10.04
CA GLY A 245 31.86 9.37 9.49
C GLY A 245 32.06 10.61 8.62
N ALA A 246 30.96 11.21 8.20
CA ALA A 246 30.90 12.56 7.64
C ALA A 246 29.71 13.32 8.23
N GLY A 247 29.80 14.64 8.25
CA GLY A 247 28.75 15.48 8.80
C GLY A 247 28.60 16.83 8.11
N LEU A 248 27.49 17.47 8.41
CA LEU A 248 27.10 18.80 7.93
C LEU A 248 26.94 19.72 9.14
N THR A 249 27.52 20.92 9.09
CA THR A 249 27.32 21.98 10.09
C THR A 249 26.76 23.21 9.37
N ALA A 250 25.61 23.69 9.81
CA ALA A 250 24.94 24.84 9.23
C ALA A 250 25.76 26.11 9.50
N LYS A 251 25.71 27.07 8.57
CA LYS A 251 26.44 28.33 8.71
C LYS A 251 25.57 29.49 8.26
N ALA A 252 25.43 30.47 9.15
CA ALA A 252 24.77 31.74 8.88
C ALA A 252 25.30 32.37 7.58
N GLY A 253 24.38 32.88 6.75
CA GLY A 253 24.73 33.60 5.51
C GLY A 253 25.22 32.73 4.34
N GLN A 254 25.17 31.39 4.43
CA GLN A 254 25.21 30.57 3.21
C GLN A 254 23.88 30.67 2.45
N SER A 255 23.90 30.44 1.13
CA SER A 255 22.72 30.16 0.34
C SER A 255 22.54 28.64 0.16
N PHE A 256 21.39 28.21 -0.34
CA PHE A 256 21.31 26.92 -1.03
C PHE A 256 22.25 26.92 -2.24
N GLY A 257 22.77 25.75 -2.62
CA GLY A 257 23.52 25.61 -3.87
C GLY A 257 22.60 25.73 -5.07
N GLY A 258 23.13 26.20 -6.20
CA GLY A 258 22.43 26.11 -7.49
C GLY A 258 22.03 24.66 -7.76
N GLY A 259 20.79 24.45 -8.19
CA GLY A 259 20.25 23.10 -8.35
C GLY A 259 21.05 22.27 -9.36
N LYS A 260 21.19 20.96 -9.10
CA LYS A 260 21.79 20.02 -10.05
C LYS A 260 20.92 19.88 -11.30
N GLU A 261 21.46 19.30 -12.36
CA GLU A 261 20.64 18.81 -13.48
C GLU A 261 19.53 17.89 -12.94
N GLY A 262 18.27 18.23 -13.23
CA GLY A 262 17.08 17.63 -12.60
C GLY A 262 16.36 18.51 -11.57
N GLY A 263 16.95 19.63 -11.13
CA GLY A 263 16.28 20.66 -10.33
C GLY A 263 16.27 20.46 -8.81
N THR A 264 16.88 19.39 -8.29
CA THR A 264 17.02 19.17 -6.83
C THR A 264 17.92 20.25 -6.21
N ALA A 265 17.47 20.87 -5.12
CA ALA A 265 18.26 21.85 -4.39
C ALA A 265 19.36 21.19 -3.53
N VAL A 266 20.51 21.84 -3.40
CA VAL A 266 21.61 21.33 -2.56
C VAL A 266 21.52 21.91 -1.15
N LEU A 267 21.51 21.05 -0.12
CA LEU A 267 21.41 21.49 1.29
C LEU A 267 22.57 22.42 1.68
N PRO A 268 22.29 23.56 2.35
CA PRO A 268 23.31 24.46 2.86
C PRO A 268 24.05 23.84 4.05
N GLY A 269 25.29 24.27 4.28
CA GLY A 269 26.14 23.83 5.38
C GLY A 269 27.56 23.48 4.93
N LYS A 270 28.51 23.66 5.85
CA LYS A 270 29.92 23.24 5.70
C LYS A 270 30.05 21.77 6.09
N GLU A 271 30.77 21.02 5.27
CA GLU A 271 31.10 19.62 5.53
C GLU A 271 32.23 19.49 6.57
N TYR A 272 32.20 18.42 7.35
CA TYR A 272 33.29 18.03 8.23
C TYR A 272 33.44 16.51 8.29
N ALA A 273 34.65 16.03 8.57
CA ALA A 273 34.90 14.63 8.86
C ALA A 273 34.49 14.33 10.31
N GLN A 274 33.59 13.36 10.51
CA GLN A 274 33.23 12.90 11.84
C GLN A 274 34.26 11.86 12.29
N ALA A 275 35.03 12.16 13.34
CA ALA A 275 35.94 11.19 13.94
C ALA A 275 35.15 9.97 14.46
N TYR A 276 35.74 8.77 14.35
CA TYR A 276 35.10 7.53 14.79
C TYR A 276 34.73 7.59 16.28
N LYS A 277 33.48 7.24 16.57
CA LYS A 277 32.88 7.15 17.90
C LYS A 277 32.34 5.74 18.11
N THR A 278 32.63 5.13 19.27
CA THR A 278 32.02 3.86 19.66
C THR A 278 30.54 4.04 19.99
N ALA A 279 29.76 2.95 19.97
CA ALA A 279 28.39 2.97 20.49
C ALA A 279 28.32 3.64 21.89
N ASN A 280 27.21 4.31 22.17
CA ASN A 280 26.97 5.17 23.34
C ASN A 280 27.77 6.49 23.40
N GLN A 281 28.81 6.71 22.56
CA GLN A 281 29.46 8.03 22.48
C GLN A 281 28.65 8.97 21.57
N VAL A 282 28.35 10.17 22.08
CA VAL A 282 27.74 11.28 21.32
C VAL A 282 28.66 11.66 20.14
N MET A 283 28.07 11.91 18.96
CA MET A 283 28.86 12.17 17.75
C MET A 283 29.34 13.63 17.64
N LYS A 284 28.45 14.61 17.85
CA LYS A 284 28.76 16.04 17.90
C LYS A 284 28.08 16.70 19.12
N SER A 285 28.70 17.71 19.72
CA SER A 285 28.03 18.65 20.61
C SER A 285 26.98 19.47 19.84
N ARG A 286 25.74 19.51 20.32
CA ARG A 286 24.66 20.26 19.66
C ARG A 286 24.89 21.76 19.80
N GLU A 287 24.78 22.50 18.69
CA GLU A 287 24.90 23.96 18.65
C GLU A 287 23.54 24.57 18.26
N ALA A 288 23.22 25.77 18.78
CA ALA A 288 21.95 26.43 18.47
C ALA A 288 21.78 26.69 16.96
N LEU A 289 20.71 26.14 16.38
CA LEU A 289 20.40 26.24 14.94
C LEU A 289 19.76 27.58 14.53
N LYS A 290 19.08 28.25 15.47
CA LYS A 290 18.31 29.49 15.22
C LYS A 290 19.12 30.62 14.52
N PRO A 291 20.39 30.92 14.89
CA PRO A 291 21.21 31.89 14.16
C PRO A 291 21.78 31.38 12.82
N LYS A 292 21.58 30.10 12.47
CA LYS A 292 22.18 29.44 11.29
C LYS A 292 21.18 29.22 10.14
N LYS A 293 19.94 29.71 10.26
CA LYS A 293 18.88 29.60 9.24
C LYS A 293 19.32 30.20 7.89
N VAL A 294 18.98 29.48 6.81
CA VAL A 294 19.17 29.88 5.41
C VAL A 294 17.82 29.89 4.70
N LYS A 295 17.52 30.93 3.91
CA LYS A 295 16.27 30.99 3.13
C LYS A 295 16.35 30.02 1.94
N ALA A 296 15.32 29.21 1.75
CA ALA A 296 15.19 28.34 0.58
C ALA A 296 14.87 29.13 -0.71
N PRO A 297 15.07 28.54 -1.90
CA PRO A 297 14.70 29.17 -3.17
C PRO A 297 13.23 29.58 -3.24
N GLU A 298 12.93 30.60 -4.04
CA GLU A 298 11.54 31.04 -4.28
C GLU A 298 10.71 29.92 -4.92
N GLY A 299 9.42 29.84 -4.57
CA GLY A 299 8.53 28.74 -4.95
C GLY A 299 8.60 27.48 -4.08
N SER A 300 9.53 27.39 -3.12
CA SER A 300 9.60 26.27 -2.16
C SER A 300 8.38 26.21 -1.22
N CYS A 301 7.83 27.39 -0.88
CA CYS A 301 6.55 27.59 -0.22
C CYS A 301 5.86 28.84 -0.80
N GLU A 302 4.59 29.06 -0.46
CA GLU A 302 3.79 30.22 -0.88
C GLU A 302 4.38 31.58 -0.45
N THR A 303 5.12 31.65 0.67
CA THR A 303 5.76 32.90 1.11
C THR A 303 7.23 32.72 1.48
N ASN A 304 7.54 32.12 2.64
CA ASN A 304 8.92 31.93 3.11
C ASN A 304 9.16 30.49 3.60
N LEU A 305 10.41 30.06 3.44
CA LEU A 305 10.95 28.84 4.02
C LEU A 305 12.39 29.09 4.45
N TRP A 306 12.70 28.75 5.70
CA TRP A 306 14.01 28.84 6.30
C TRP A 306 14.42 27.47 6.84
N VAL A 307 15.69 27.12 6.62
CA VAL A 307 16.24 25.80 6.95
C VAL A 307 17.61 25.96 7.62
N ALA A 308 17.84 25.23 8.69
CA ALA A 308 19.17 24.89 9.20
C ALA A 308 19.20 23.39 9.51
N VAL A 309 20.19 22.68 8.97
CA VAL A 309 20.39 21.25 9.23
C VAL A 309 21.83 21.02 9.66
N GLU A 310 22.01 20.32 10.77
CA GLU A 310 23.26 19.76 11.22
C GLU A 310 23.14 18.26 11.43
N GLY A 311 24.29 17.60 11.38
CA GLY A 311 24.36 16.20 11.74
C GLY A 311 25.71 15.57 11.49
N ALA A 312 25.85 14.34 11.96
CA ALA A 312 26.90 13.41 11.61
C ALA A 312 26.29 12.04 11.31
N ALA A 313 26.80 11.35 10.30
CA ALA A 313 26.55 9.94 10.09
C ALA A 313 27.87 9.18 10.06
N GLN A 314 27.88 8.00 10.68
CA GLN A 314 29.00 7.08 10.75
C GLN A 314 28.51 5.69 10.35
N PHE A 315 29.35 4.91 9.67
CA PHE A 315 29.05 3.53 9.33
C PHE A 315 30.26 2.66 9.67
N THR A 316 30.00 1.48 10.21
CA THR A 316 31.04 0.52 10.62
C THR A 316 30.79 -0.80 9.88
N PRO A 317 31.07 -0.88 8.57
CA PRO A 317 30.80 -2.06 7.76
C PRO A 317 31.65 -3.28 8.16
N ASP A 318 31.01 -4.45 8.05
CA ASP A 318 31.61 -5.78 7.96
C ASP A 318 30.98 -6.44 6.72
N VAL A 319 31.79 -6.69 5.69
CA VAL A 319 31.30 -7.10 4.37
C VAL A 319 31.95 -8.41 3.98
N THR A 320 31.13 -9.41 3.64
CA THR A 320 31.59 -10.68 3.08
C THR A 320 31.08 -10.81 1.65
N VAL A 321 31.98 -10.74 0.67
CA VAL A 321 31.66 -10.97 -0.75
C VAL A 321 32.19 -12.34 -1.14
N THR A 322 31.28 -13.22 -1.56
CA THR A 322 31.59 -14.57 -2.06
C THR A 322 31.16 -14.69 -3.51
N VAL A 323 32.14 -14.87 -4.40
CA VAL A 323 31.94 -15.19 -5.82
C VAL A 323 32.13 -16.69 -5.99
N GLU A 324 31.10 -17.39 -6.45
CA GLU A 324 31.14 -18.82 -6.77
C GLU A 324 31.57 -19.05 -8.23
N SER A 325 32.13 -20.23 -8.55
CA SER A 325 32.67 -20.56 -9.89
C SER A 325 31.59 -20.77 -10.98
N ASN A 326 30.33 -20.80 -10.59
CA ASN A 326 29.15 -20.69 -11.47
C ASN A 326 28.88 -19.22 -11.89
N GLY A 327 29.58 -18.25 -11.30
CA GLY A 327 29.38 -16.81 -11.49
C GLY A 327 28.36 -16.17 -10.54
N ASP A 328 27.73 -16.94 -9.65
CA ASP A 328 26.85 -16.39 -8.62
C ASP A 328 27.66 -15.57 -7.62
N THR A 329 27.31 -14.29 -7.50
CA THR A 329 27.91 -13.36 -6.54
C THR A 329 26.96 -13.16 -5.39
N SER A 330 27.38 -13.55 -4.18
CA SER A 330 26.67 -13.26 -2.95
C SER A 330 27.44 -12.25 -2.11
N MET A 331 26.72 -11.25 -1.58
CA MET A 331 27.26 -10.20 -0.74
C MET A 331 26.46 -10.20 0.57
N SER A 332 27.10 -10.60 1.66
CA SER A 332 26.61 -10.35 3.01
C SER A 332 27.17 -9.01 3.49
N ILE A 333 26.30 -8.19 4.08
CA ILE A 333 26.68 -6.92 4.69
C ILE A 333 26.04 -6.81 6.07
N SER A 334 26.90 -6.66 7.07
CA SER A 334 26.56 -6.28 8.43
C SER A 334 27.22 -4.94 8.76
N GLY A 335 26.77 -4.28 9.82
CA GLY A 335 27.51 -3.14 10.37
C GLY A 335 26.68 -2.23 11.26
N LEU A 336 27.36 -1.50 12.13
CA LEU A 336 26.74 -0.45 12.95
C LEU A 336 26.67 0.84 12.15
N VAL A 337 25.45 1.27 11.80
CA VAL A 337 25.16 2.63 11.32
C VAL A 337 24.82 3.48 12.54
N ARG A 338 25.37 4.69 12.60
CA ARG A 338 25.07 5.70 13.61
C ARG A 338 24.69 6.99 12.90
N ALA A 339 23.61 7.65 13.27
CA ALA A 339 23.37 9.02 12.83
C ALA A 339 22.84 9.91 13.95
N SER A 340 23.28 11.16 13.88
CA SER A 340 22.93 12.28 14.73
C SER A 340 22.40 13.37 13.80
N ILE A 341 21.14 13.77 13.95
CA ILE A 341 20.50 14.82 13.14
C ILE A 341 19.94 15.87 14.09
N ASP A 342 20.35 17.12 13.92
CA ASP A 342 19.73 18.31 14.50
C ASP A 342 19.19 19.16 13.36
N ALA A 343 17.88 19.43 13.32
CA ALA A 343 17.30 20.20 12.23
C ALA A 343 16.20 21.17 12.66
N LEU A 344 16.26 22.38 12.09
CA LEU A 344 15.36 23.49 12.32
C LEU A 344 14.76 23.93 10.98
N VAL A 345 13.45 23.78 10.83
CA VAL A 345 12.69 24.27 9.66
C VAL A 345 11.62 25.24 10.14
N GLU A 346 11.51 26.36 9.45
CA GLU A 346 10.55 27.43 9.74
C GLU A 346 9.94 27.90 8.43
N GLY A 347 8.62 27.82 8.30
CA GLY A 347 7.92 28.09 7.05
C GLY A 347 6.58 28.76 7.24
N GLU A 348 6.08 29.33 6.16
CA GLU A 348 4.83 30.10 6.09
C GLU A 348 4.04 29.75 4.81
N GLY A 349 2.87 29.13 4.98
CA GLY A 349 1.94 28.76 3.91
C GLY A 349 2.09 27.31 3.41
N SER A 350 1.56 27.02 2.23
CA SER A 350 1.73 25.73 1.56
C SER A 350 3.16 25.56 1.05
N CYS A 351 3.75 24.39 1.29
CA CYS A 351 5.14 24.05 1.06
C CYS A 351 5.30 22.72 0.32
N SER A 352 6.21 22.68 -0.65
CA SER A 352 6.62 21.46 -1.36
C SER A 352 8.09 21.58 -1.76
N PHE A 353 8.99 21.16 -0.87
CA PHE A 353 10.42 21.37 -1.02
C PHE A 353 11.22 20.08 -0.83
N HIS A 354 12.22 19.86 -1.68
CA HIS A 354 13.17 18.77 -1.55
C HIS A 354 14.60 19.26 -1.78
N ALA A 355 15.50 18.88 -0.89
CA ALA A 355 16.94 19.12 -1.02
C ALA A 355 17.75 17.90 -0.55
N GLU A 356 18.92 17.68 -1.15
CA GLU A 356 19.85 16.63 -0.73
C GLU A 356 21.30 17.15 -0.69
N LYS A 357 22.20 16.41 -0.04
CA LYS A 357 23.64 16.63 -0.09
C LYS A 357 24.43 15.37 0.28
N GLY A 358 25.42 15.03 -0.55
CA GLY A 358 26.41 13.98 -0.27
C GLY A 358 27.55 14.48 0.61
N LEU A 359 28.03 13.62 1.51
CA LEU A 359 29.01 13.91 2.56
C LEU A 359 30.02 12.73 2.66
N PRO A 360 31.32 12.93 2.37
CA PRO A 360 31.89 14.12 1.72
C PRO A 360 31.32 14.28 0.30
N GLU A 361 31.46 15.47 -0.30
CA GLU A 361 31.12 15.75 -1.71
C GLU A 361 31.63 14.65 -2.66
N LYS A 362 32.82 14.10 -2.41
CA LYS A 362 33.37 12.92 -3.10
C LYS A 362 33.24 11.66 -2.24
N PRO A 363 32.77 10.53 -2.78
CA PRO A 363 32.69 9.28 -2.03
C PRO A 363 34.08 8.79 -1.62
N LYS A 364 34.21 8.40 -0.35
CA LYS A 364 35.38 7.65 0.12
C LYS A 364 35.44 6.36 -0.68
N THR A 365 36.58 6.06 -1.29
CA THR A 365 36.73 4.93 -2.23
C THR A 365 37.92 4.07 -1.79
N LYS A 366 37.73 2.74 -1.76
CA LYS A 366 38.75 1.74 -1.45
C LYS A 366 38.69 0.65 -2.51
N VAL A 367 39.84 0.14 -2.95
CA VAL A 367 39.91 -0.94 -3.94
C VAL A 367 40.74 -2.09 -3.38
N VAL A 368 40.16 -3.28 -3.34
CA VAL A 368 40.80 -4.54 -2.92
C VAL A 368 40.93 -5.42 -4.16
N CYS A 369 42.14 -5.79 -4.57
CA CYS A 369 42.40 -6.58 -5.76
C CYS A 369 43.08 -7.92 -5.45
N ALA A 370 42.44 -9.02 -5.85
CA ALA A 370 42.98 -10.38 -5.79
C ALA A 370 43.20 -10.88 -7.23
N GLY A 371 44.45 -10.78 -7.71
CA GLY A 371 44.80 -11.09 -9.10
C GLY A 371 44.09 -10.15 -10.08
N LYS A 372 43.35 -10.71 -11.05
CA LYS A 372 42.60 -9.95 -12.06
C LYS A 372 41.24 -9.40 -11.58
N PHE A 373 40.79 -9.76 -10.38
CA PHE A 373 39.50 -9.34 -9.83
C PHE A 373 39.69 -8.28 -8.75
N CYS A 374 38.95 -7.16 -8.86
CA CYS A 374 38.96 -6.10 -7.86
C CYS A 374 37.56 -5.84 -7.32
N ILE A 375 37.43 -5.55 -6.03
CA ILE A 375 36.20 -5.01 -5.44
C ILE A 375 36.46 -3.55 -5.08
N VAL A 376 35.70 -2.66 -5.69
CA VAL A 376 35.68 -1.22 -5.37
C VAL A 376 34.56 -0.98 -4.37
N PHE A 377 34.91 -0.61 -3.15
CA PHE A 377 33.98 -0.15 -2.13
C PHE A 377 33.91 1.38 -2.16
N MET A 378 32.70 1.94 -2.15
CA MET A 378 32.47 3.38 -2.14
C MET A 378 31.48 3.76 -1.05
N LEU A 379 31.82 4.74 -0.22
CA LEU A 379 30.99 5.22 0.90
C LEU A 379 30.81 6.73 0.82
N GLN A 380 29.55 7.16 0.74
CA GLN A 380 29.12 8.55 0.92
C GLN A 380 27.87 8.56 1.79
N PHE A 381 27.81 9.44 2.77
CA PHE A 381 26.59 9.68 3.54
C PHE A 381 25.74 10.69 2.77
N ILE A 382 24.42 10.50 2.71
CA ILE A 382 23.52 11.49 2.09
C ILE A 382 22.57 12.02 3.15
N ALA A 383 22.58 13.35 3.31
CA ALA A 383 21.56 14.09 4.03
C ALA A 383 20.45 14.53 3.05
N GLU A 384 19.19 14.43 3.46
CA GLU A 384 18.00 14.76 2.67
C GLU A 384 16.99 15.52 3.53
N LEU A 385 16.29 16.47 2.90
CA LEU A 385 15.13 17.15 3.42
C LEU A 385 13.98 17.01 2.42
N ASP A 386 12.80 16.66 2.92
CA ASP A 386 11.56 16.54 2.16
C ASP A 386 10.41 17.15 2.98
N ILE A 387 9.82 18.24 2.47
CA ILE A 387 8.75 19.02 3.12
C ILE A 387 7.52 19.00 2.22
N LYS A 388 6.37 18.58 2.76
CA LYS A 388 5.10 18.54 2.03
C LYS A 388 3.91 18.91 2.92
N GLY A 389 3.16 19.93 2.53
CA GLY A 389 1.90 20.34 3.18
C GLY A 389 1.88 21.81 3.58
N VAL A 390 0.93 22.21 4.42
CA VAL A 390 0.82 23.58 4.93
C VAL A 390 1.58 23.69 6.25
N LEU A 391 2.54 24.62 6.32
CA LEU A 391 3.40 24.87 7.48
C LEU A 391 3.36 26.36 7.83
N THR A 392 3.01 26.68 9.08
CA THR A 392 3.08 28.03 9.63
C THR A 392 3.73 27.99 11.01
N GLY A 393 5.03 28.29 11.08
CA GLY A 393 5.84 28.29 12.30
C GLY A 393 7.07 27.38 12.22
N THR A 394 7.61 27.00 13.38
CA THR A 394 8.94 26.38 13.52
C THR A 394 8.87 24.94 14.04
N VAL A 395 9.70 24.05 13.46
CA VAL A 395 9.90 22.66 13.85
C VAL A 395 11.39 22.43 14.12
N GLU A 396 11.72 21.99 15.34
CA GLU A 396 13.09 21.74 15.82
C GLU A 396 13.20 20.27 16.27
N ALA A 397 13.83 19.43 15.46
CA ALA A 397 13.94 17.98 15.67
C ALA A 397 15.39 17.57 15.91
N SER A 398 15.64 16.79 16.97
CA SER A 398 16.95 16.24 17.31
C SER A 398 16.85 14.74 17.58
N THR A 399 17.74 13.93 17.00
CA THR A 399 17.76 12.48 17.24
C THR A 399 19.15 11.88 17.06
N ASP A 400 19.54 11.03 18.02
CA ASP A 400 20.74 10.21 17.99
C ASP A 400 20.33 8.73 18.01
N ILE A 401 20.68 8.00 16.95
CA ILE A 401 20.26 6.61 16.74
C ILE A 401 21.43 5.73 16.30
N ASP A 402 21.66 4.67 17.08
CA ASP A 402 22.59 3.58 16.77
C ASP A 402 21.81 2.35 16.31
N PHE A 403 22.05 1.86 15.09
CA PHE A 403 21.39 0.66 14.55
C PHE A 403 22.32 -0.29 13.82
N GLU A 404 22.17 -1.59 14.09
CA GLU A 404 22.91 -2.65 13.40
C GLU A 404 22.12 -3.12 12.18
N ILE A 405 22.66 -2.93 10.98
CA ILE A 405 22.10 -3.51 9.75
C ILE A 405 22.69 -4.90 9.52
N LYS A 406 21.87 -5.82 8.98
CA LYS A 406 22.26 -7.15 8.51
C LYS A 406 21.44 -7.53 7.29
N GLY A 407 22.11 -7.98 6.22
CA GLY A 407 21.42 -8.51 5.05
C GLY A 407 22.35 -9.18 4.04
N THR A 408 21.74 -9.95 3.15
CA THR A 408 22.41 -10.65 2.05
C THR A 408 21.74 -10.31 0.73
N VAL A 409 22.56 -10.09 -0.29
CA VAL A 409 22.14 -9.92 -1.68
C VAL A 409 22.84 -10.99 -2.51
N LYS A 410 22.09 -11.81 -3.24
CA LYS A 410 22.64 -12.73 -4.25
C LYS A 410 22.26 -12.24 -5.65
N VAL A 411 23.23 -12.19 -6.56
CA VAL A 411 23.04 -11.86 -7.98
C VAL A 411 23.68 -12.97 -8.82
N ASN A 412 22.91 -13.56 -9.72
CA ASN A 412 23.42 -14.58 -10.64
C ASN A 412 23.85 -13.97 -12.00
N PRO A 413 24.60 -14.71 -12.85
CA PRO A 413 25.01 -14.22 -14.18
C PRO A 413 23.87 -13.85 -15.13
N SER A 414 22.63 -14.30 -14.88
CA SER A 414 21.44 -13.89 -15.65
C SER A 414 20.80 -12.59 -15.13
N GLY A 415 21.45 -11.86 -14.21
CA GLY A 415 20.97 -10.60 -13.65
C GLY A 415 19.77 -10.73 -12.69
N LYS A 416 19.45 -11.93 -12.23
CA LYS A 416 18.40 -12.16 -11.22
C LYS A 416 18.97 -11.88 -9.84
N ALA A 417 18.27 -11.05 -9.06
CA ALA A 417 18.67 -10.69 -7.70
C ALA A 417 17.70 -11.26 -6.66
N THR A 418 18.25 -11.70 -5.51
CA THR A 418 17.46 -11.97 -4.31
C THR A 418 18.07 -11.22 -3.13
N ALA A 419 17.22 -10.51 -2.37
CA ALA A 419 17.63 -9.71 -1.22
C ALA A 419 16.88 -10.18 0.03
N HIS A 420 17.62 -10.37 1.12
CA HIS A 420 17.11 -10.79 2.42
C HIS A 420 17.77 -9.96 3.52
N PHE A 421 16.97 -9.28 4.35
CA PHE A 421 17.44 -8.38 5.40
C PHE A 421 16.74 -8.68 6.72
N GLU A 422 17.50 -8.60 7.81
CA GLU A 422 17.00 -8.75 9.17
C GLU A 422 16.50 -7.39 9.70
N SER A 423 15.59 -7.41 10.67
CA SER A 423 15.15 -6.17 11.34
C SER A 423 16.25 -5.70 12.32
N PRO A 424 16.68 -4.43 12.28
CA PRO A 424 17.78 -3.94 13.09
C PRO A 424 17.38 -3.84 14.57
N SER A 425 18.30 -4.19 15.48
CA SER A 425 18.19 -3.79 16.88
C SER A 425 18.74 -2.36 17.06
N ILE A 426 18.04 -1.53 17.83
CA ILE A 426 18.26 -0.07 17.83
C ILE A 426 18.32 0.48 19.27
N LYS A 427 19.29 1.39 19.51
CA LYS A 427 19.51 2.09 20.77
C LYS A 427 19.44 3.60 20.52
N ARG A 428 18.87 4.36 21.48
CA ARG A 428 18.26 5.68 21.21
C ARG A 428 18.47 6.68 22.33
N THR A 429 18.64 7.94 21.94
CA THR A 429 18.42 9.14 22.77
C THR A 429 17.78 10.22 21.91
N ASN A 430 16.68 10.84 22.37
CA ASN A 430 15.85 11.76 21.58
C ASN A 430 15.57 13.07 22.33
N GLY A 431 15.42 14.19 21.61
CA GLY A 431 15.02 15.49 22.16
C GLY A 431 14.41 16.38 21.06
N PHE A 432 13.46 17.26 21.40
CA PHE A 432 12.60 17.86 20.36
C PHE A 432 11.81 19.08 20.85
N ALA A 433 11.46 19.99 19.93
CA ALA A 433 10.45 21.03 20.13
C ALA A 433 9.69 21.37 18.82
N ILE A 434 8.36 21.49 18.90
CA ILE A 434 7.52 22.10 17.84
C ILE A 434 6.84 23.36 18.37
N GLY A 435 6.79 24.40 17.52
CA GLY A 435 5.94 25.57 17.67
C GLY A 435 5.41 25.98 16.30
N ALA A 436 4.48 25.19 15.76
CA ALA A 436 3.95 25.36 14.41
C ALA A 436 2.47 24.97 14.31
N SER A 437 1.68 25.78 13.60
CA SER A 437 0.37 25.38 13.06
C SER A 437 0.59 24.74 11.69
N ALA A 438 0.15 23.50 11.48
CA ALA A 438 0.46 22.79 10.25
C ALA A 438 -0.49 21.63 9.92
N THR A 439 -0.64 21.38 8.62
CA THR A 439 -0.98 20.06 8.07
C THR A 439 0.18 19.66 7.16
N THR A 440 1.24 19.10 7.74
CA THR A 440 2.54 18.93 7.05
C THR A 440 3.25 17.63 7.43
N SER A 441 4.10 17.15 6.52
CA SER A 441 5.21 16.24 6.81
C SER A 441 6.53 16.95 6.51
N ILE A 442 7.45 16.92 7.47
CA ILE A 442 8.84 17.34 7.32
C ILE A 442 9.70 16.12 7.66
N ARG A 443 10.37 15.54 6.65
CA ARG A 443 11.31 14.43 6.81
C ARG A 443 12.74 14.91 6.62
N PHE A 444 13.57 14.73 7.64
CA PHE A 444 15.02 14.76 7.53
C PHE A 444 15.52 13.32 7.44
N GLY A 445 16.22 12.98 6.35
CA GLY A 445 16.87 11.67 6.17
C GLY A 445 18.39 11.82 6.26
N MET A 446 19.08 10.91 6.94
CA MET A 446 20.53 10.80 6.82
C MET A 446 21.03 9.36 6.99
N GLY A 447 22.01 8.96 6.19
CA GLY A 447 22.69 7.68 6.32
C GLY A 447 23.60 7.33 5.15
N PRO A 448 24.34 6.20 5.24
CA PRO A 448 25.27 5.76 4.21
C PRO A 448 24.59 5.25 2.93
N VAL A 449 25.01 5.79 1.80
CA VAL A 449 25.06 5.06 0.52
C VAL A 449 26.40 4.34 0.45
N PHE A 450 26.36 3.02 0.63
CA PHE A 450 27.50 2.13 0.52
C PHE A 450 27.35 1.29 -0.75
N THR A 451 28.28 1.47 -1.69
CA THR A 451 28.28 0.76 -2.96
C THR A 451 29.40 -0.27 -2.99
N ILE A 452 29.05 -1.50 -3.35
CA ILE A 452 29.99 -2.59 -3.63
C ILE A 452 30.00 -2.78 -5.14
N TYR A 453 31.15 -2.57 -5.77
CA TYR A 453 31.32 -2.73 -7.22
C TYR A 453 32.44 -3.75 -7.50
N PRO A 454 32.10 -5.04 -7.71
CA PRO A 454 33.04 -6.00 -8.28
C PRO A 454 33.39 -5.61 -9.72
N VAL A 455 34.67 -5.67 -10.06
CA VAL A 455 35.25 -5.31 -11.36
C VAL A 455 36.05 -6.50 -11.91
N PRO A 456 35.66 -7.06 -13.07
CA PRO A 456 34.42 -6.79 -13.83
C PRO A 456 33.17 -7.26 -13.06
N GLY A 457 32.03 -6.60 -13.28
CA GLY A 457 30.78 -6.91 -12.57
C GLY A 457 29.78 -5.75 -12.59
N ILE A 458 28.84 -5.77 -11.64
CA ILE A 458 27.71 -4.82 -11.52
C ILE A 458 27.79 -4.10 -10.16
N PRO A 459 27.69 -2.76 -10.10
CA PRO A 459 27.59 -2.05 -8.83
C PRO A 459 26.26 -2.35 -8.13
N ILE A 460 26.33 -2.61 -6.82
CA ILE A 460 25.19 -2.77 -5.92
C ILE A 460 25.29 -1.68 -4.85
N ASN A 461 24.29 -0.80 -4.81
CA ASN A 461 24.24 0.36 -3.93
C ASN A 461 23.24 0.08 -2.80
N LEU A 462 23.75 -0.19 -1.60
CA LEU A 462 22.97 -0.20 -0.37
C LEU A 462 22.79 1.24 0.11
N ASN A 463 21.55 1.67 0.35
CA ASN A 463 21.25 2.99 0.90
C ASN A 463 20.41 2.81 2.18
N ALA A 464 21.09 2.80 3.32
CA ALA A 464 20.47 2.67 4.63
C ALA A 464 20.37 4.06 5.29
N LYS A 465 19.18 4.46 5.72
CA LYS A 465 18.92 5.79 6.29
C LYS A 465 18.12 5.73 7.58
N ILE A 466 18.52 6.59 8.52
CA ILE A 466 17.64 7.10 9.55
C ILE A 466 16.81 8.23 8.94
N ASN A 467 15.52 8.24 9.23
CA ASN A 467 14.62 9.34 8.91
C ASN A 467 13.96 9.83 10.21
N ALA A 468 14.03 11.14 10.44
CA ALA A 468 13.20 11.84 11.42
C ALA A 468 12.07 12.55 10.66
N GLU A 469 10.85 12.03 10.75
CA GLU A 469 9.67 12.58 10.09
C GLU A 469 8.73 13.19 11.13
N ALA A 470 8.73 14.52 11.20
CA ALA A 470 7.76 15.29 11.96
C ALA A 470 6.50 15.47 11.12
N LYS A 471 5.40 14.83 11.52
CA LYS A 471 4.08 15.09 10.96
C LYS A 471 3.20 15.81 11.96
N ALA A 472 2.46 16.81 11.50
CA ALA A 472 1.48 17.54 12.30
C ALA A 472 0.19 17.76 11.51
N HIS A 473 -0.94 17.75 12.23
CA HIS A 473 -2.25 18.19 11.79
C HIS A 473 -2.82 19.16 12.85
N GLY A 474 -3.34 20.30 12.42
CA GLY A 474 -3.96 21.31 13.28
C GLY A 474 -3.00 22.38 13.83
N THR A 475 -3.49 23.22 14.74
CA THR A 475 -2.74 24.35 15.30
C THR A 475 -2.08 23.98 16.62
N LEU A 476 -0.73 24.04 16.68
CA LEU A 476 0.04 23.78 17.90
C LEU A 476 0.86 25.02 18.29
N SER A 477 0.48 25.66 19.39
CA SER A 477 1.21 26.78 20.00
C SER A 477 1.86 26.32 21.31
N TYR A 478 3.17 26.05 21.27
CA TYR A 478 3.95 25.65 22.43
C TYR A 478 5.12 26.61 22.63
N ARG A 479 5.35 27.06 23.86
CA ARG A 479 6.46 27.98 24.17
C ARG A 479 7.76 27.19 24.31
N SER A 480 8.54 27.14 23.23
CA SER A 480 9.94 26.69 23.22
C SER A 480 10.73 27.50 24.27
N GLY A 481 11.25 26.83 25.30
CA GLY A 481 11.89 27.51 26.44
C GLY A 481 12.92 26.69 27.24
N MET A 482 12.63 25.42 27.58
CA MET A 482 13.37 24.73 28.67
C MET A 482 13.88 23.31 28.36
N PHE A 483 13.65 22.76 27.16
CA PHE A 483 13.86 21.32 26.88
C PHE A 483 15.18 20.95 26.15
N LEU A 484 16.16 21.86 26.10
CA LEU A 484 17.47 21.64 25.45
C LEU A 484 18.67 22.07 26.31
N ILE A 485 18.47 22.34 27.61
CA ILE A 485 19.58 22.46 28.56
C ILE A 485 19.92 21.05 29.03
N GLN A 486 21.17 20.65 28.83
CA GLN A 486 21.71 19.36 29.25
C GLN A 486 21.91 19.37 30.77
N GLU A 487 21.61 18.27 31.46
CA GLU A 487 21.86 18.14 32.90
C GLU A 487 23.37 18.00 33.17
N ASP A 488 24.03 19.11 33.49
CA ASP A 488 25.35 19.10 34.13
C ASP A 488 25.16 18.78 35.62
N GLU A 489 25.71 17.65 36.10
CA GLU A 489 25.35 17.00 37.37
C GLU A 489 25.72 17.75 38.68
N GLU A 490 26.28 18.97 38.63
CA GLU A 490 26.97 19.60 39.78
C GLU A 490 26.23 20.75 40.53
N SER A 491 24.98 21.12 40.19
CA SER A 491 24.30 22.26 40.85
C SER A 491 22.96 21.97 41.55
N HIS A 492 22.98 21.18 42.63
CA HIS A 492 21.85 21.11 43.56
C HIS A 492 21.70 22.41 44.41
N LYS A 493 20.82 23.34 43.99
CA LYS A 493 20.23 24.38 44.87
C LYS A 493 18.99 25.05 44.27
N HIS A 494 17.96 25.20 45.11
CA HIS A 494 16.57 25.63 44.82
C HIS A 494 15.82 24.78 43.78
N LEU A 495 14.62 24.35 44.18
CA LEU A 495 13.73 23.51 43.35
C LEU A 495 12.25 23.95 43.49
N ASP A 496 12.02 25.12 44.07
CA ASP A 496 10.71 25.59 44.52
C ASP A 496 9.97 26.41 43.44
N ASP A 497 10.70 27.22 42.65
CA ASP A 497 10.16 28.12 41.62
C ASP A 497 9.54 27.39 40.41
N VAL A 498 9.77 26.07 40.26
CA VAL A 498 9.29 25.29 39.11
C VAL A 498 7.77 25.11 39.11
N ASN A 499 7.12 25.11 40.29
CA ASN A 499 5.68 24.89 40.40
C ASN A 499 4.83 26.09 39.94
N ASP A 500 5.29 27.33 40.14
CA ASP A 500 4.52 28.51 39.74
C ASP A 500 4.49 28.70 38.22
N PHE A 501 5.52 28.24 37.50
CA PHE A 501 5.55 28.30 36.03
C PHE A 501 4.53 27.36 35.37
N MET A 502 4.16 26.26 36.03
CA MET A 502 3.14 25.31 35.53
C MET A 502 1.71 25.87 35.57
N ASN A 503 1.44 26.90 36.40
CA ASN A 503 0.10 27.47 36.57
C ASN A 503 -0.22 28.63 35.60
N ALA A 504 0.69 28.96 34.69
CA ALA A 504 0.57 30.09 33.76
C ALA A 504 -0.39 29.83 32.57
N THR A 505 -1.70 29.75 32.86
CA THR A 505 -2.83 29.88 31.90
C THR A 505 -2.69 29.13 30.57
N SER A 506 -3.28 27.94 30.48
CA SER A 506 -3.36 27.16 29.22
C SER A 506 -4.04 27.97 28.10
N ASN A 507 -3.34 28.21 27.00
CA ASN A 507 -3.97 28.69 25.76
C ASN A 507 -4.90 27.59 25.20
N GLU A 508 -6.11 27.95 24.75
CA GLU A 508 -7.04 26.99 24.15
C GLU A 508 -6.48 26.44 22.82
N LEU A 509 -6.24 25.13 22.77
CA LEU A 509 -5.93 24.40 21.53
C LEU A 509 -7.22 24.19 20.72
N SER A 510 -7.44 25.02 19.71
CA SER A 510 -8.57 24.86 18.79
C SER A 510 -8.34 23.71 17.79
N MET A 511 -9.36 22.85 17.66
CA MET A 511 -9.54 21.84 16.61
C MET A 511 -8.35 20.89 16.35
N CYS A 512 -8.33 19.78 17.10
CA CYS A 512 -7.54 18.56 16.82
C CYS A 512 -6.08 18.81 16.40
N GLY A 513 -5.35 19.59 17.20
CA GLY A 513 -3.90 19.67 17.12
C GLY A 513 -3.26 18.35 17.57
N ALA A 514 -2.74 17.57 16.62
CA ALA A 514 -1.95 16.37 16.88
C ALA A 514 -0.65 16.41 16.09
N ALA A 515 0.44 15.95 16.72
CA ALA A 515 1.73 15.79 16.07
C ALA A 515 2.43 14.52 16.53
N ALA A 516 3.14 13.91 15.59
CA ALA A 516 4.06 12.79 15.83
C ALA A 516 5.43 13.15 15.27
N LEU A 517 6.47 13.13 16.12
CA LEU A 517 7.83 12.93 15.62
C LEU A 517 8.03 11.42 15.49
N THR A 518 8.29 10.97 14.27
CA THR A 518 8.45 9.56 13.95
C THR A 518 9.88 9.31 13.49
N THR A 519 10.64 8.48 14.20
CA THR A 519 12.00 8.12 13.80
C THR A 519 12.05 6.67 13.33
N TYR A 520 12.45 6.47 12.07
CA TYR A 520 12.45 5.16 11.42
C TYR A 520 13.72 4.91 10.63
N ALA A 521 14.13 3.65 10.59
CA ALA A 521 15.22 3.18 9.74
C ALA A 521 14.62 2.55 8.47
N ASP A 522 15.08 2.99 7.30
CA ASP A 522 14.78 2.34 6.03
C ASP A 522 16.04 1.88 5.29
N ILE A 523 15.87 0.85 4.46
CA ILE A 523 16.86 0.39 3.50
C ILE A 523 16.19 0.26 2.14
N ASP A 524 16.77 0.90 1.12
CA ASP A 524 16.58 0.50 -0.27
C ASP A 524 17.91 0.03 -0.88
N ILE A 525 17.78 -0.78 -1.93
CA ILE A 525 18.91 -1.31 -2.69
C ILE A 525 18.65 -0.93 -4.13
N THR A 526 19.67 -0.37 -4.78
CA THR A 526 19.70 -0.16 -6.23
C THR A 526 20.90 -0.89 -6.82
N GLY A 527 20.86 -1.14 -8.12
CA GLY A 527 21.98 -1.74 -8.84
C GLY A 527 21.90 -1.46 -10.33
N LEU A 528 22.84 -2.05 -11.08
CA LEU A 528 23.05 -1.85 -12.53
C LEU A 528 23.54 -0.44 -12.93
N ALA A 529 23.56 0.49 -11.97
CA ALA A 529 24.07 1.85 -12.13
C ALA A 529 24.87 2.29 -10.90
N LEU A 530 25.88 3.13 -11.13
CA LEU A 530 26.35 4.03 -10.07
C LEU A 530 25.21 5.01 -9.71
N PRO A 531 25.03 5.39 -8.43
CA PRO A 531 24.12 6.46 -8.02
C PRO A 531 24.42 7.75 -8.78
N ASP A 532 23.42 8.56 -9.10
CA ASP A 532 23.61 9.77 -9.92
C ASP A 532 24.59 10.76 -9.25
N ILE A 533 24.54 10.87 -7.91
CA ILE A 533 25.50 11.64 -7.11
C ILE A 533 26.97 11.16 -7.22
N PHE A 534 27.21 9.94 -7.71
CA PHE A 534 28.55 9.43 -8.03
C PHE A 534 28.93 9.67 -9.49
N LYS A 535 27.97 9.77 -10.43
CA LYS A 535 28.27 9.95 -11.88
C LYS A 535 29.05 11.23 -12.15
N ASP A 536 28.66 12.32 -11.50
CA ASP A 536 29.33 13.63 -11.60
C ASP A 536 30.78 13.62 -11.10
N VAL A 537 31.13 12.66 -10.22
CA VAL A 537 32.37 12.66 -9.44
C VAL A 537 33.35 11.56 -9.87
N LEU A 538 32.83 10.40 -10.27
CA LEU A 538 33.60 9.21 -10.62
C LEU A 538 33.83 9.15 -12.14
N ASN A 539 34.58 10.12 -12.67
CA ASN A 539 35.00 10.07 -14.06
C ASN A 539 35.89 8.83 -14.33
N ARG A 540 36.03 8.44 -15.61
CA ARG A 540 36.83 7.29 -16.06
C ARG A 540 38.25 7.31 -15.49
N GLU A 541 38.88 8.48 -15.44
CA GLU A 541 40.24 8.68 -14.92
C GLU A 541 40.36 8.32 -13.43
N PHE A 542 39.41 8.76 -12.59
CA PHE A 542 39.42 8.47 -11.16
C PHE A 542 39.34 6.97 -10.90
N LEU A 543 38.40 6.26 -11.55
CA LEU A 543 38.25 4.82 -11.37
C LEU A 543 39.47 4.04 -11.88
N VAL A 544 39.98 4.37 -13.08
CA VAL A 544 41.21 3.75 -13.62
C VAL A 544 42.40 4.01 -12.70
N LYS A 545 42.55 5.22 -12.14
CA LYS A 545 43.60 5.53 -11.17
C LYS A 545 43.47 4.69 -9.90
N GLN A 546 42.30 4.62 -9.28
CA GLN A 546 42.11 3.86 -8.04
C GLN A 546 42.39 2.35 -8.24
N ILE A 547 41.97 1.78 -9.37
CA ILE A 547 42.26 0.39 -9.72
C ILE A 547 43.77 0.19 -9.96
N LYS A 548 44.43 1.10 -10.70
CA LYS A 548 45.88 1.05 -10.94
C LYS A 548 46.71 1.20 -9.67
N ASP A 549 46.33 2.11 -8.78
CA ASP A 549 47.00 2.32 -7.49
C ASP A 549 46.81 1.11 -6.58
N GLY A 550 45.63 0.46 -6.61
CA GLY A 550 45.34 -0.80 -5.90
C GLY A 550 46.15 -1.99 -6.42
N LEU A 551 46.16 -2.21 -7.74
CA LEU A 551 46.96 -3.27 -8.38
C LEU A 551 48.46 -3.07 -8.12
N THR A 552 48.97 -1.85 -8.31
CA THR A 552 50.39 -1.53 -8.08
C THR A 552 50.79 -1.77 -6.62
N LYS A 553 49.96 -1.36 -5.65
CA LYS A 553 50.19 -1.65 -4.21
C LYS A 553 50.20 -3.15 -3.91
N SER A 554 49.23 -3.90 -4.44
CA SER A 554 49.15 -5.36 -4.25
C SER A 554 50.38 -6.06 -4.82
N MET A 555 50.74 -5.77 -6.08
CA MET A 555 51.94 -6.33 -6.73
C MET A 555 53.24 -5.90 -6.05
N THR A 556 53.35 -4.65 -5.60
CA THR A 556 54.53 -4.16 -4.87
C THR A 556 54.67 -4.88 -3.53
N LYS A 557 53.59 -5.06 -2.75
CA LYS A 557 53.65 -5.75 -1.46
C LYS A 557 53.91 -7.25 -1.61
N GLN A 558 53.40 -7.88 -2.68
CA GLN A 558 53.74 -9.25 -3.09
C GLN A 558 55.18 -9.39 -3.59
N ALA A 559 55.77 -8.35 -4.18
CA ALA A 559 57.17 -8.34 -4.59
C ALA A 559 58.12 -8.12 -3.41
N THR A 560 57.92 -7.05 -2.62
CA THR A 560 58.86 -6.62 -1.57
C THR A 560 58.82 -7.47 -0.32
N GLY A 561 57.67 -8.07 0.02
CA GLY A 561 57.55 -9.00 1.16
C GLY A 561 58.56 -10.16 1.05
N PRO A 562 58.47 -11.02 0.02
CA PRO A 562 59.45 -12.08 -0.22
C PRO A 562 60.83 -11.57 -0.64
N ALA A 563 60.92 -10.48 -1.43
CA ALA A 563 62.23 -9.98 -1.90
C ALA A 563 63.07 -9.33 -0.79
N SER A 564 62.51 -9.03 0.39
CA SER A 564 63.31 -8.68 1.58
C SER A 564 64.28 -9.79 1.99
N CYS A 565 64.08 -11.02 1.51
CA CYS A 565 64.96 -12.18 1.72
C CYS A 565 65.99 -12.41 0.59
N MET A 566 66.07 -11.55 -0.44
CA MET A 566 67.00 -11.72 -1.58
C MET A 566 67.71 -10.42 -2.01
N PRO A 567 68.99 -10.46 -2.41
CA PRO A 567 69.67 -9.29 -2.96
C PRO A 567 69.10 -8.91 -4.34
N GLY A 568 68.71 -7.63 -4.54
CA GLY A 568 68.32 -7.09 -5.86
C GLY A 568 66.89 -6.55 -6.00
N GLY A 569 66.20 -6.24 -4.89
CA GLY A 569 64.79 -5.82 -4.88
C GLY A 569 64.39 -4.70 -5.86
N ASP A 570 65.29 -3.77 -6.19
CA ASP A 570 65.02 -2.66 -7.13
C ASP A 570 64.65 -3.13 -8.55
N ALA A 571 65.18 -4.27 -9.00
CA ALA A 571 64.80 -4.87 -10.28
C ALA A 571 63.33 -5.35 -10.25
N LEU A 572 62.92 -5.97 -9.13
CA LEU A 572 61.57 -6.50 -8.95
C LEU A 572 60.54 -5.37 -8.76
N GLN A 573 60.92 -4.27 -8.10
CA GLN A 573 60.13 -3.04 -8.00
C GLN A 573 59.81 -2.46 -9.39
N ASN A 574 60.79 -2.42 -10.29
CA ASN A 574 60.60 -1.94 -11.66
C ASN A 574 59.79 -2.91 -12.53
N ALA A 575 59.92 -4.23 -12.31
CA ALA A 575 59.07 -5.23 -12.95
C ALA A 575 57.60 -5.10 -12.50
N ALA A 576 57.34 -4.94 -11.19
CA ALA A 576 56.00 -4.73 -10.64
C ALA A 576 55.34 -3.45 -11.18
N ASN A 577 56.08 -2.34 -11.26
CA ASN A 577 55.61 -1.09 -11.88
C ASN A 577 55.25 -1.27 -13.37
N SER A 578 56.07 -2.03 -14.11
CA SER A 578 55.85 -2.31 -15.54
C SER A 578 54.63 -3.22 -15.76
N ALA A 579 54.46 -4.26 -14.94
CA ALA A 579 53.31 -5.14 -14.97
C ALA A 579 52.01 -4.43 -14.55
N GLY A 580 52.07 -3.52 -13.57
CA GLY A 580 50.93 -2.66 -13.18
C GLY A 580 50.52 -1.70 -14.30
N ASN A 581 51.47 -1.15 -15.06
CA ASN A 581 51.19 -0.37 -16.27
C ASN A 581 50.55 -1.23 -17.37
N PHE A 582 51.07 -2.44 -17.61
CA PHE A 582 50.54 -3.35 -18.63
C PHE A 582 49.12 -3.83 -18.28
N LEU A 583 48.87 -4.26 -17.04
CA LEU A 583 47.53 -4.63 -16.58
C LEU A 583 46.55 -3.46 -16.67
N ALA A 584 46.97 -2.23 -16.35
CA ALA A 584 46.13 -1.04 -16.54
C ALA A 584 45.83 -0.74 -18.02
N SER A 585 46.65 -1.20 -18.97
CA SER A 585 46.37 -1.13 -20.42
C SER A 585 45.54 -2.30 -20.96
N LEU A 586 45.43 -3.40 -20.19
CA LEU A 586 44.55 -4.54 -20.48
C LEU A 586 43.15 -4.39 -19.87
N ILE A 587 42.94 -3.37 -19.02
CA ILE A 587 41.58 -2.89 -18.71
C ILE A 587 41.02 -2.34 -20.04
N PRO A 588 39.91 -2.87 -20.57
CA PRO A 588 39.36 -2.40 -21.84
C PRO A 588 38.98 -0.93 -21.81
N GLU A 589 38.65 -0.36 -22.97
CA GLU A 589 37.93 0.91 -23.04
C GLU A 589 36.55 0.75 -22.39
N PHE A 590 36.50 0.98 -21.08
CA PHE A 590 35.31 1.00 -20.25
C PHE A 590 34.47 2.24 -20.61
N ASP A 591 33.80 2.18 -21.77
CA ASP A 591 32.60 2.95 -22.05
C ASP A 591 31.46 2.40 -21.18
N LEU A 592 31.57 2.69 -19.88
CA LEU A 592 30.63 2.30 -18.84
C LEU A 592 29.39 3.19 -18.92
N ASN A 593 28.66 3.03 -20.02
CA ASN A 593 27.34 3.60 -20.23
C ASN A 593 26.33 2.85 -19.33
N PHE A 594 26.47 3.06 -18.02
CA PHE A 594 25.66 2.45 -16.98
C PHE A 594 24.18 2.70 -17.26
N PHE A 595 23.38 1.63 -17.24
CA PHE A 595 21.94 1.71 -17.40
C PHE A 595 21.30 2.61 -16.33
N GLU A 596 20.03 2.99 -16.52
CA GLU A 596 19.27 3.64 -15.45
C GLU A 596 19.21 2.76 -14.19
N SER A 597 19.32 3.40 -13.02
CA SER A 597 19.34 2.71 -11.73
C SER A 597 18.07 1.90 -11.51
N ILE A 598 18.23 0.60 -11.23
CA ILE A 598 17.09 -0.31 -11.00
C ILE A 598 16.92 -0.59 -9.51
N GLN A 599 15.70 -0.45 -9.01
CA GLN A 599 15.36 -0.64 -7.60
C GLN A 599 15.26 -2.12 -7.22
N LEU A 600 16.40 -2.74 -6.90
CA LEU A 600 16.50 -4.12 -6.41
C LEU A 600 15.68 -4.36 -5.13
N LEU A 601 15.57 -3.35 -4.25
CA LEU A 601 14.67 -3.38 -3.10
C LEU A 601 14.03 -2.01 -2.90
N LYS A 602 12.69 -1.94 -2.88
CA LYS A 602 11.95 -0.71 -2.51
C LYS A 602 12.21 -0.37 -1.04
N PRO A 603 12.19 0.91 -0.61
CA PRO A 603 12.47 1.29 0.78
C PRO A 603 11.67 0.44 1.78
N GLN A 604 12.36 -0.47 2.47
CA GLN A 604 11.77 -1.26 3.55
C GLN A 604 12.00 -0.51 4.86
N LYS A 605 10.91 -0.06 5.48
CA LYS A 605 10.91 0.46 6.85
C LYS A 605 11.11 -0.72 7.80
N LEU A 606 12.36 -0.97 8.20
CA LEU A 606 12.72 -2.14 9.01
C LEU A 606 12.40 -1.94 10.50
N PHE A 607 12.40 -0.68 10.95
CA PHE A 607 12.06 -0.26 12.31
C PHE A 607 11.45 1.13 12.31
N CYS A 608 10.58 1.41 13.27
CA CYS A 608 9.93 2.71 13.46
C CYS A 608 9.51 2.91 14.92
N GLU A 609 9.66 4.11 15.45
CA GLU A 609 9.15 4.51 16.76
C GLU A 609 8.58 5.94 16.73
N GLU A 610 7.50 6.15 17.49
CA GLU A 610 6.85 7.46 17.67
C GLU A 610 7.39 8.12 18.94
N VAL A 611 8.54 8.80 18.81
CA VAL A 611 9.32 9.33 19.95
C VAL A 611 8.62 10.45 20.71
N TYR A 612 7.67 11.12 20.06
CA TYR A 612 6.87 12.16 20.68
C TYR A 612 5.49 12.22 20.04
N LYS A 613 4.46 12.38 20.88
CA LYS A 613 3.03 12.30 20.56
C LYS A 613 2.28 13.43 21.28
N ILE A 614 1.58 14.30 20.54
CA ILE A 614 0.59 15.24 21.12
C ILE A 614 -0.83 14.79 20.74
N PRO A 615 -1.79 14.67 21.69
CA PRO A 615 -1.66 14.81 23.14
C PRO A 615 -1.41 13.45 23.82
N ASN A 616 -0.37 13.31 24.64
CA ASN A 616 -0.18 12.14 25.49
C ASN A 616 -0.62 12.47 26.93
N PRO A 617 -1.55 11.72 27.56
CA PRO A 617 -2.31 10.57 27.04
C PRO A 617 -3.45 10.96 26.10
N GLY A 618 -3.65 10.18 25.04
CA GLY A 618 -4.78 10.35 24.10
C GLY A 618 -4.41 10.31 22.61
N PHE A 619 -3.14 10.35 22.22
CA PHE A 619 -2.71 10.41 20.82
C PHE A 619 -3.30 9.27 19.98
N ASP A 620 -3.17 8.02 20.42
CA ASP A 620 -3.70 6.85 19.70
C ASP A 620 -5.24 6.75 19.71
N GLN A 621 -5.91 7.74 20.33
CA GLN A 621 -7.36 7.93 20.40
C GLN A 621 -7.82 9.25 19.73
N ALA A 622 -6.89 10.07 19.24
CA ALA A 622 -7.19 11.35 18.60
C ALA A 622 -7.45 11.15 17.09
N PRO A 623 -8.62 11.54 16.54
CA PRO A 623 -8.92 11.30 15.12
C PRO A 623 -7.89 11.92 14.15
N CYS A 624 -7.34 13.08 14.49
CA CYS A 624 -6.25 13.74 13.76
C CYS A 624 -4.92 12.95 13.76
N ALA A 625 -4.72 12.02 14.70
CA ALA A 625 -3.56 11.11 14.71
C ALA A 625 -3.72 9.90 13.78
N ALA A 626 -4.90 9.67 13.20
CA ALA A 626 -5.18 8.51 12.35
C ALA A 626 -4.37 8.42 11.05
N ASN A 627 -3.60 9.47 10.69
CA ASN A 627 -2.62 9.50 9.58
C ASN A 627 -1.18 9.87 10.04
N LEU A 628 -0.95 9.98 11.35
CA LEU A 628 0.33 10.31 11.97
C LEU A 628 1.12 9.04 12.35
N GLY A 629 2.36 9.24 12.78
CA GLY A 629 3.14 8.17 13.41
C GLY A 629 3.60 7.04 12.48
N CYS A 630 3.96 5.92 13.09
CA CYS A 630 4.68 4.83 12.46
C CYS A 630 3.88 4.03 11.45
N LYS A 631 2.55 4.06 11.53
CA LYS A 631 1.68 3.44 10.53
C LYS A 631 1.82 4.12 9.15
N PHE A 632 2.15 5.42 9.12
CA PHE A 632 2.14 6.24 7.89
C PHE A 632 3.47 6.94 7.56
N ALA A 633 4.48 6.85 8.41
CA ALA A 633 5.83 7.32 8.09
C ALA A 633 6.51 6.40 7.05
N GLY A 634 7.27 6.95 6.11
CA GLY A 634 7.98 6.17 5.10
C GLY A 634 8.51 7.01 3.92
N ARG A 635 9.69 6.63 3.42
CA ARG A 635 10.34 7.28 2.26
C ARG A 635 9.75 6.77 0.94
N PRO A 636 9.32 7.66 0.02
CA PRO A 636 8.96 7.26 -1.34
C PRO A 636 10.21 6.78 -2.12
N PRO A 637 10.05 6.00 -3.20
CA PRO A 637 11.15 5.73 -4.13
C PRO A 637 11.79 7.03 -4.62
N ARG A 638 13.12 7.06 -4.78
CA ARG A 638 13.81 8.22 -5.38
C ARG A 638 13.27 8.46 -6.80
N PRO A 639 13.10 9.72 -7.23
CA PRO A 639 12.88 10.05 -8.64
C PRO A 639 13.96 9.44 -9.55
N GLY A 640 13.62 9.12 -10.79
CA GLY A 640 14.55 8.55 -11.79
C GLY A 640 14.87 7.06 -11.65
N VAL A 641 14.64 6.42 -10.50
CA VAL A 641 14.93 4.99 -10.31
C VAL A 641 13.80 4.12 -10.89
N LYS A 642 14.11 3.25 -11.85
CA LYS A 642 13.12 2.34 -12.47
C LYS A 642 12.83 1.16 -11.55
N ALA A 643 11.54 0.84 -11.40
CA ALA A 643 11.11 -0.38 -10.71
C ALA A 643 11.34 -1.61 -11.62
N PRO A 644 11.95 -2.70 -11.11
CA PRO A 644 12.18 -3.91 -11.89
C PRO A 644 10.90 -4.66 -12.22
N LEU A 645 10.97 -5.55 -13.22
CA LEU A 645 9.88 -6.48 -13.53
C LEU A 645 9.69 -7.48 -12.36
N PRO A 646 8.45 -7.82 -11.93
CA PRO A 646 8.16 -8.68 -10.77
C PRO A 646 8.64 -10.16 -10.82
N SER A 647 9.46 -10.50 -11.81
CA SER A 647 10.10 -11.80 -12.04
C SER A 647 11.61 -11.80 -11.77
N GLN A 648 12.27 -10.63 -11.86
CA GLN A 648 13.73 -10.50 -11.75
C GLN A 648 14.23 -10.35 -10.29
N VAL A 649 13.33 -10.00 -9.37
CA VAL A 649 13.61 -9.79 -7.95
C VAL A 649 12.68 -10.66 -7.10
N THR A 650 13.25 -11.42 -6.16
CA THR A 650 12.48 -12.08 -5.10
C THR A 650 12.90 -11.52 -3.74
N ASN A 651 11.96 -10.85 -3.08
CA ASN A 651 12.15 -10.29 -1.74
C ASN A 651 11.54 -11.24 -0.71
N GLN A 652 12.32 -11.63 0.29
CA GLN A 652 11.83 -12.28 1.51
C GLN A 652 12.25 -11.44 2.70
N VAL A 653 11.30 -10.71 3.29
CA VAL A 653 11.47 -10.08 4.60
C VAL A 653 10.76 -10.98 5.60
N SER A 654 11.47 -11.45 6.63
CA SER A 654 10.89 -12.33 7.64
C SER A 654 10.09 -11.52 8.67
N MET A 655 8.89 -11.09 8.30
CA MET A 655 7.93 -10.47 9.22
C MET A 655 7.03 -11.54 9.83
N THR A 656 7.03 -11.63 11.16
CA THR A 656 6.30 -12.65 11.95
C THR A 656 4.79 -12.36 12.10
N ALA A 657 4.16 -11.81 11.06
CA ALA A 657 2.74 -11.52 10.99
C ALA A 657 2.11 -12.15 9.74
N THR A 658 1.25 -13.15 9.94
CA THR A 658 0.55 -13.84 8.86
C THR A 658 -0.59 -13.00 8.30
N ALA A 659 -0.61 -12.81 6.97
CA ALA A 659 -1.81 -12.34 6.28
C ALA A 659 -2.94 -13.38 6.41
N PRO A 660 -4.22 -12.97 6.52
CA PRO A 660 -5.33 -13.90 6.69
C PRO A 660 -5.53 -14.76 5.44
N ALA A 661 -5.23 -16.05 5.54
CA ALA A 661 -5.54 -17.02 4.50
C ALA A 661 -7.05 -17.23 4.41
N CYS A 662 -7.62 -17.04 3.22
CA CYS A 662 -8.99 -17.47 2.93
C CYS A 662 -9.04 -19.00 2.99
N SER A 663 -9.58 -19.56 4.08
CA SER A 663 -9.66 -21.01 4.27
C SER A 663 -10.60 -21.63 3.23
N LEU A 664 -10.04 -22.41 2.31
CA LEU A 664 -10.74 -22.95 1.15
C LEU A 664 -11.49 -24.23 1.52
N VAL A 665 -12.82 -24.21 1.40
CA VAL A 665 -13.61 -25.45 1.29
C VAL A 665 -13.22 -26.17 -0.01
N GLU A 666 -13.06 -27.50 0.02
CA GLU A 666 -12.72 -28.26 -1.19
C GLU A 666 -13.72 -27.99 -2.33
N GLY A 667 -13.19 -27.69 -3.53
CA GLY A 667 -13.98 -27.28 -4.70
C GLY A 667 -14.11 -25.76 -4.91
N SER A 668 -13.74 -24.93 -3.93
CA SER A 668 -13.75 -23.47 -4.07
C SER A 668 -12.64 -22.93 -4.99
N VAL A 669 -12.81 -21.68 -5.44
CA VAL A 669 -11.88 -20.97 -6.33
C VAL A 669 -10.53 -20.77 -5.65
N LYS A 670 -9.43 -21.13 -6.33
CA LYS A 670 -8.05 -20.97 -5.83
C LYS A 670 -7.28 -19.96 -6.70
N MET A 671 -6.15 -19.48 -6.19
CA MET A 671 -5.30 -18.51 -6.88
C MET A 671 -3.82 -18.86 -6.74
N GLY A 672 -2.97 -18.19 -7.51
CA GLY A 672 -1.52 -18.29 -7.43
C GLY A 672 -0.86 -17.23 -8.31
N ASP A 673 0.41 -17.40 -8.66
CA ASP A 673 1.18 -16.39 -9.41
C ASP A 673 0.62 -16.21 -10.83
N HIS A 674 -0.10 -15.10 -11.03
CA HIS A 674 -0.81 -14.69 -12.25
C HIS A 674 -1.82 -15.73 -12.79
N PHE A 675 -2.54 -16.47 -11.92
CA PHE A 675 -3.65 -17.33 -12.34
C PHE A 675 -4.77 -17.50 -11.30
N ILE A 676 -5.98 -17.80 -11.78
CA ILE A 676 -7.14 -18.22 -10.99
C ILE A 676 -7.56 -19.63 -11.43
N GLU A 677 -7.73 -20.53 -10.47
CA GLU A 677 -8.21 -21.91 -10.63
C GLU A 677 -9.69 -21.99 -10.27
N VAL A 678 -10.49 -22.50 -11.20
CA VAL A 678 -11.94 -22.57 -11.12
C VAL A 678 -12.37 -23.98 -11.52
N GLY A 679 -12.52 -24.87 -10.54
CA GLY A 679 -12.75 -26.29 -10.78
C GLY A 679 -11.55 -26.97 -11.44
N THR A 680 -11.77 -27.67 -12.55
CA THR A 680 -10.71 -28.36 -13.30
C THR A 680 -9.97 -27.48 -14.32
N PHE A 681 -10.29 -26.19 -14.38
CA PHE A 681 -9.71 -25.23 -15.31
C PHE A 681 -8.97 -24.10 -14.58
N ARG A 682 -7.92 -23.58 -15.21
CA ARG A 682 -7.25 -22.33 -14.82
C ARG A 682 -7.38 -21.30 -15.92
N MET A 683 -7.45 -20.03 -15.52
CA MET A 683 -7.25 -18.89 -16.41
C MET A 683 -6.14 -18.00 -15.87
N GLY A 684 -5.27 -17.47 -16.73
CA GLY A 684 -4.16 -16.64 -16.28
C GLY A 684 -3.09 -16.34 -17.34
N VAL A 685 -2.15 -15.47 -16.97
CA VAL A 685 -1.12 -14.94 -17.88
C VAL A 685 0.09 -15.87 -17.95
N VAL A 686 0.55 -16.16 -19.16
CA VAL A 686 1.70 -17.00 -19.47
C VAL A 686 2.66 -16.20 -20.35
N ASP A 687 3.86 -15.99 -19.83
CA ASP A 687 4.93 -15.27 -20.52
C ASP A 687 5.69 -16.27 -21.40
N HIS A 688 5.75 -16.04 -22.72
CA HIS A 688 6.29 -17.03 -23.66
C HIS A 688 7.80 -16.86 -23.94
N GLY A 689 8.53 -16.20 -23.03
CA GLY A 689 9.99 -15.97 -23.09
C GLY A 689 10.47 -15.06 -24.22
N ASN A 690 9.61 -14.69 -25.17
CA ASN A 690 9.89 -13.90 -26.37
C ASN A 690 9.29 -12.48 -26.30
N GLY A 691 8.97 -12.00 -25.10
CA GLY A 691 8.33 -10.69 -24.87
C GLY A 691 6.81 -10.66 -25.09
N TYR A 692 6.19 -11.72 -25.61
CA TYR A 692 4.74 -11.82 -25.73
C TYR A 692 4.14 -12.41 -24.45
N GLU A 693 3.25 -11.66 -23.83
CA GLU A 693 2.36 -12.15 -22.76
C GLU A 693 1.07 -12.69 -23.39
N TYR A 694 0.61 -13.84 -22.90
CA TYR A 694 -0.64 -14.46 -23.34
C TYR A 694 -1.57 -14.71 -22.16
N PHE A 695 -2.84 -14.31 -22.27
CA PHE A 695 -3.87 -14.83 -21.38
C PHE A 695 -4.32 -16.20 -21.89
N SER A 696 -4.28 -17.21 -21.03
CA SER A 696 -4.61 -18.60 -21.34
C SER A 696 -5.82 -19.09 -20.54
N ILE A 697 -6.57 -20.03 -21.11
CA ILE A 697 -7.54 -20.87 -20.40
C ILE A 697 -7.11 -22.33 -20.63
N GLN A 698 -6.91 -23.09 -19.55
CA GLN A 698 -6.29 -24.43 -19.60
C GLN A 698 -6.97 -25.42 -18.65
N HIS A 699 -7.30 -26.62 -19.14
CA HIS A 699 -7.76 -27.75 -18.34
C HIS A 699 -6.59 -28.45 -17.62
N LYS A 700 -6.85 -29.05 -16.45
CA LYS A 700 -5.86 -29.77 -15.63
C LYS A 700 -5.07 -30.86 -16.34
N ASP A 701 -5.61 -31.44 -17.41
CA ASP A 701 -4.93 -32.46 -18.24
C ASP A 701 -3.83 -31.85 -19.16
N GLY A 702 -3.45 -30.60 -18.88
CA GLY A 702 -2.49 -29.80 -19.64
C GLY A 702 -3.06 -29.16 -20.90
N VAL A 703 -4.32 -29.42 -21.28
CA VAL A 703 -4.89 -28.96 -22.54
C VAL A 703 -5.32 -27.49 -22.46
N THR A 704 -4.72 -26.66 -23.30
CA THR A 704 -5.07 -25.24 -23.44
C THR A 704 -6.26 -25.11 -24.40
N THR A 705 -7.37 -24.57 -23.91
CA THR A 705 -8.61 -24.42 -24.67
C THR A 705 -8.64 -23.14 -25.49
N GLN A 706 -8.00 -22.08 -24.98
CA GLN A 706 -8.05 -20.76 -25.59
C GLN A 706 -6.86 -19.90 -25.16
N ILE A 707 -6.39 -19.05 -26.07
CA ILE A 707 -5.21 -18.19 -25.88
C ILE A 707 -5.43 -16.84 -26.56
N TYR A 708 -5.12 -15.77 -25.84
CA TYR A 708 -5.24 -14.38 -26.28
C TYR A 708 -3.88 -13.68 -26.14
N GLY A 709 -3.38 -13.09 -27.22
CA GLY A 709 -2.12 -12.33 -27.20
C GLY A 709 -2.33 -10.88 -26.77
N ALA A 710 -1.33 -10.28 -26.11
CA ALA A 710 -1.30 -8.86 -25.75
C ALA A 710 -1.49 -7.91 -26.95
N GLU A 711 -1.19 -8.36 -28.17
CA GLU A 711 -1.39 -7.66 -29.43
C GLU A 711 -2.84 -7.72 -29.96
N GLY A 712 -3.80 -8.26 -29.18
CA GLY A 712 -5.21 -8.29 -29.52
C GLY A 712 -5.68 -9.58 -30.21
N ASN A 713 -4.76 -10.41 -30.72
CA ASN A 713 -5.09 -11.62 -31.46
C ASN A 713 -5.67 -12.74 -30.59
N THR A 714 -6.49 -13.60 -31.22
CA THR A 714 -7.03 -14.81 -30.59
C THR A 714 -6.58 -16.07 -31.36
N HIS A 715 -5.87 -16.99 -30.69
CA HIS A 715 -5.22 -18.13 -31.35
C HIS A 715 -6.11 -19.37 -31.52
N VAL A 716 -7.39 -19.17 -31.85
CA VAL A 716 -8.42 -20.23 -31.93
C VAL A 716 -8.28 -21.16 -33.16
N ARG A 717 -7.61 -20.70 -34.23
CA ARG A 717 -7.81 -21.25 -35.58
C ARG A 717 -6.96 -22.47 -35.99
N ARG A 718 -6.21 -23.10 -35.09
CA ARG A 718 -5.51 -24.36 -35.39
C ARG A 718 -6.28 -25.55 -34.81
N ARG A 719 -6.70 -26.50 -35.67
CA ARG A 719 -7.53 -27.69 -35.34
C ARG A 719 -6.85 -28.74 -34.43
N ARG A 720 -5.88 -28.37 -33.59
CA ARG A 720 -5.21 -29.27 -32.64
C ARG A 720 -5.06 -28.57 -31.29
N PRO A 721 -5.51 -29.18 -30.19
CA PRO A 721 -5.39 -28.59 -28.85
C PRO A 721 -3.92 -28.37 -28.48
N ARG A 722 -3.62 -27.22 -27.88
CA ARG A 722 -2.28 -26.93 -27.36
C ARG A 722 -2.10 -27.52 -25.96
N ARG A 723 -0.84 -27.72 -25.56
CA ARG A 723 -0.46 -28.18 -24.20
C ARG A 723 0.72 -27.40 -23.60
N ASP A 724 1.20 -26.43 -24.35
CA ASP A 724 2.51 -25.78 -24.23
C ASP A 724 2.43 -24.31 -23.77
N ILE A 725 1.22 -23.73 -23.72
CA ILE A 725 0.96 -22.42 -23.09
C ILE A 725 -0.07 -22.63 -21.99
N GLY A 726 0.31 -22.45 -20.74
CA GLY A 726 -0.61 -22.69 -19.64
C GLY A 726 -0.03 -22.52 -18.23
N THR A 727 -0.91 -22.41 -17.25
CA THR A 727 -0.58 -22.05 -15.85
C THR A 727 -0.60 -23.22 -14.87
N TRP A 728 -0.92 -24.45 -15.31
CA TRP A 728 -0.89 -25.64 -14.43
C TRP A 728 0.51 -26.01 -13.91
N HIS A 729 1.59 -25.47 -14.49
CA HIS A 729 2.96 -25.61 -13.97
C HIS A 729 3.24 -24.78 -12.71
N ARG A 730 2.35 -23.86 -12.32
CA ARG A 730 2.53 -22.97 -11.16
C ARG A 730 1.81 -23.53 -9.92
N PRO A 731 2.39 -23.45 -8.71
CA PRO A 731 1.70 -23.88 -7.50
C PRO A 731 0.52 -22.95 -7.15
N VAL A 732 -0.48 -23.50 -6.47
CA VAL A 732 -1.51 -22.71 -5.76
C VAL A 732 -0.84 -22.02 -4.57
N GLY A 733 -1.21 -20.77 -4.29
CA GLY A 733 -0.58 -19.99 -3.21
C GLY A 733 -1.08 -18.55 -3.18
N THR A 734 -0.20 -17.62 -2.80
CA THR A 734 -0.52 -16.18 -2.80
C THR A 734 -0.93 -15.71 -4.20
N ALA A 735 -2.00 -14.91 -4.28
CA ALA A 735 -2.58 -14.34 -5.50
C ALA A 735 -1.69 -13.21 -6.12
N LYS A 736 -0.41 -13.48 -6.31
CA LYS A 736 0.55 -12.51 -6.88
C LYS A 736 0.15 -12.17 -8.31
N GLY A 737 0.20 -10.88 -8.65
CA GLY A 737 -0.18 -10.39 -9.98
C GLY A 737 -1.68 -10.45 -10.26
N ILE A 738 -2.52 -10.50 -9.23
CA ILE A 738 -3.98 -10.37 -9.35
C ILE A 738 -4.42 -9.13 -8.59
N SER A 739 -5.16 -8.25 -9.27
CA SER A 739 -5.78 -7.05 -8.69
C SER A 739 -7.23 -6.94 -9.13
N PHE A 740 -8.01 -6.09 -8.45
CA PHE A 740 -9.44 -6.00 -8.63
C PHE A 740 -9.90 -4.56 -8.87
N GLY A 741 -11.12 -4.43 -9.35
CA GLY A 741 -11.85 -3.19 -9.42
C GLY A 741 -13.30 -3.44 -9.85
N PHE A 742 -14.00 -2.39 -10.25
CA PHE A 742 -15.44 -2.49 -10.51
C PHE A 742 -15.78 -3.29 -11.76
N GLN A 743 -16.47 -4.41 -11.52
CA GLN A 743 -16.82 -5.40 -12.51
C GLN A 743 -15.61 -5.81 -13.38
N TYR A 744 -14.41 -5.90 -12.79
CA TYR A 744 -13.27 -6.51 -13.45
C TYR A 744 -12.30 -7.21 -12.49
N ILE A 745 -11.59 -8.20 -13.02
CA ILE A 745 -10.45 -8.84 -12.40
C ILE A 745 -9.25 -8.63 -13.33
N GLN A 746 -8.16 -8.10 -12.80
CA GLN A 746 -6.89 -7.98 -13.51
C GLN A 746 -5.99 -9.14 -13.13
N ILE A 747 -5.40 -9.78 -14.13
CA ILE A 747 -4.37 -10.81 -13.96
C ILE A 747 -3.19 -10.40 -14.83
N GLY A 748 -2.04 -10.14 -14.21
CA GLY A 748 -0.91 -9.47 -14.86
C GLY A 748 -1.34 -8.17 -15.51
N ASN A 749 -1.08 -8.06 -16.82
CA ASN A 749 -1.42 -6.90 -17.63
C ASN A 749 -2.77 -7.01 -18.36
N PHE A 750 -3.56 -8.05 -18.07
CA PHE A 750 -4.86 -8.32 -18.69
C PHE A 750 -6.01 -8.06 -17.73
N ARG A 751 -7.13 -7.50 -18.22
CA ARG A 751 -8.38 -7.32 -17.46
C ARG A 751 -9.51 -8.10 -18.09
N LEU A 752 -10.13 -8.95 -17.28
CA LEU A 752 -11.40 -9.64 -17.58
C LEU A 752 -12.51 -8.86 -16.89
N GLY A 753 -13.35 -8.13 -17.64
CA GLY A 753 -14.26 -7.14 -17.06
C GLY A 753 -15.55 -6.90 -17.83
N ALA A 754 -16.68 -6.82 -17.12
CA ALA A 754 -17.96 -6.43 -17.70
C ALA A 754 -17.98 -4.90 -17.90
N ILE A 755 -18.10 -4.49 -19.15
CA ILE A 755 -18.12 -3.08 -19.54
C ILE A 755 -19.49 -2.48 -19.24
N ASP A 756 -20.54 -3.24 -19.56
CA ASP A 756 -21.91 -2.97 -19.18
C ASP A 756 -22.66 -4.30 -18.89
N ASP A 757 -23.97 -4.23 -18.69
CA ASP A 757 -24.84 -5.39 -18.48
C ASP A 757 -24.89 -6.38 -19.66
N ASN A 758 -24.42 -6.01 -20.85
CA ASN A 758 -24.54 -6.78 -22.09
C ASN A 758 -23.20 -7.21 -22.70
N HIS A 759 -22.06 -6.69 -22.21
CA HIS A 759 -20.71 -6.92 -22.75
C HIS A 759 -19.70 -7.28 -21.65
N LEU A 760 -19.19 -8.52 -21.68
CA LEU A 760 -17.99 -8.94 -20.94
C LEU A 760 -16.79 -8.90 -21.89
N SER A 761 -15.73 -8.20 -21.47
CA SER A 761 -14.48 -8.06 -22.21
C SER A 761 -13.34 -8.87 -21.59
N LEU A 762 -12.36 -9.24 -22.41
CA LEU A 762 -10.98 -9.42 -21.99
C LEU A 762 -10.11 -8.43 -22.77
N SER A 763 -9.39 -7.56 -22.05
CA SER A 763 -8.50 -6.54 -22.61
C SER A 763 -7.12 -6.54 -21.96
N HIS A 764 -6.17 -5.80 -22.53
CA HIS A 764 -4.78 -5.71 -22.09
C HIS A 764 -4.34 -4.24 -21.98
N LYS A 765 -3.36 -3.95 -21.12
CA LYS A 765 -2.98 -2.57 -20.70
C LYS A 765 -2.54 -1.62 -21.82
N ASN A 766 -2.23 -2.14 -23.01
CA ASN A 766 -1.90 -1.34 -24.19
C ASN A 766 -3.14 -0.81 -24.95
N GLY A 767 -4.34 -1.05 -24.42
CA GLY A 767 -5.61 -0.61 -25.01
C GLY A 767 -6.29 -1.66 -25.91
N ASN A 768 -5.65 -2.80 -26.15
CA ASN A 768 -6.26 -3.87 -26.96
C ASN A 768 -7.32 -4.64 -26.17
N THR A 769 -8.48 -4.85 -26.78
CA THR A 769 -9.52 -5.79 -26.36
C THR A 769 -9.45 -7.03 -27.26
N MET A 770 -9.16 -8.20 -26.68
CA MET A 770 -8.94 -9.45 -27.41
C MET A 770 -10.25 -10.22 -27.67
N ILE A 771 -11.25 -10.05 -26.82
CA ILE A 771 -12.57 -10.68 -26.99
C ILE A 771 -13.65 -9.89 -26.25
N ILE A 772 -14.83 -9.82 -26.85
CA ILE A 772 -16.06 -9.33 -26.24
C ILE A 772 -17.14 -10.42 -26.35
N TYR A 773 -17.59 -10.92 -25.21
CA TYR A 773 -18.71 -11.83 -25.06
C TYR A 773 -19.99 -11.00 -24.84
N ARG A 774 -21.04 -11.26 -25.64
CA ARG A 774 -22.33 -10.59 -25.49
C ARG A 774 -23.45 -11.51 -25.06
N ASN A 775 -24.39 -10.97 -24.28
CA ASN A 775 -25.59 -11.71 -23.88
C ASN A 775 -26.53 -12.06 -25.05
N ASP A 776 -26.35 -11.46 -26.24
CA ASP A 776 -27.00 -11.89 -27.50
C ASP A 776 -26.31 -13.08 -28.20
N ARG A 777 -25.45 -13.81 -27.46
CA ARG A 777 -24.67 -14.99 -27.90
C ARG A 777 -23.61 -14.70 -28.96
N LYS A 778 -23.39 -13.43 -29.33
CA LYS A 778 -22.31 -13.05 -30.23
C LYS A 778 -21.00 -12.95 -29.46
N VAL A 779 -19.93 -13.34 -30.15
CA VAL A 779 -18.56 -13.18 -29.67
C VAL A 779 -17.80 -12.40 -30.73
N PHE A 780 -17.25 -11.27 -30.32
CA PHE A 780 -16.39 -10.43 -31.16
C PHE A 780 -14.95 -10.71 -30.75
N TYR A 781 -14.11 -11.05 -31.72
CA TYR A 781 -12.70 -11.36 -31.51
C TYR A 781 -11.84 -10.16 -31.94
N GLY A 782 -10.78 -9.87 -31.18
CA GLY A 782 -9.87 -8.76 -31.42
C GLY A 782 -8.83 -9.00 -32.52
N PRO A 783 -7.93 -8.01 -32.77
CA PRO A 783 -7.78 -6.76 -32.02
C PRO A 783 -8.97 -5.79 -32.16
N LEU A 784 -9.44 -5.27 -31.02
CA LEU A 784 -10.31 -4.09 -30.90
C LEU A 784 -9.63 -3.08 -29.96
N THR A 785 -9.99 -1.79 -30.02
CA THR A 785 -9.43 -0.74 -29.15
C THR A 785 -10.49 -0.07 -28.25
N ASP A 786 -11.74 -0.49 -28.38
CA ASP A 786 -12.88 -0.14 -27.54
C ASP A 786 -13.27 -1.31 -26.60
N TRP A 787 -14.26 -1.08 -25.72
CA TRP A 787 -14.75 -2.07 -24.75
C TRP A 787 -13.69 -2.72 -23.84
N GLY A 788 -12.61 -2.01 -23.52
CA GLY A 788 -11.60 -2.48 -22.57
C GLY A 788 -11.82 -1.90 -21.16
N ALA A 789 -11.77 -2.73 -20.12
CA ALA A 789 -11.97 -2.31 -18.71
C ALA A 789 -10.79 -1.53 -18.09
N PHE A 790 -9.95 -0.89 -18.91
CA PHE A 790 -8.82 -0.06 -18.46
C PHE A 790 -9.20 1.40 -18.19
N ASP A 791 -10.46 1.78 -18.40
CA ASP A 791 -11.03 3.09 -18.02
C ASP A 791 -11.30 3.23 -16.51
N ARG A 792 -11.09 2.16 -15.73
CA ARG A 792 -11.39 2.06 -14.29
C ARG A 792 -10.10 1.99 -13.45
N GLY A 793 -10.10 2.61 -12.28
CA GLY A 793 -9.03 2.43 -11.28
C GLY A 793 -9.09 1.06 -10.60
N GLU A 794 -7.93 0.59 -10.10
CA GLU A 794 -7.87 -0.53 -9.15
C GLU A 794 -8.50 -0.13 -7.81
N GLY A 795 -9.10 -1.11 -7.11
CA GLY A 795 -9.81 -0.86 -5.86
C GLY A 795 -10.58 -2.09 -5.37
N ALA A 796 -11.68 -1.85 -4.66
CA ALA A 796 -12.55 -2.93 -4.18
C ALA A 796 -13.13 -3.78 -5.34
N PRO A 797 -13.33 -5.10 -5.16
CA PRO A 797 -13.88 -6.01 -6.17
C PRO A 797 -15.40 -5.83 -6.37
N THR A 798 -15.88 -4.60 -6.45
CA THR A 798 -17.33 -4.32 -6.46
C THR A 798 -17.98 -4.79 -7.75
N GLY A 799 -19.03 -5.61 -7.63
CA GLY A 799 -19.64 -6.28 -8.78
C GLY A 799 -18.83 -7.47 -9.31
N VAL A 800 -17.83 -7.94 -8.56
CA VAL A 800 -17.20 -9.25 -8.73
C VAL A 800 -17.62 -10.14 -7.56
N SER A 801 -17.97 -11.40 -7.84
CA SER A 801 -18.19 -12.41 -6.81
C SER A 801 -17.74 -13.79 -7.27
N PHE A 802 -17.73 -14.75 -6.36
CA PHE A 802 -17.23 -16.12 -6.56
C PHE A 802 -18.32 -17.13 -6.17
N GLY A 803 -18.18 -18.38 -6.58
CA GLY A 803 -19.07 -19.45 -6.12
C GLY A 803 -18.46 -20.83 -6.39
N ASP A 804 -19.27 -21.88 -6.23
CA ASP A 804 -18.86 -23.24 -6.55
C ASP A 804 -18.44 -23.35 -8.03
N ARG A 805 -17.12 -23.32 -8.24
CA ARG A 805 -16.47 -23.42 -9.54
C ARG A 805 -16.94 -22.36 -10.56
N PHE A 806 -17.23 -21.13 -10.11
CA PHE A 806 -17.41 -19.97 -11.00
C PHE A 806 -16.96 -18.64 -10.40
N LEU A 807 -16.65 -17.69 -11.29
CA LEU A 807 -16.57 -16.26 -11.05
C LEU A 807 -17.81 -15.58 -11.63
N GLN A 808 -18.32 -14.54 -10.98
CA GLN A 808 -19.31 -13.62 -11.55
C GLN A 808 -18.68 -12.23 -11.65
N ILE A 809 -18.88 -11.57 -12.80
CA ILE A 809 -18.38 -10.23 -13.10
C ILE A 809 -19.54 -9.46 -13.74
N GLY A 810 -20.10 -8.48 -13.03
CA GLY A 810 -21.36 -7.86 -13.39
C GLY A 810 -22.49 -8.89 -13.51
N LYS A 811 -23.10 -8.98 -14.70
CA LYS A 811 -24.13 -9.97 -15.06
C LYS A 811 -23.59 -11.21 -15.80
N PHE A 812 -22.27 -11.36 -15.92
CA PHE A 812 -21.66 -12.53 -16.56
C PHE A 812 -21.08 -13.50 -15.53
N ARG A 813 -21.18 -14.80 -15.80
CA ARG A 813 -20.49 -15.86 -15.05
C ARG A 813 -19.52 -16.61 -15.94
N ILE A 814 -18.40 -17.01 -15.35
CA ILE A 814 -17.26 -17.61 -16.02
C ILE A 814 -16.74 -18.75 -15.14
N GLY A 815 -16.76 -19.99 -15.60
CA GLY A 815 -16.31 -21.08 -14.75
C GLY A 815 -16.50 -22.50 -15.27
N CYS A 816 -16.11 -23.45 -14.43
CA CYS A 816 -16.18 -24.88 -14.65
C CYS A 816 -17.61 -25.36 -14.31
N ASN A 817 -18.41 -25.62 -15.34
CA ASN A 817 -19.72 -26.23 -15.18
C ASN A 817 -19.58 -27.65 -14.60
N ASP A 818 -18.68 -28.43 -15.19
CA ASP A 818 -18.36 -29.80 -14.82
C ASP A 818 -16.91 -30.06 -15.26
N PRO A 819 -16.29 -31.19 -14.85
CA PRO A 819 -14.90 -31.48 -15.20
C PRO A 819 -14.57 -31.39 -16.69
N GLY A 820 -15.55 -31.57 -17.59
CA GLY A 820 -15.38 -31.50 -19.03
C GLY A 820 -15.56 -30.12 -19.67
N HIS A 821 -16.15 -29.13 -18.99
CA HIS A 821 -16.65 -27.91 -19.64
C HIS A 821 -16.42 -26.62 -18.83
N PHE A 822 -15.79 -25.65 -19.48
CA PHE A 822 -15.65 -24.27 -19.01
C PHE A 822 -16.53 -23.34 -19.84
N VAL A 823 -17.39 -22.56 -19.18
CA VAL A 823 -18.44 -21.77 -19.83
C VAL A 823 -18.34 -20.29 -19.51
N VAL A 824 -18.80 -19.47 -20.46
CA VAL A 824 -19.15 -18.05 -20.25
C VAL A 824 -20.66 -17.92 -20.44
N THR A 825 -21.37 -17.52 -19.39
CA THR A 825 -22.82 -17.33 -19.39
C THR A 825 -23.17 -15.90 -18.98
N HIS A 826 -24.37 -15.47 -19.34
CA HIS A 826 -25.02 -14.30 -18.76
C HIS A 826 -26.13 -14.78 -17.79
N THR A 827 -26.40 -14.02 -16.73
CA THR A 827 -27.37 -14.39 -15.67
C THR A 827 -28.79 -14.61 -16.18
N SER A 828 -29.15 -14.08 -17.35
CA SER A 828 -30.40 -14.40 -18.07
C SER A 828 -30.43 -15.80 -18.71
N ASN A 829 -29.79 -16.80 -18.09
CA ASN A 829 -29.67 -18.18 -18.57
C ASN A 829 -29.29 -18.31 -20.05
N THR A 830 -28.34 -17.46 -20.48
CA THR A 830 -27.84 -17.47 -21.86
C THR A 830 -26.36 -17.86 -21.85
N LEU A 831 -26.07 -19.05 -22.36
CA LEU A 831 -24.71 -19.47 -22.69
C LEU A 831 -24.19 -18.64 -23.87
N VAL A 832 -23.08 -17.93 -23.64
CA VAL A 832 -22.42 -17.10 -24.65
C VAL A 832 -21.30 -17.87 -25.33
N HIS A 833 -20.55 -18.66 -24.55
CA HIS A 833 -19.40 -19.42 -25.06
C HIS A 833 -19.11 -20.67 -24.22
N LEU A 834 -18.58 -21.72 -24.85
CA LEU A 834 -18.24 -22.98 -24.18
C LEU A 834 -16.93 -23.56 -24.73
N TYR A 835 -16.01 -23.86 -23.81
CA TYR A 835 -14.76 -24.55 -24.05
C TYR A 835 -14.80 -25.95 -23.43
N ARG A 836 -14.39 -26.96 -24.20
CA ARG A 836 -14.30 -28.35 -23.72
C ARG A 836 -12.90 -28.65 -23.21
N TYR A 837 -12.78 -29.60 -22.28
CA TYR A 837 -11.52 -30.06 -21.68
C TYR A 837 -10.52 -30.58 -22.73
N ASP A 838 -11.01 -31.08 -23.87
CA ASP A 838 -10.21 -31.50 -25.02
C ASP A 838 -9.73 -30.35 -25.90
N GLY A 839 -9.98 -29.10 -25.50
CA GLY A 839 -9.54 -27.89 -26.20
C GLY A 839 -10.40 -27.50 -27.41
N THR A 840 -11.57 -28.11 -27.59
CA THR A 840 -12.53 -27.70 -28.64
C THR A 840 -13.52 -26.63 -28.14
N GLU A 841 -13.77 -25.62 -28.97
CA GLU A 841 -14.94 -24.74 -28.84
C GLU A 841 -16.20 -25.51 -29.25
N HIS A 842 -17.27 -25.43 -28.46
CA HIS A 842 -18.56 -26.03 -28.80
C HIS A 842 -19.62 -24.97 -29.06
N ARG A 843 -20.48 -25.19 -30.06
CA ARG A 843 -21.63 -24.31 -30.31
C ARG A 843 -22.56 -24.27 -29.07
N PRO A 844 -23.04 -23.08 -28.65
CA PRO A 844 -23.76 -22.95 -27.39
C PRO A 844 -25.17 -23.54 -27.42
N GLY A 845 -25.36 -24.67 -26.73
CA GLY A 845 -26.67 -25.21 -26.36
C GLY A 845 -27.12 -24.71 -24.98
N ASN A 846 -28.42 -24.43 -24.80
CA ASN A 846 -28.95 -23.74 -23.61
C ASN A 846 -28.73 -24.51 -22.29
N GLU A 847 -28.64 -25.84 -22.36
CA GLU A 847 -28.56 -26.75 -21.22
C GLU A 847 -27.43 -26.40 -20.25
N TRP A 848 -26.23 -26.12 -20.78
CA TRP A 848 -25.03 -25.83 -19.98
C TRP A 848 -25.09 -24.49 -19.22
N SER A 849 -25.94 -23.53 -19.64
CA SER A 849 -26.09 -22.28 -18.89
C SER A 849 -26.81 -22.44 -17.55
N HIS A 850 -27.72 -23.42 -17.44
CA HIS A 850 -28.55 -23.57 -16.24
C HIS A 850 -27.71 -24.02 -15.03
N ALA A 851 -26.83 -25.00 -15.22
CA ALA A 851 -26.09 -25.65 -14.13
C ALA A 851 -24.96 -24.80 -13.51
N ILE A 852 -24.59 -23.65 -14.09
CA ILE A 852 -23.71 -22.64 -13.46
C ILE A 852 -24.48 -21.41 -12.96
N ASN A 853 -25.63 -21.09 -13.57
CA ASN A 853 -26.49 -19.98 -13.12
C ASN A 853 -27.36 -20.35 -11.89
N SER A 854 -27.71 -21.63 -11.73
CA SER A 854 -28.46 -22.14 -10.57
C SER A 854 -27.67 -22.13 -9.25
N ARG A 855 -26.34 -22.08 -9.33
CA ARG A 855 -25.47 -22.01 -8.14
C ARG A 855 -25.60 -20.62 -7.50
N PRO A 856 -25.80 -20.51 -6.18
CA PRO A 856 -25.62 -19.23 -5.51
C PRO A 856 -24.14 -18.82 -5.56
N PRO A 857 -23.82 -17.51 -5.59
CA PRO A 857 -22.52 -17.03 -5.13
C PRO A 857 -22.26 -17.55 -3.70
N ALA A 858 -21.01 -17.87 -3.36
CA ALA A 858 -20.73 -18.49 -2.06
C ALA A 858 -21.11 -17.53 -0.92
N PRO A 859 -21.71 -17.98 0.20
CA PRO A 859 -22.10 -17.10 1.31
C PRO A 859 -20.94 -16.31 1.94
N TRP A 860 -19.70 -16.77 1.70
CA TRP A 860 -18.45 -16.19 2.15
C TRP A 860 -17.63 -15.54 1.02
N THR A 861 -18.17 -15.34 -0.19
CA THR A 861 -17.71 -14.20 -1.00
C THR A 861 -17.87 -12.98 -0.13
N CYS A 862 -16.77 -12.29 0.22
CA CYS A 862 -16.69 -11.27 1.26
C CYS A 862 -18.02 -10.51 1.38
N LYS A 863 -18.88 -10.99 2.31
CA LYS A 863 -20.31 -10.75 2.14
C LYS A 863 -20.50 -9.27 2.29
N ASP A 864 -21.14 -8.68 1.30
CA ASP A 864 -21.42 -7.26 1.31
C ASP A 864 -20.14 -6.40 1.32
N ILE A 865 -18.98 -6.78 0.73
CA ILE A 865 -17.77 -5.90 0.74
C ILE A 865 -18.03 -4.51 0.11
N ALA A 866 -19.02 -4.41 -0.78
CA ALA A 866 -19.52 -3.17 -1.37
C ALA A 866 -20.72 -2.55 -0.64
N GLU A 867 -21.27 -3.19 0.39
CA GLU A 867 -22.37 -2.72 1.26
C GLU A 867 -21.88 -2.46 2.70
N ILE A 868 -20.73 -3.03 3.11
CA ILE A 868 -19.97 -2.73 4.34
C ILE A 868 -19.24 -1.41 4.16
N ALA A 869 -18.46 -1.28 3.08
CA ALA A 869 -17.70 -0.08 2.77
C ALA A 869 -18.54 1.07 2.16
N TYR A 870 -19.85 0.89 1.94
CA TYR A 870 -20.74 1.92 1.36
C TYR A 870 -22.14 2.02 1.96
N GLY A 871 -22.60 1.05 2.75
CA GLY A 871 -24.01 0.93 3.11
C GLY A 871 -24.89 0.59 1.91
N LYS A 872 -26.12 0.13 2.19
CA LYS A 872 -27.16 0.08 1.16
C LYS A 872 -27.75 1.48 1.00
N CYS A 873 -27.22 2.27 0.06
CA CYS A 873 -27.87 3.52 -0.36
C CYS A 873 -29.35 3.25 -0.67
N ASP A 874 -30.25 3.99 -0.03
CA ASP A 874 -31.68 3.91 -0.34
C ASP A 874 -31.93 4.48 -1.75
N PRO A 875 -32.41 3.68 -2.72
CA PRO A 875 -32.67 4.15 -4.08
C PRO A 875 -33.78 5.23 -4.14
N ASP A 876 -34.59 5.36 -3.09
CA ASP A 876 -35.62 6.39 -2.95
C ASP A 876 -35.09 7.70 -2.32
N TRP A 877 -33.77 7.83 -2.13
CA TRP A 877 -33.09 9.05 -1.70
C TRP A 877 -32.08 9.56 -2.72
N GLY A 878 -31.27 8.65 -3.25
CA GLY A 878 -30.24 8.96 -4.23
C GLY A 878 -29.32 7.76 -4.45
N ALA A 879 -28.94 7.52 -5.70
CA ALA A 879 -28.11 6.38 -6.08
C ALA A 879 -26.94 6.80 -6.97
N TYR A 880 -25.93 5.95 -7.05
CA TYR A 880 -24.72 6.19 -7.84
C TYR A 880 -24.52 5.09 -8.88
N GLY A 881 -23.54 5.26 -9.74
CA GLY A 881 -23.03 4.22 -10.64
C GLY A 881 -21.85 4.74 -11.46
N ASP A 882 -21.55 4.08 -12.58
CA ASP A 882 -20.49 4.53 -13.48
C ASP A 882 -20.77 5.92 -14.05
N ARG A 883 -20.03 6.91 -13.54
CA ARG A 883 -20.04 8.32 -13.92
C ARG A 883 -21.44 8.94 -13.92
N PHE A 884 -22.30 8.59 -12.96
CA PHE A 884 -23.55 9.30 -12.70
C PHE A 884 -23.96 9.32 -11.23
N ILE A 885 -24.66 10.39 -10.85
CA ILE A 885 -25.53 10.45 -9.68
C ILE A 885 -26.99 10.38 -10.14
N GLN A 886 -27.84 9.74 -9.35
CA GLN A 886 -29.28 9.65 -9.53
C GLN A 886 -29.97 10.33 -8.36
N LEU A 887 -30.93 11.20 -8.66
CA LEU A 887 -31.71 12.00 -7.72
C LEU A 887 -33.17 11.88 -8.17
N GLY A 888 -34.01 11.16 -7.42
CA GLY A 888 -35.38 10.84 -7.85
C GLY A 888 -35.40 10.09 -9.18
N GLN A 889 -36.23 10.57 -10.12
CA GLN A 889 -36.31 10.00 -11.47
C GLN A 889 -35.29 10.60 -12.45
N TRP A 890 -34.30 11.34 -11.96
CA TRP A 890 -33.29 12.04 -12.76
C TRP A 890 -31.87 11.52 -12.52
N ARG A 891 -31.02 11.64 -13.55
CA ARG A 891 -29.58 11.34 -13.49
C ARG A 891 -28.77 12.49 -14.07
N LEU A 892 -27.68 12.82 -13.38
CA LEU A 892 -26.64 13.74 -13.82
C LEU A 892 -25.37 12.91 -14.00
N GLY A 893 -24.78 12.90 -15.19
CA GLY A 893 -23.65 12.01 -15.44
C GLY A 893 -22.88 12.24 -16.72
N ALA A 894 -21.59 11.91 -16.69
CA ALA A 894 -20.73 11.90 -17.86
C ALA A 894 -20.99 10.62 -18.67
N TRP A 895 -21.68 10.77 -19.81
CA TRP A 895 -21.91 9.68 -20.75
C TRP A 895 -20.60 9.17 -21.34
N ASP A 896 -19.66 10.07 -21.66
CA ASP A 896 -18.32 9.73 -22.09
C ASP A 896 -17.30 10.79 -21.64
N ALA A 897 -16.11 10.78 -22.22
CA ALA A 897 -15.04 11.74 -21.95
C ALA A 897 -15.34 13.19 -22.39
N ASN A 898 -16.40 13.43 -23.16
CA ASN A 898 -16.75 14.70 -23.82
C ASN A 898 -18.22 15.13 -23.66
N HIS A 899 -19.12 14.29 -23.12
CA HIS A 899 -20.54 14.59 -22.94
C HIS A 899 -21.01 14.36 -21.49
N PHE A 900 -21.56 15.39 -20.86
CA PHE A 900 -22.24 15.34 -19.56
C PHE A 900 -23.73 15.62 -19.74
N SER A 901 -24.59 14.79 -19.17
CA SER A 901 -26.04 14.78 -19.40
C SER A 901 -26.83 15.09 -18.12
N VAL A 902 -27.99 15.74 -18.29
CA VAL A 902 -29.11 15.67 -17.34
C VAL A 902 -30.23 14.89 -18.03
N SER A 903 -30.59 13.72 -17.50
CA SER A 903 -31.50 12.78 -18.16
C SER A 903 -32.51 12.14 -17.20
N HIS A 904 -33.72 11.88 -17.70
CA HIS A 904 -34.87 11.42 -16.92
C HIS A 904 -35.22 9.95 -17.26
N LYS A 905 -35.79 9.24 -16.29
CA LYS A 905 -36.06 7.78 -16.31
C LYS A 905 -36.91 7.27 -17.48
N ASN A 906 -37.70 8.13 -18.12
CA ASN A 906 -38.45 7.79 -19.34
C ASN A 906 -37.60 7.81 -20.64
N GLY A 907 -36.28 7.98 -20.54
CA GLY A 907 -35.36 7.97 -21.68
C GLY A 907 -35.15 9.32 -22.35
N ASN A 908 -35.70 10.40 -21.81
CA ASN A 908 -35.46 11.75 -22.32
C ASN A 908 -34.21 12.39 -21.66
N THR A 909 -33.32 12.94 -22.47
CA THR A 909 -32.22 13.81 -22.05
C THR A 909 -32.65 15.27 -22.19
N ALA A 910 -32.57 16.05 -21.11
CA ALA A 910 -33.05 17.42 -21.05
C ALA A 910 -31.97 18.48 -21.35
N MET A 911 -30.70 18.11 -21.14
CA MET A 911 -29.55 18.95 -21.48
C MET A 911 -28.30 18.08 -21.65
N ILE A 912 -27.48 18.41 -22.65
CA ILE A 912 -26.13 17.88 -22.81
C ILE A 912 -25.14 19.04 -22.77
N TYR A 913 -24.14 18.92 -21.90
CA TYR A 913 -23.02 19.83 -21.73
C TYR A 913 -21.78 19.16 -22.32
N ARG A 914 -21.09 19.82 -23.24
CA ARG A 914 -19.94 19.24 -23.95
C ARG A 914 -18.61 19.79 -23.48
N GLY A 915 -17.57 18.96 -23.55
CA GLY A 915 -16.18 19.32 -23.23
C GLY A 915 -15.59 20.42 -24.13
N ASP A 916 -16.25 20.76 -25.24
CA ASP A 916 -15.93 21.92 -26.10
C ASP A 916 -16.54 23.25 -25.60
N GLY A 917 -17.27 23.25 -24.49
CA GLY A 917 -17.94 24.42 -23.91
C GLY A 917 -19.37 24.66 -24.40
N THR A 918 -19.89 23.84 -25.33
CA THR A 918 -21.25 24.02 -25.87
C THR A 918 -22.35 23.36 -25.01
N ARG A 919 -23.55 23.93 -25.07
CA ARG A 919 -24.78 23.42 -24.43
C ARG A 919 -25.79 23.01 -25.50
N HIS A 920 -26.39 21.83 -25.36
CA HIS A 920 -27.36 21.26 -26.29
C HIS A 920 -28.63 20.92 -25.51
N PRO A 921 -29.66 21.80 -25.53
CA PRO A 921 -30.93 21.54 -24.84
C PRO A 921 -31.67 20.36 -25.48
N GLY A 922 -32.50 19.70 -24.67
CA GLY A 922 -33.47 18.72 -25.15
C GLY A 922 -34.77 19.36 -25.69
N PRO A 923 -35.77 18.55 -26.06
CA PRO A 923 -35.88 17.12 -25.78
C PRO A 923 -35.02 16.26 -26.70
N ARG A 924 -34.25 15.35 -26.09
CA ARG A 924 -33.36 14.41 -26.76
C ARG A 924 -33.55 12.99 -26.21
N ARG A 925 -33.07 11.97 -26.92
CA ARG A 925 -33.12 10.55 -26.50
C ARG A 925 -31.75 9.85 -26.54
N ASP A 926 -30.71 10.60 -26.86
CA ASP A 926 -29.31 10.19 -26.84
C ASP A 926 -28.60 10.72 -25.58
N PHE A 927 -27.42 10.15 -25.28
CA PHE A 927 -26.55 10.52 -24.15
C PHE A 927 -27.12 10.37 -22.72
N GLY A 928 -28.32 9.80 -22.54
CA GLY A 928 -28.95 9.63 -21.22
C GLY A 928 -28.43 8.40 -20.47
N THR A 929 -27.88 8.57 -19.26
CA THR A 929 -27.17 7.52 -18.50
C THR A 929 -28.08 6.46 -17.84
N TRP A 930 -29.35 6.38 -18.21
CA TRP A 930 -30.32 5.42 -17.67
C TRP A 930 -30.12 3.96 -18.13
N ASN A 931 -29.26 3.73 -19.11
CA ASN A 931 -28.80 2.39 -19.50
C ASN A 931 -27.76 1.78 -18.54
N ARG A 932 -27.20 2.56 -17.60
CA ARG A 932 -26.21 2.08 -16.63
C ARG A 932 -26.86 1.52 -15.36
N PRO A 933 -26.36 0.40 -14.79
CA PRO A 933 -26.82 -0.07 -13.50
C PRO A 933 -26.43 0.90 -12.37
N THR A 934 -27.24 0.97 -11.32
CA THR A 934 -26.85 1.59 -10.05
C THR A 934 -25.83 0.71 -9.31
N GLY A 935 -24.90 1.33 -8.60
CA GLY A 935 -23.82 0.65 -7.88
C GLY A 935 -22.79 1.64 -7.33
N PHE A 936 -21.52 1.24 -7.29
CA PHE A 936 -20.42 2.09 -6.81
C PHE A 936 -20.26 3.35 -7.68
N PRO A 937 -19.97 4.53 -7.08
CA PRO A 937 -19.74 5.81 -7.77
C PRO A 937 -18.46 5.85 -8.62
N HIS A 938 -18.38 5.07 -9.71
CA HIS A 938 -17.18 5.00 -10.54
C HIS A 938 -16.91 6.28 -11.33
N GLY A 939 -15.64 6.70 -11.38
CA GLY A 939 -15.26 7.96 -12.00
C GLY A 939 -15.86 9.19 -11.31
N ILE A 940 -16.38 9.06 -10.09
CA ILE A 940 -16.82 10.18 -9.27
C ILE A 940 -15.77 10.44 -8.20
N SER A 941 -15.46 11.71 -7.95
CA SER A 941 -14.62 12.13 -6.83
C SER A 941 -15.11 13.48 -6.31
N PHE A 942 -14.57 13.93 -5.18
CA PHE A 942 -15.04 15.10 -4.46
C PHE A 942 -13.89 16.04 -4.10
N GLY A 943 -14.26 17.25 -3.68
CA GLY A 943 -13.41 18.20 -2.98
C GLY A 943 -14.25 19.36 -2.46
N PRO A 944 -13.63 20.38 -1.83
CA PRO A 944 -14.36 21.48 -1.22
C PRO A 944 -15.28 22.19 -2.22
N GLY A 945 -16.59 22.07 -1.98
CA GLY A 945 -17.65 22.66 -2.79
C GLY A 945 -17.94 21.98 -4.13
N PHE A 946 -17.29 20.87 -4.52
CA PHE A 946 -17.47 20.28 -5.87
C PHE A 946 -17.51 18.75 -5.94
N ILE A 947 -18.38 18.26 -6.83
CA ILE A 947 -18.39 16.87 -7.30
C ILE A 947 -17.76 16.79 -8.70
N GLN A 948 -16.80 15.90 -8.87
CA GLN A 948 -16.28 15.48 -10.17
C GLN A 948 -17.04 14.24 -10.64
N ILE A 949 -17.41 14.19 -11.92
CA ILE A 949 -18.04 13.05 -12.57
C ILE A 949 -17.39 12.87 -13.94
N GLY A 950 -16.56 11.84 -14.09
CA GLY A 950 -15.68 11.64 -15.24
C GLY A 950 -14.71 12.83 -15.42
N ASN A 951 -14.73 13.41 -16.62
CA ASN A 951 -13.95 14.60 -16.98
C ASN A 951 -14.64 15.93 -16.63
N PHE A 952 -15.78 15.90 -15.93
CA PHE A 952 -16.58 17.08 -15.60
C PHE A 952 -16.56 17.36 -14.11
N ARG A 953 -16.62 18.63 -13.72
CA ARG A 953 -16.79 19.07 -12.33
C ARG A 953 -17.94 20.03 -12.23
N LEU A 954 -18.84 19.77 -11.30
CA LEU A 954 -19.91 20.65 -10.87
C LEU A 954 -19.56 21.14 -9.46
N GLY A 955 -19.38 22.45 -9.27
CA GLY A 955 -18.93 22.98 -7.99
C GLY A 955 -19.29 24.43 -7.71
N ALA A 956 -19.58 24.74 -6.45
CA ALA A 956 -19.73 26.09 -5.96
C ALA A 956 -18.35 26.77 -5.95
N ILE A 957 -18.22 27.85 -6.70
CA ILE A 957 -16.97 28.60 -6.88
C ILE A 957 -16.82 29.67 -5.81
N ASP A 958 -17.95 30.24 -5.39
CA ASP A 958 -18.18 31.12 -4.25
C ASP A 958 -19.67 31.01 -3.83
N ASP A 959 -20.10 31.80 -2.85
CA ASP A 959 -21.50 31.85 -2.39
C ASP A 959 -22.53 32.20 -3.47
N GLY A 960 -22.11 32.83 -4.57
CA GLY A 960 -22.97 33.39 -5.61
C GLY A 960 -22.90 32.73 -6.99
N HIS A 961 -21.98 31.77 -7.20
CA HIS A 961 -21.69 31.12 -8.49
C HIS A 961 -21.47 29.60 -8.38
N LEU A 962 -22.30 28.82 -9.07
CA LEU A 962 -22.12 27.37 -9.30
C LEU A 962 -21.62 27.14 -10.74
N SER A 963 -20.51 26.42 -10.92
CA SER A 963 -19.87 26.17 -12.22
C SER A 963 -19.94 24.70 -12.62
N LEU A 964 -20.23 24.44 -13.90
CA LEU A 964 -20.02 23.15 -14.55
C LEU A 964 -18.88 23.30 -15.58
N ALA A 965 -17.75 22.64 -15.34
CA ALA A 965 -16.52 22.78 -16.12
C ALA A 965 -15.86 21.44 -16.45
N HIS A 966 -15.14 21.38 -17.58
CA HIS A 966 -14.51 20.19 -18.12
C HIS A 966 -12.98 20.21 -17.94
N SER A 967 -12.34 19.03 -17.91
CA SER A 967 -10.92 18.84 -17.55
C SER A 967 -9.92 19.51 -18.49
N ASN A 968 -10.34 19.87 -19.72
CA ASN A 968 -9.55 20.70 -20.63
C ASN A 968 -9.63 22.21 -20.32
N GLY A 969 -10.18 22.60 -19.18
CA GLY A 969 -10.29 23.98 -18.71
C GLY A 969 -11.58 24.71 -19.10
N ASN A 970 -12.38 24.18 -20.02
CA ASN A 970 -13.59 24.84 -20.50
C ASN A 970 -14.69 24.91 -19.43
N VAL A 971 -15.21 26.12 -19.16
CA VAL A 971 -16.40 26.34 -18.33
C VAL A 971 -17.63 26.35 -19.23
N ILE A 972 -18.55 25.41 -19.03
CA ILE A 972 -19.68 25.14 -19.92
C ILE A 972 -20.93 25.91 -19.48
N ALA A 973 -21.12 26.05 -18.16
CA ALA A 973 -22.20 26.84 -17.57
C ALA A 973 -21.78 27.39 -16.20
N ILE A 974 -22.16 28.65 -15.95
CA ILE A 974 -22.11 29.26 -14.60
C ILE A 974 -23.55 29.64 -14.23
N PHE A 975 -24.12 28.96 -13.25
CA PHE A 975 -25.42 29.25 -12.65
C PHE A 975 -25.21 30.28 -11.53
N ARG A 976 -26.01 31.35 -11.50
CA ARG A 976 -25.79 32.50 -10.61
C ARG A 976 -26.99 32.74 -9.70
N HIS A 977 -26.74 33.20 -8.47
CA HIS A 977 -27.78 33.48 -7.49
C HIS A 977 -28.83 34.52 -7.97
N ASP A 978 -28.44 35.40 -8.90
CA ASP A 978 -29.33 36.36 -9.58
C ASP A 978 -30.24 35.73 -10.65
N LYS A 979 -30.38 34.40 -10.63
CA LYS A 979 -31.24 33.57 -11.50
C LYS A 979 -30.80 33.56 -12.97
N THR A 980 -29.60 34.05 -13.29
CA THR A 980 -29.00 33.99 -14.64
C THR A 980 -28.10 32.76 -14.85
N ILE A 981 -27.89 32.38 -16.11
CA ILE A 981 -26.95 31.33 -16.52
C ILE A 981 -26.02 31.90 -17.58
N HIS A 982 -24.71 31.95 -17.29
CA HIS A 982 -23.70 32.37 -18.25
C HIS A 982 -23.12 31.15 -18.97
N SER A 983 -23.08 31.18 -20.30
CA SER A 983 -22.33 30.23 -21.12
C SER A 983 -21.84 30.94 -22.38
N ASN A 984 -20.54 31.12 -22.54
CA ASN A 984 -19.93 31.31 -23.86
C ASN A 984 -18.42 31.07 -23.82
N ARG A 985 -17.84 30.86 -25.00
CA ARG A 985 -16.42 30.63 -25.30
C ARG A 985 -15.56 31.91 -25.22
N ASP A 986 -16.19 33.07 -25.37
CA ASP A 986 -15.54 34.29 -25.87
C ASP A 986 -14.85 35.16 -24.79
N VAL A 987 -14.81 34.73 -23.52
CA VAL A 987 -13.98 35.36 -22.48
C VAL A 987 -13.32 34.28 -21.64
N LEU A 988 -12.01 34.39 -21.41
CA LEU A 988 -11.17 33.48 -20.63
C LEU A 988 -11.55 33.45 -19.14
N ARG A 989 -12.69 32.84 -18.80
CA ARG A 989 -13.20 32.67 -17.44
C ARG A 989 -12.53 31.51 -16.68
N SER A 990 -11.20 31.37 -16.82
CA SER A 990 -10.39 30.43 -16.05
C SER A 990 -10.58 30.61 -14.54
N ALA A 991 -10.75 31.86 -14.08
CA ALA A 991 -11.09 32.20 -12.70
C ALA A 991 -12.35 31.47 -12.17
N TRP A 992 -13.27 31.04 -13.04
CA TRP A 992 -14.56 30.42 -12.70
C TRP A 992 -14.60 28.89 -12.90
N THR A 993 -13.46 28.24 -13.19
CA THR A 993 -13.43 26.79 -13.39
C THR A 993 -13.43 26.02 -12.08
N ALA A 994 -14.30 25.01 -11.96
CA ALA A 994 -14.30 24.07 -10.82
C ALA A 994 -13.04 23.18 -10.79
N TRP A 995 -12.18 23.26 -11.82
CA TRP A 995 -10.85 22.67 -11.84
C TRP A 995 -9.79 23.48 -11.06
N ARG A 996 -10.13 24.70 -10.60
CA ARG A 996 -9.30 25.47 -9.65
C ARG A 996 -9.36 24.94 -8.21
N LEU A 997 -10.36 24.09 -7.92
CA LEU A 997 -10.60 23.54 -6.59
C LEU A 997 -9.82 22.22 -6.42
N THR A 998 -9.05 22.07 -5.36
CA THR A 998 -8.25 20.87 -5.12
C THR A 998 -9.14 19.69 -4.72
N ALA A 999 -8.93 18.50 -5.28
CA ALA A 999 -9.63 17.30 -4.85
C ALA A 999 -9.25 16.92 -3.42
N GLY A 1000 -10.21 16.43 -2.63
CA GLY A 1000 -10.03 16.23 -1.20
C GLY A 1000 -11.36 15.91 -0.49
N ALA A 1001 -11.47 16.31 0.78
CA ALA A 1001 -12.72 16.14 1.53
C ALA A 1001 -13.89 16.88 0.86
N ALA A 1002 -15.07 16.27 0.89
CA ALA A 1002 -16.31 16.77 0.30
C ALA A 1002 -16.98 17.88 1.14
N SER A 1003 -16.19 18.79 1.72
CA SER A 1003 -16.74 19.91 2.49
C SER A 1003 -17.65 20.77 1.61
N SER A 1004 -18.74 21.28 2.18
CA SER A 1004 -19.78 22.05 1.48
C SER A 1004 -20.50 21.30 0.35
N ILE A 1005 -20.47 19.96 0.38
CA ILE A 1005 -21.34 19.08 -0.39
C ILE A 1005 -22.30 18.40 0.59
N THR A 1006 -23.61 18.43 0.37
CA THR A 1006 -24.56 17.61 1.14
C THR A 1006 -25.57 16.94 0.23
N PHE A 1007 -26.20 15.87 0.71
CA PHE A 1007 -27.27 15.17 0.01
C PHE A 1007 -28.54 15.20 0.85
N GLY A 1008 -29.68 15.01 0.20
CA GLY A 1008 -30.98 14.77 0.82
C GLY A 1008 -31.94 14.19 -0.21
N LYS A 1009 -33.23 14.06 0.14
CA LYS A 1009 -34.16 13.27 -0.69
C LYS A 1009 -34.28 13.87 -2.09
N ASP A 1010 -33.77 13.13 -3.05
CA ASP A 1010 -33.74 13.47 -4.47
C ASP A 1010 -33.04 14.81 -4.76
N PHE A 1011 -32.08 15.23 -3.92
CA PHE A 1011 -31.26 16.42 -4.17
C PHE A 1011 -29.78 16.31 -3.73
N LEU A 1012 -28.95 17.08 -4.43
CA LEU A 1012 -27.55 17.40 -4.14
C LEU A 1012 -27.47 18.89 -3.78
N GLN A 1013 -26.74 19.24 -2.72
CA GLN A 1013 -26.36 20.61 -2.36
C GLN A 1013 -24.85 20.82 -2.57
N LEU A 1014 -24.48 21.97 -3.13
CA LEU A 1014 -23.12 22.44 -3.31
C LEU A 1014 -23.05 23.90 -2.85
N GLY A 1015 -22.47 24.16 -1.68
CA GLY A 1015 -22.55 25.45 -1.02
C GLY A 1015 -24.00 25.88 -0.79
N ASN A 1016 -24.37 27.07 -1.29
CA ASN A 1016 -25.73 27.63 -1.23
C ASN A 1016 -26.67 27.12 -2.34
N PHE A 1017 -26.17 26.30 -3.27
CA PHE A 1017 -26.93 25.82 -4.42
C PHE A 1017 -27.49 24.42 -4.17
N ARG A 1018 -28.70 24.14 -4.65
CA ARG A 1018 -29.27 22.79 -4.70
C ARG A 1018 -29.68 22.41 -6.11
N LEU A 1019 -29.52 21.13 -6.41
CA LEU A 1019 -29.92 20.47 -7.65
C LEU A 1019 -30.78 19.26 -7.28
N GLY A 1020 -32.03 19.17 -7.71
CA GLY A 1020 -32.89 18.05 -7.32
C GLY A 1020 -34.20 17.90 -8.10
N ASP A 1021 -34.78 16.70 -8.01
CA ASP A 1021 -36.13 16.37 -8.47
C ASP A 1021 -37.15 17.08 -7.57
N VAL A 1022 -38.01 17.94 -8.10
CA VAL A 1022 -38.82 18.87 -7.29
C VAL A 1022 -40.20 18.33 -6.92
N ASP A 1023 -40.76 17.42 -7.72
CA ASP A 1023 -42.16 16.99 -7.66
C ASP A 1023 -42.38 15.47 -7.82
N GLY A 1024 -41.32 14.65 -7.75
CA GLY A 1024 -41.39 13.18 -7.78
C GLY A 1024 -41.17 12.57 -9.16
N GLY A 1025 -40.53 13.32 -10.07
CA GLY A 1025 -40.12 12.90 -11.39
C GLY A 1025 -40.56 13.83 -12.52
N GLY A 1026 -41.53 14.71 -12.28
CA GLY A 1026 -42.03 15.65 -13.29
C GLY A 1026 -40.97 16.67 -13.71
N HIS A 1027 -40.19 17.19 -12.75
CA HIS A 1027 -39.24 18.27 -12.97
C HIS A 1027 -37.97 18.12 -12.13
N PHE A 1028 -36.87 18.69 -12.64
CA PHE A 1028 -35.61 18.85 -11.91
C PHE A 1028 -35.17 20.30 -11.93
N ALA A 1029 -34.86 20.89 -10.76
CA ALA A 1029 -34.42 22.27 -10.65
C ALA A 1029 -32.94 22.37 -10.23
N VAL A 1030 -32.29 23.42 -10.71
CA VAL A 1030 -31.06 24.00 -10.13
C VAL A 1030 -31.46 25.33 -9.52
N GLY A 1031 -31.19 25.51 -8.23
CA GLY A 1031 -31.59 26.71 -7.49
C GLY A 1031 -30.61 27.14 -6.41
N HIS A 1032 -30.90 28.28 -5.80
CA HIS A 1032 -30.10 28.96 -4.78
C HIS A 1032 -30.93 29.29 -3.53
N ASN A 1033 -30.32 29.26 -2.34
CA ASN A 1033 -31.00 29.43 -1.05
C ASN A 1033 -31.80 30.74 -0.92
N THR A 1034 -31.42 31.79 -1.65
CA THR A 1034 -32.16 33.07 -1.78
C THR A 1034 -33.45 32.97 -2.61
N GLY A 1035 -34.21 31.87 -2.53
CA GLY A 1035 -35.50 31.69 -3.22
C GLY A 1035 -35.42 31.75 -4.76
N GLY A 1036 -34.34 31.23 -5.35
CA GLY A 1036 -34.09 31.36 -6.78
C GLY A 1036 -33.98 30.03 -7.52
N THR A 1037 -34.98 29.66 -8.32
CA THR A 1037 -34.77 28.72 -9.43
C THR A 1037 -33.92 29.41 -10.49
N ILE A 1038 -32.86 28.75 -10.96
CA ILE A 1038 -31.95 29.27 -12.00
C ILE A 1038 -32.20 28.52 -13.32
N GLN A 1039 -32.32 27.20 -13.25
CA GLN A 1039 -32.63 26.32 -14.38
C GLN A 1039 -33.69 25.29 -13.94
N LEU A 1040 -34.69 25.07 -14.77
CA LEU A 1040 -35.64 23.96 -14.63
C LEU A 1040 -35.48 23.00 -15.83
N PHE A 1041 -35.70 21.72 -15.60
CA PHE A 1041 -35.87 20.69 -16.63
C PHE A 1041 -37.18 19.95 -16.38
N SER A 1042 -37.90 19.56 -17.44
CA SER A 1042 -39.13 18.76 -17.33
C SER A 1042 -38.92 17.35 -17.89
N HIS A 1043 -39.68 16.37 -17.40
CA HIS A 1043 -39.61 14.96 -17.78
C HIS A 1043 -39.83 14.71 -19.29
N GLY A 1044 -40.44 15.68 -20.00
CA GLY A 1044 -40.53 15.68 -21.46
C GLY A 1044 -39.18 15.87 -22.17
N GLY A 1045 -38.14 16.29 -21.45
CA GLY A 1045 -36.81 16.63 -21.96
C GLY A 1045 -36.60 18.11 -22.25
N HIS A 1046 -37.49 19.01 -21.82
CA HIS A 1046 -37.33 20.45 -22.09
C HIS A 1046 -36.54 21.13 -20.96
N SER A 1047 -35.74 22.14 -21.32
CA SER A 1047 -35.01 23.01 -20.38
C SER A 1047 -35.61 24.42 -20.37
N HIS A 1048 -36.04 24.90 -19.21
CA HIS A 1048 -36.70 26.21 -19.04
C HIS A 1048 -35.85 27.15 -18.15
N PRO A 1049 -35.55 28.40 -18.55
CA PRO A 1049 -34.81 29.35 -17.72
C PRO A 1049 -35.65 29.79 -16.50
N GLY A 1050 -35.02 29.92 -15.33
CA GLY A 1050 -35.69 30.06 -14.02
C GLY A 1050 -36.37 31.40 -13.71
N ILE A 1051 -36.78 32.18 -14.72
CA ILE A 1051 -37.26 33.55 -14.55
C ILE A 1051 -38.73 33.58 -14.06
N GLY A 1052 -38.93 33.37 -12.76
CA GLY A 1052 -40.16 33.80 -12.06
C GLY A 1052 -40.85 32.80 -11.13
N ASN A 1053 -40.46 31.52 -11.12
CA ASN A 1053 -41.17 30.47 -10.37
C ASN A 1053 -40.31 29.80 -9.28
N GLU A 1054 -40.90 29.56 -8.11
CA GLU A 1054 -40.25 28.97 -6.92
C GLU A 1054 -40.09 27.44 -6.97
N TRP A 1055 -39.90 26.84 -8.15
CA TRP A 1055 -39.71 25.39 -8.31
C TRP A 1055 -38.57 24.80 -7.46
N SER A 1056 -37.56 25.59 -7.09
CA SER A 1056 -36.52 25.14 -6.16
C SER A 1056 -36.98 25.05 -4.70
N ALA A 1057 -38.07 25.73 -4.29
CA ALA A 1057 -38.51 25.74 -2.90
C ALA A 1057 -38.86 24.33 -2.36
N PRO A 1058 -39.56 23.44 -3.09
CA PRO A 1058 -39.71 22.02 -2.74
C PRO A 1058 -38.41 21.22 -2.54
N VAL A 1059 -37.25 21.71 -3.02
CA VAL A 1059 -35.92 21.10 -2.81
C VAL A 1059 -35.15 21.81 -1.68
N PHE A 1060 -35.41 23.10 -1.43
CA PHE A 1060 -34.86 23.82 -0.27
C PHE A 1060 -35.59 23.48 1.05
N SER A 1061 -36.90 23.18 1.01
CA SER A 1061 -37.68 22.75 2.17
C SER A 1061 -37.38 21.33 2.64
N ARG A 1062 -36.66 20.52 1.85
CA ARG A 1062 -36.16 19.21 2.27
C ARG A 1062 -34.90 19.39 3.11
N PHE A 1063 -34.77 18.61 4.18
CA PHE A 1063 -33.55 18.61 4.97
C PHE A 1063 -32.45 17.80 4.27
N PRO A 1064 -31.17 18.23 4.36
CA PRO A 1064 -30.06 17.33 4.10
C PRO A 1064 -30.17 16.12 5.01
N GLN A 1065 -30.12 14.92 4.42
CA GLN A 1065 -30.04 13.67 5.16
C GLN A 1065 -29.12 12.72 4.41
N TRP A 1066 -28.35 11.97 5.18
CA TRP A 1066 -27.19 11.27 4.67
C TRP A 1066 -27.38 9.76 4.89
N HIS A 1067 -27.69 9.03 3.81
CA HIS A 1067 -28.12 7.62 3.85
C HIS A 1067 -27.26 6.69 2.94
N CYS A 1068 -26.00 7.05 2.71
CA CYS A 1068 -25.03 6.28 1.93
C CYS A 1068 -23.75 6.07 2.75
N GLY A 1069 -23.79 5.06 3.61
CA GLY A 1069 -22.89 4.83 4.75
C GLY A 1069 -21.39 4.95 4.49
N GLY A 1070 -20.91 4.72 3.28
CA GLY A 1070 -19.48 4.86 2.94
C GLY A 1070 -19.12 5.92 1.91
N ILE A 1071 -20.10 6.63 1.35
CA ILE A 1071 -19.81 8.02 0.94
C ILE A 1071 -19.56 8.84 2.21
N GLN A 1072 -20.28 8.56 3.29
CA GLN A 1072 -20.00 9.05 4.64
C GLN A 1072 -18.61 8.65 5.16
N GLU A 1073 -18.23 7.37 5.07
CA GLU A 1073 -16.88 6.88 5.40
C GLU A 1073 -15.76 7.57 4.58
N ILE A 1074 -15.94 7.73 3.26
CA ILE A 1074 -15.00 8.48 2.39
C ILE A 1074 -14.92 9.97 2.78
N MET A 1075 -16.02 10.57 3.25
CA MET A 1075 -16.10 12.00 3.59
C MET A 1075 -15.76 12.31 5.05
N GLY A 1076 -15.55 11.31 5.91
CA GLY A 1076 -15.21 11.45 7.33
C GLY A 1076 -16.38 11.84 8.26
N VAL A 1077 -17.62 11.88 7.75
CA VAL A 1077 -18.85 12.25 8.49
C VAL A 1077 -19.68 11.02 8.84
N CYS A 1078 -20.23 10.96 10.06
CA CYS A 1078 -20.93 9.76 10.54
C CYS A 1078 -22.22 9.42 9.77
N PRO A 1079 -22.55 8.12 9.62
CA PRO A 1079 -23.82 7.70 9.08
C PRO A 1079 -25.04 8.22 9.86
N GLY A 1080 -25.86 9.00 9.18
CA GLY A 1080 -27.11 9.58 9.68
C GLY A 1080 -26.98 10.60 10.80
N LEU A 1081 -25.79 11.14 11.09
CA LEU A 1081 -25.65 12.25 12.04
C LEU A 1081 -25.52 13.60 11.30
N ALA A 1082 -26.14 14.64 11.84
CA ALA A 1082 -25.95 16.02 11.39
C ALA A 1082 -26.09 17.00 12.56
N ALA A 1083 -25.45 18.15 12.48
CA ALA A 1083 -25.55 19.20 13.47
C ALA A 1083 -26.19 20.47 12.88
N GLY A 1084 -26.67 21.33 13.76
CA GLY A 1084 -27.06 22.70 13.44
C GLY A 1084 -27.07 23.55 14.70
N ASP A 1085 -27.40 24.83 14.59
CA ASP A 1085 -27.55 25.68 15.76
C ASP A 1085 -28.56 25.04 16.72
N ASN A 1086 -28.13 24.81 17.96
CA ASN A 1086 -28.91 24.27 19.07
C ASN A 1086 -29.43 22.82 18.94
N PHE A 1087 -29.13 22.09 17.87
CA PHE A 1087 -29.61 20.70 17.71
C PHE A 1087 -28.58 19.72 17.12
N LEU A 1088 -28.69 18.47 17.57
CA LEU A 1088 -28.02 17.29 17.05
C LEU A 1088 -29.08 16.36 16.43
N GLN A 1089 -29.00 16.15 15.12
CA GLN A 1089 -29.80 15.18 14.39
C GLN A 1089 -29.11 13.81 14.39
N ILE A 1090 -29.90 12.76 14.65
CA ILE A 1090 -29.48 11.38 14.78
C ILE A 1090 -30.52 10.53 14.06
N GLY A 1091 -30.23 10.13 12.82
CA GLY A 1091 -31.20 9.54 11.90
C GLY A 1091 -32.37 10.47 11.63
N ASP A 1092 -33.57 9.94 11.84
CA ASP A 1092 -34.84 10.64 11.65
C ASP A 1092 -35.30 11.43 12.90
N TRP A 1093 -34.40 11.63 13.86
CA TRP A 1093 -34.66 12.27 15.16
C TRP A 1093 -33.74 13.45 15.43
N ARG A 1094 -34.23 14.46 16.17
CA ARG A 1094 -33.44 15.60 16.66
C ARG A 1094 -33.52 15.70 18.18
N LEU A 1095 -32.34 15.79 18.78
CA LEU A 1095 -32.11 16.32 20.12
C LEU A 1095 -31.84 17.81 19.96
N GLY A 1096 -32.69 18.69 20.52
CA GLY A 1096 -32.52 20.14 20.37
C GLY A 1096 -32.94 20.90 21.61
N ALA A 1097 -32.28 22.02 21.89
CA ALA A 1097 -32.45 22.75 23.14
C ALA A 1097 -32.33 24.28 23.00
N ASP A 1098 -33.11 25.01 23.78
CA ASP A 1098 -32.92 26.43 24.04
C ASP A 1098 -32.52 26.64 25.53
N TYR A 1099 -32.50 27.89 26.01
CA TYR A 1099 -32.14 28.20 27.40
C TYR A 1099 -33.13 27.65 28.46
N HIS A 1100 -34.35 27.29 28.08
CA HIS A 1100 -35.40 26.80 28.96
C HIS A 1100 -35.86 25.37 28.66
N HIS A 1101 -35.65 24.87 27.44
CA HIS A 1101 -36.16 23.57 26.98
C HIS A 1101 -35.05 22.68 26.40
N PHE A 1102 -35.09 21.38 26.66
CA PHE A 1102 -34.40 20.34 25.89
C PHE A 1102 -35.44 19.34 25.37
N THR A 1103 -35.31 18.89 24.13
CA THR A 1103 -36.39 18.18 23.42
C THR A 1103 -35.90 16.96 22.66
N VAL A 1104 -36.81 16.02 22.42
CA VAL A 1104 -36.63 14.87 21.53
C VAL A 1104 -37.78 14.88 20.51
N SER A 1105 -37.47 15.08 19.23
CA SER A 1105 -38.48 15.25 18.17
C SER A 1105 -38.17 14.46 16.89
N HIS A 1106 -39.20 13.83 16.30
CA HIS A 1106 -39.12 13.07 15.06
C HIS A 1106 -39.41 13.96 13.83
N ARG A 1107 -38.86 13.59 12.68
CA ARG A 1107 -38.99 14.28 11.38
C ARG A 1107 -40.42 14.61 10.94
N ASP A 1108 -41.41 13.84 11.41
CA ASP A 1108 -42.83 14.03 11.06
C ASP A 1108 -43.49 15.20 11.85
N GLY A 1109 -42.68 16.02 12.53
CA GLY A 1109 -43.14 17.18 13.31
C GLY A 1109 -43.60 16.82 14.73
N THR A 1110 -43.39 15.58 15.18
CA THR A 1110 -43.83 15.10 16.50
C THR A 1110 -42.73 15.24 17.56
N THR A 1111 -42.98 16.04 18.58
CA THR A 1111 -42.14 16.13 19.79
C THR A 1111 -42.58 15.06 20.78
N ALA A 1112 -41.69 14.10 21.09
CA ALA A 1112 -41.99 12.96 21.96
C ALA A 1112 -41.68 13.22 23.45
N MET A 1113 -40.84 14.23 23.73
CA MET A 1113 -40.53 14.70 25.08
C MET A 1113 -39.98 16.13 25.06
N ILE A 1114 -40.38 16.92 26.05
CA ILE A 1114 -39.79 18.21 26.41
C ILE A 1114 -39.36 18.15 27.88
N TYR A 1115 -38.13 18.53 28.18
CA TYR A 1115 -37.59 18.75 29.51
C TYR A 1115 -37.40 20.26 29.72
N ARG A 1116 -37.68 20.78 30.91
CA ARG A 1116 -37.56 22.22 31.23
C ARG A 1116 -36.52 22.50 32.31
N SER A 1117 -35.93 23.69 32.27
CA SER A 1117 -34.90 24.17 33.20
C SER A 1117 -35.35 24.25 34.67
N ASP A 1118 -36.65 24.07 34.94
CA ASP A 1118 -37.29 24.01 36.26
C ASP A 1118 -37.61 22.57 36.72
N ASN A 1119 -36.91 21.57 36.17
CA ASN A 1119 -37.09 20.13 36.41
C ASN A 1119 -38.41 19.51 35.90
N LEU A 1120 -39.33 20.27 35.31
CA LEU A 1120 -40.55 19.73 34.73
C LEU A 1120 -40.29 19.01 33.39
N HIS A 1121 -41.09 18.00 33.07
CA HIS A 1121 -41.03 17.28 31.80
C HIS A 1121 -42.42 16.95 31.25
N PHE A 1122 -42.58 17.04 29.94
CA PHE A 1122 -43.84 16.92 29.22
C PHE A 1122 -43.70 15.86 28.13
N GLY A 1123 -44.53 14.82 28.19
CA GLY A 1123 -44.58 13.79 27.16
C GLY A 1123 -45.26 14.25 25.88
N GLY A 1124 -44.88 13.63 24.77
CA GLY A 1124 -45.64 13.67 23.52
C GLY A 1124 -46.84 12.70 23.53
N PRO A 1125 -47.62 12.67 22.44
CA PRO A 1125 -47.44 13.47 21.22
C PRO A 1125 -47.70 14.97 21.42
N ARG A 1126 -46.85 15.77 20.79
CA ARG A 1126 -46.92 17.24 20.71
C ARG A 1126 -46.40 17.68 19.34
N SER A 1127 -46.80 18.86 18.88
CA SER A 1127 -46.31 19.49 17.63
C SER A 1127 -45.54 20.78 17.86
N ASP A 1128 -45.47 21.26 19.11
CA ASP A 1128 -44.65 22.39 19.53
C ASP A 1128 -43.23 21.96 19.96
N TRP A 1129 -42.29 22.90 19.93
CA TRP A 1129 -40.87 22.74 20.31
C TRP A 1129 -40.06 21.69 19.52
N GLY A 1130 -40.54 21.27 18.34
CA GLY A 1130 -39.78 20.39 17.44
C GLY A 1130 -38.71 21.17 16.66
N TRP A 1131 -37.45 20.69 16.69
CA TRP A 1131 -36.31 21.40 16.09
C TRP A 1131 -36.15 21.23 14.57
N TRP A 1132 -37.17 20.68 13.91
CA TRP A 1132 -37.18 20.46 12.46
C TRP A 1132 -37.38 21.75 11.65
N GLY A 1133 -37.88 22.83 12.25
CA GLY A 1133 -37.92 24.16 11.62
C GLY A 1133 -36.54 24.83 11.41
N HIS A 1134 -35.46 24.25 11.93
CA HIS A 1134 -34.11 24.81 11.86
C HIS A 1134 -33.24 24.12 10.79
N GLU A 1135 -32.45 24.90 10.05
CA GLU A 1135 -31.50 24.35 9.07
C GLU A 1135 -30.28 23.69 9.72
N THR A 1136 -29.78 22.62 9.10
CA THR A 1136 -28.46 22.06 9.41
C THR A 1136 -27.38 23.00 8.89
N LYS A 1137 -26.52 23.50 9.78
CA LYS A 1137 -25.40 24.40 9.45
C LYS A 1137 -24.07 23.68 9.61
N GLN A 1138 -23.07 24.06 8.82
CA GLN A 1138 -21.72 23.52 8.94
C GLN A 1138 -21.05 23.88 10.29
N SER A 1139 -21.37 25.06 10.85
CA SER A 1139 -20.87 25.49 12.15
C SER A 1139 -21.99 25.56 13.18
N ALA A 1140 -22.19 24.45 13.90
CA ALA A 1140 -23.13 24.38 15.02
C ALA A 1140 -22.53 25.03 16.29
N HIS A 1141 -22.34 26.35 16.29
CA HIS A 1141 -21.56 27.10 17.29
C HIS A 1141 -22.02 26.94 18.75
N SER A 1142 -23.24 26.46 18.96
CA SER A 1142 -23.87 26.23 20.26
C SER A 1142 -23.97 24.75 20.67
N LEU A 1143 -23.52 23.82 19.83
CA LEU A 1143 -23.14 22.46 20.23
C LEU A 1143 -21.67 22.45 20.67
N ARG A 1144 -21.38 21.85 21.82
CA ARG A 1144 -20.00 21.74 22.36
C ARG A 1144 -19.80 20.36 22.99
N PHE A 1145 -18.55 19.92 23.05
CA PHE A 1145 -18.18 18.61 23.60
C PHE A 1145 -17.20 18.74 24.78
N GLY A 1146 -16.96 17.63 25.47
CA GLY A 1146 -16.00 17.48 26.56
C GLY A 1146 -15.95 16.02 27.04
N ASP A 1147 -15.34 15.76 28.21
CA ASP A 1147 -15.26 14.41 28.79
C ASP A 1147 -16.65 13.82 29.08
N ARG A 1148 -17.09 12.95 28.16
CA ARG A 1148 -18.36 12.22 28.17
C ARG A 1148 -19.58 13.13 28.35
N PHE A 1149 -19.62 14.26 27.64
CA PHE A 1149 -20.87 15.01 27.47
C PHE A 1149 -20.96 15.72 26.12
N ILE A 1150 -22.21 16.01 25.75
CA ILE A 1150 -22.60 16.92 24.67
C ILE A 1150 -23.38 18.06 25.32
N GLU A 1151 -22.97 19.29 25.06
CA GLU A 1151 -23.55 20.54 25.56
C GLU A 1151 -24.34 21.23 24.44
N PHE A 1152 -25.56 21.67 24.72
CA PHE A 1152 -26.50 22.25 23.77
C PHE A 1152 -26.90 23.66 24.24
N ALA A 1153 -26.96 24.63 23.31
CA ALA A 1153 -27.32 26.03 23.57
C ALA A 1153 -26.45 26.74 24.63
N GLY A 1154 -25.30 26.15 25.02
CA GLY A 1154 -24.53 26.56 26.19
C GLY A 1154 -25.24 26.39 27.54
N ALA A 1155 -26.45 25.83 27.55
CA ALA A 1155 -27.38 25.81 28.68
C ALA A 1155 -27.67 24.40 29.21
N TRP A 1156 -27.61 23.38 28.34
CA TRP A 1156 -27.91 21.99 28.67
C TRP A 1156 -26.71 21.08 28.43
N ARG A 1157 -26.56 20.02 29.23
CA ARG A 1157 -25.63 18.92 28.99
C ARG A 1157 -26.33 17.57 29.10
N LEU A 1158 -26.14 16.74 28.08
CA LEU A 1158 -26.38 15.29 28.11
C LEU A 1158 -25.02 14.61 28.29
N GLY A 1159 -24.78 13.96 29.43
CA GLY A 1159 -23.44 13.46 29.76
C GLY A 1159 -23.40 12.32 30.77
N GLU A 1160 -22.38 11.46 30.69
CA GLU A 1160 -22.11 10.47 31.72
C GLU A 1160 -21.71 11.19 33.01
N TRP A 1161 -22.50 11.02 34.07
CA TRP A 1161 -22.15 11.54 35.39
C TRP A 1161 -21.04 10.67 35.99
N HIS A 1162 -21.25 9.34 35.98
CA HIS A 1162 -20.24 8.30 36.14
C HIS A 1162 -20.71 7.02 35.42
N SER A 1163 -19.89 5.97 35.39
CA SER A 1163 -20.12 4.70 34.66
C SER A 1163 -21.43 3.93 34.94
N GLY A 1164 -22.25 4.39 35.89
CA GLY A 1164 -23.59 3.85 36.17
C GLY A 1164 -24.75 4.76 35.80
N HIS A 1165 -24.50 6.02 35.39
CA HIS A 1165 -25.53 7.04 35.18
C HIS A 1165 -25.22 8.03 34.04
N LEU A 1166 -26.16 8.16 33.09
CA LEU A 1166 -26.23 9.27 32.12
C LEU A 1166 -27.21 10.33 32.65
N SER A 1167 -26.81 11.59 32.64
CA SER A 1167 -27.61 12.74 33.12
C SER A 1167 -27.99 13.65 31.97
N LEU A 1168 -29.23 14.14 31.98
CA LEU A 1168 -29.61 15.37 31.28
C LEU A 1168 -29.76 16.47 32.33
N SER A 1169 -28.91 17.50 32.25
CA SER A 1169 -28.80 18.56 33.26
C SER A 1169 -28.68 19.94 32.64
N HIS A 1170 -29.20 20.95 33.32
CA HIS A 1170 -29.21 22.36 32.89
C HIS A 1170 -28.23 23.20 33.73
N THR A 1171 -27.73 24.32 33.20
CA THR A 1171 -26.64 25.11 33.80
C THR A 1171 -26.99 25.82 35.10
N ASN A 1172 -28.28 25.86 35.50
CA ASN A 1172 -28.71 26.26 36.85
C ASN A 1172 -28.58 25.12 37.89
N GLY A 1173 -28.02 23.97 37.49
CA GLY A 1173 -27.78 22.81 38.36
C GLY A 1173 -29.02 21.94 38.64
N ASN A 1174 -30.07 22.06 37.83
CA ASN A 1174 -31.19 21.12 37.81
C ASN A 1174 -30.89 19.93 36.89
N ALA A 1175 -31.28 18.72 37.30
CA ALA A 1175 -31.16 17.50 36.52
C ALA A 1175 -32.54 16.80 36.41
N PRO A 1176 -33.37 17.14 35.40
CA PRO A 1176 -34.73 16.62 35.29
C PRO A 1176 -34.80 15.09 35.16
N ILE A 1177 -33.76 14.45 34.61
CA ILE A 1177 -33.70 13.00 34.46
C ILE A 1177 -32.27 12.44 34.56
N LEU A 1178 -32.17 11.28 35.23
CA LEU A 1178 -30.96 10.47 35.31
C LEU A 1178 -31.30 9.04 34.84
N PHE A 1179 -30.56 8.52 33.87
CA PHE A 1179 -30.73 7.21 33.26
C PHE A 1179 -29.68 6.25 33.85
N ARG A 1180 -30.07 5.06 34.32
CA ARG A 1180 -29.17 4.10 34.99
C ARG A 1180 -28.66 3.01 34.04
N SER A 1181 -27.48 2.47 34.30
CA SER A 1181 -26.91 1.35 33.53
C SER A 1181 -27.70 0.04 33.64
N ASP A 1182 -28.60 -0.09 34.61
CA ASP A 1182 -29.46 -1.27 34.81
C ASP A 1182 -30.83 -1.18 34.10
N GLY A 1183 -31.06 -0.16 33.27
CA GLY A 1183 -32.32 0.01 32.55
C GLY A 1183 -33.37 0.86 33.28
N HIS A 1184 -33.15 1.21 34.55
CA HIS A 1184 -34.05 2.10 35.30
C HIS A 1184 -33.73 3.60 35.09
N HIS A 1185 -34.60 4.48 35.58
CA HIS A 1185 -34.39 5.92 35.56
C HIS A 1185 -34.89 6.57 36.85
N PHE A 1186 -34.39 7.77 37.13
CA PHE A 1186 -34.83 8.65 38.21
C PHE A 1186 -35.22 10.02 37.65
N LYS A 1187 -36.00 10.81 38.40
CA LYS A 1187 -36.59 12.07 37.94
C LYS A 1187 -36.45 13.18 38.98
N ASN A 1188 -36.49 14.43 38.51
CA ASN A 1188 -36.68 15.65 39.32
C ASN A 1188 -35.59 15.91 40.39
N PHE A 1189 -34.30 15.75 40.07
CA PHE A 1189 -33.23 16.07 41.04
C PHE A 1189 -33.00 17.59 41.12
N VAL A 1190 -33.16 18.13 42.34
CA VAL A 1190 -32.77 19.50 42.69
C VAL A 1190 -31.43 19.43 43.41
N GLY A 1191 -30.35 19.85 42.75
CA GLY A 1191 -29.00 19.86 43.33
C GLY A 1191 -27.91 19.63 42.29
N HIS A 1192 -26.83 20.42 42.39
CA HIS A 1192 -25.73 20.42 41.43
C HIS A 1192 -24.93 19.10 41.36
N SER A 1193 -25.16 18.18 42.29
CA SER A 1193 -24.44 16.91 42.48
C SER A 1193 -24.57 15.92 41.31
N HIS A 1194 -25.62 16.00 40.48
CA HIS A 1194 -25.96 14.96 39.49
C HIS A 1194 -25.82 15.39 38.01
N GLY A 1195 -25.09 16.47 37.74
CA GLY A 1195 -24.81 16.94 36.37
C GLY A 1195 -23.36 16.73 35.93
N SER A 1196 -23.11 16.72 34.62
CA SER A 1196 -21.76 16.68 34.02
C SER A 1196 -21.09 18.07 33.95
N TRP A 1197 -21.67 19.10 34.59
CA TRP A 1197 -21.14 20.47 34.65
C TRP A 1197 -19.79 20.60 35.35
N HIS A 1198 -19.44 19.64 36.21
CA HIS A 1198 -18.13 19.54 36.86
C HIS A 1198 -16.98 19.18 35.88
N ARG A 1199 -17.28 18.80 34.64
CA ARG A 1199 -16.29 18.40 33.63
C ARG A 1199 -15.97 19.56 32.68
N PRO A 1200 -14.70 19.78 32.29
CA PRO A 1200 -14.33 20.86 31.38
C PRO A 1200 -14.89 20.63 29.97
N ARG A 1201 -15.15 21.73 29.25
CA ARG A 1201 -15.32 21.71 27.78
C ARG A 1201 -13.97 21.37 27.13
N GLY A 1202 -13.98 20.74 25.96
CA GLY A 1202 -12.75 20.40 25.25
C GLY A 1202 -12.98 19.36 24.15
N ALA A 1203 -11.99 18.50 23.93
CA ALA A 1203 -12.14 17.35 23.05
C ALA A 1203 -13.27 16.42 23.53
N ALA A 1204 -13.92 15.73 22.58
CA ALA A 1204 -15.04 14.83 22.79
C ALA A 1204 -14.63 13.48 23.45
N GLN A 1205 -13.83 13.52 24.51
CA GLN A 1205 -13.28 12.34 25.17
C GLN A 1205 -14.40 11.42 25.66
N GLY A 1206 -14.37 10.14 25.28
CA GLY A 1206 -15.44 9.20 25.61
C GLY A 1206 -16.82 9.53 25.01
N VAL A 1207 -16.90 10.44 24.04
CA VAL A 1207 -18.05 10.59 23.14
C VAL A 1207 -17.64 10.02 21.79
N THR A 1208 -18.23 8.89 21.40
CA THR A 1208 -17.97 8.19 20.14
C THR A 1208 -19.27 8.00 19.37
N PHE A 1209 -19.17 7.63 18.09
CA PHE A 1209 -20.31 7.68 17.17
C PHE A 1209 -20.50 6.34 16.45
N GLY A 1210 -21.63 6.18 15.76
CA GLY A 1210 -21.89 5.07 14.85
C GLY A 1210 -23.15 5.31 14.04
N ASP A 1211 -23.58 4.34 13.22
CA ASP A 1211 -24.79 4.44 12.39
C ASP A 1211 -25.99 4.90 13.24
N ARG A 1212 -26.39 6.17 13.06
CA ARG A 1212 -27.53 6.80 13.72
C ARG A 1212 -27.54 6.63 15.25
N PHE A 1213 -26.37 6.64 15.89
CA PHE A 1213 -26.28 6.80 17.35
C PHE A 1213 -25.02 7.55 17.79
N VAL A 1214 -25.08 8.10 18.99
CA VAL A 1214 -23.91 8.62 19.73
C VAL A 1214 -23.77 7.81 21.02
N GLN A 1215 -22.55 7.40 21.35
CA GLN A 1215 -22.21 6.77 22.61
C GLN A 1215 -21.47 7.77 23.50
N ILE A 1216 -21.97 7.97 24.72
CA ILE A 1216 -21.46 8.87 25.73
C ILE A 1216 -21.09 8.01 26.94
N GLY A 1217 -19.79 7.71 27.08
CA GLY A 1217 -19.30 6.75 28.06
C GLY A 1217 -19.91 5.36 27.86
N GLY A 1218 -20.55 4.84 28.92
CA GLY A 1218 -21.31 3.58 28.89
C GLY A 1218 -22.67 3.62 28.16
N PHE A 1219 -23.13 4.77 27.65
CA PHE A 1219 -24.52 4.93 27.20
C PHE A 1219 -24.63 5.29 25.72
N ARG A 1220 -25.44 4.55 24.96
CA ARG A 1220 -25.83 4.88 23.58
C ARG A 1220 -27.16 5.62 23.54
N VAL A 1221 -27.23 6.62 22.68
CA VAL A 1221 -28.40 7.47 22.42
C VAL A 1221 -28.59 7.53 20.91
N GLY A 1222 -29.69 7.00 20.37
CA GLY A 1222 -29.87 6.97 18.92
C GLY A 1222 -31.11 6.29 18.36
N ASP A 1223 -31.25 6.44 17.04
CA ASP A 1223 -32.35 5.93 16.21
C ASP A 1223 -32.15 4.44 15.87
N VAL A 1224 -33.18 3.63 16.14
CA VAL A 1224 -33.16 2.17 16.06
C VAL A 1224 -33.66 1.66 14.70
N ASP A 1225 -34.69 2.28 14.14
CA ASP A 1225 -35.43 1.78 12.97
C ASP A 1225 -36.24 2.88 12.24
N SER A 1226 -35.78 4.13 12.31
CA SER A 1226 -36.52 5.38 12.05
C SER A 1226 -37.66 5.63 13.05
N ARG A 1227 -38.46 4.61 13.35
CA ARG A 1227 -39.69 4.73 14.16
C ARG A 1227 -39.45 4.86 15.66
N HIS A 1228 -38.30 4.38 16.15
CA HIS A 1228 -37.96 4.32 17.56
C HIS A 1228 -36.60 4.98 17.84
N PHE A 1229 -36.56 5.92 18.78
CA PHE A 1229 -35.33 6.48 19.33
C PHE A 1229 -35.11 5.96 20.74
N SER A 1230 -33.87 5.61 21.09
CA SER A 1230 -33.55 4.89 22.34
C SER A 1230 -32.40 5.52 23.12
N ILE A 1231 -32.42 5.29 24.43
CA ILE A 1231 -31.29 5.47 25.35
C ILE A 1231 -31.02 4.12 26.00
N THR A 1232 -29.84 3.55 25.77
CA THR A 1232 -29.45 2.18 26.18
C THR A 1232 -28.05 2.18 26.75
N HIS A 1233 -27.77 1.39 27.78
CA HIS A 1233 -26.41 1.16 28.28
C HIS A 1233 -25.68 0.01 27.55
N THR A 1234 -24.35 -0.01 27.54
CA THR A 1234 -23.48 -0.98 26.84
C THR A 1234 -23.50 -2.40 27.40
N ASN A 1235 -24.32 -2.69 28.40
CA ASN A 1235 -24.70 -4.04 28.82
C ASN A 1235 -26.00 -4.55 28.15
N GLY A 1236 -26.56 -3.79 27.20
CA GLY A 1236 -27.78 -4.13 26.47
C GLY A 1236 -29.09 -3.67 27.13
N GLN A 1237 -29.05 -2.94 28.25
CA GLN A 1237 -30.26 -2.44 28.91
C GLN A 1237 -30.77 -1.13 28.29
N THR A 1238 -31.88 -1.21 27.55
CA THR A 1238 -32.66 -0.08 27.05
C THR A 1238 -33.45 0.55 28.20
N ILE A 1239 -33.17 1.83 28.45
CA ILE A 1239 -33.68 2.61 29.59
C ILE A 1239 -34.90 3.46 29.20
N LYS A 1240 -34.91 3.91 27.94
CA LYS A 1240 -35.92 4.83 27.40
C LYS A 1240 -36.10 4.59 25.92
N ILE A 1241 -37.36 4.53 25.48
CA ILE A 1241 -37.76 4.49 24.07
C ILE A 1241 -38.72 5.65 23.80
N TYR A 1242 -38.58 6.33 22.67
CA TYR A 1242 -39.51 7.30 22.10
C TYR A 1242 -39.97 6.79 20.72
N ARG A 1243 -41.18 7.14 20.27
CA ARG A 1243 -41.76 6.69 19.00
C ARG A 1243 -42.16 7.82 18.06
N GLU A 1244 -42.16 7.56 16.76
CA GLU A 1244 -42.62 8.46 15.69
C GLU A 1244 -44.01 9.07 15.97
N ASP A 1245 -44.89 8.33 16.65
CA ASP A 1245 -46.22 8.78 17.09
C ASP A 1245 -46.20 9.64 18.38
N GLY A 1246 -45.02 10.15 18.75
CA GLY A 1246 -44.78 10.99 19.93
C GLY A 1246 -44.88 10.27 21.28
N ARG A 1247 -45.25 8.98 21.32
CA ARG A 1247 -45.32 8.22 22.58
C ARG A 1247 -43.93 7.84 23.08
N HIS A 1248 -43.85 7.40 24.34
CA HIS A 1248 -42.60 6.93 24.93
C HIS A 1248 -42.83 5.83 25.98
N TYR A 1249 -41.79 5.02 26.21
CA TYR A 1249 -41.80 3.86 27.10
C TYR A 1249 -40.54 3.88 27.98
N TRP A 1250 -40.61 3.25 29.15
CA TRP A 1250 -39.52 3.18 30.11
C TRP A 1250 -38.95 1.76 30.19
N GLY A 1251 -37.66 1.65 30.52
CA GLY A 1251 -36.99 0.40 30.86
C GLY A 1251 -37.24 -0.06 32.31
N PRO A 1252 -36.61 -1.16 32.74
CA PRO A 1252 -35.59 -1.94 32.02
C PRO A 1252 -36.18 -2.79 30.89
N ARG A 1253 -35.47 -2.83 29.76
CA ARG A 1253 -35.81 -3.58 28.53
C ARG A 1253 -34.52 -3.99 27.81
N THR A 1254 -34.59 -4.97 26.91
CA THR A 1254 -33.46 -5.40 26.06
C THR A 1254 -33.74 -5.30 24.57
N ASP A 1255 -34.93 -4.86 24.18
CA ASP A 1255 -35.34 -4.57 22.81
C ASP A 1255 -35.22 -3.06 22.49
N PHE A 1256 -35.45 -2.70 21.23
CA PHE A 1256 -35.31 -1.34 20.69
C PHE A 1256 -34.01 -0.65 21.10
N THR A 1257 -32.89 -1.28 20.77
CA THR A 1257 -31.55 -0.84 21.15
C THR A 1257 -30.65 -0.56 19.95
N THR A 1258 -29.74 0.41 20.09
CA THR A 1258 -28.62 0.63 19.17
C THR A 1258 -27.35 -0.14 19.59
N PHE A 1259 -27.43 -0.96 20.65
CA PHE A 1259 -26.38 -1.92 21.01
C PHE A 1259 -26.24 -3.00 19.92
N GLY A 1260 -25.03 -3.57 19.78
CA GLY A 1260 -24.69 -4.50 18.68
C GLY A 1260 -24.31 -3.82 17.36
N ARG A 1261 -24.65 -2.53 17.13
CA ARG A 1261 -24.07 -1.76 16.02
C ARG A 1261 -22.58 -1.46 16.27
N PRO A 1262 -21.71 -1.43 15.24
CA PRO A 1262 -20.32 -1.02 15.38
C PRO A 1262 -20.22 0.46 15.77
N LEU A 1263 -19.12 0.83 16.43
CA LEU A 1263 -18.65 2.21 16.52
C LEU A 1263 -17.94 2.61 15.23
N TRP A 1264 -17.91 3.90 14.93
CA TRP A 1264 -17.33 4.49 13.72
C TRP A 1264 -16.35 5.60 14.12
N ASP A 1265 -15.14 5.58 13.54
CA ASP A 1265 -14.10 6.60 13.75
C ASP A 1265 -14.39 7.86 12.90
N CYS A 1266 -15.46 8.58 13.25
CA CYS A 1266 -15.78 9.85 12.60
C CYS A 1266 -14.88 11.00 13.05
N ALA A 1267 -14.67 11.97 12.17
CA ALA A 1267 -14.24 13.29 12.59
C ALA A 1267 -15.47 14.12 13.04
N VAL A 1268 -15.40 14.70 14.24
CA VAL A 1268 -16.19 15.89 14.56
C VAL A 1268 -15.41 17.08 14.00
N VAL A 1269 -15.93 17.67 12.93
CA VAL A 1269 -15.36 18.82 12.20
C VAL A 1269 -15.91 20.12 12.77
#